data_AF-A0A1Y4CX37-F1
#
_entry.id   AF-A0A1Y4CX37-F1
#
_cell.length_a   1.000
_cell.length_b   1.000
_cell.length_c   1.000
_cell.angle_alpha   90.00
_cell.angle_beta   90.00
_cell.angle_gamma   90.00
#
_symmetry.space_group_name_H-M   'P 1'
#
loop_
_entity.id
_entity.type
_entity.pdbx_description
1 polymer ?
#
loop_
_entity_poly.entity_id
_entity_poly.type
_entity_poly.pdbx_seq_one_letter_code
_entity_poly.pdbx_strand_id
1 'polypeptide(L)'
;MLAAFVAAGYSLTAEAGVIKVTKPTVNSSFIIASADLNSENVKVLVSEDGTLKVVDKTLADFTTASEENAADYLFGVEGKTTNSVTLKNGEQSIQWNNSAFVLAATGSNFKWQNNGFYYAASASDGRYIDLSQTNLANASKTTLSLYAVSANVADTERPSYFKVDDDFLVVTTTAEGEAVVELMNATELKIYLNSHQIETALWTVKDGIVTSELNDNAIAAYSEEGGFTLGETGAVVSIYNDKLYVGQTETDFAKATSGVANTGVAIPSNITSFEVGGTFLLKVGNETDVVAQDKSSDAVLGEAANNAYWTISEDKKNPDVYKFTNNENVELSIDDVYEFKIKEVGNSMSYARAFYLVDAKDEDKAVKYDATTQTFSWVSISEEGGASAFGVAIVASSAYTAQRLAAMTGDGFYLTIKNENSDKATTNLQGNPFEGKLNPVYPVDKNGKKVDAYSGEVAGFKAYSADETSTDETYLLANESGIIVLDLDEDHKWSVKGINEFEGWGGGFKFKTFSNADMVAILNAESGDDAFETKQNVAYLFTITYKDSHRRDIDLIKVKGDSNNDAINTSEYRVISYNNDAGYFLSAGMHNWGIGDPVYAVFGSRALVQTTDEKNNPLLDKYVNISLKTTHVRNNGKVIAMDEDGEVAAVQASKFLFSKPEGQWAVTATDATIDEETEAFDKYAFTFTNRESGESFSVKNMYYLGDDQYAVSYDNGNAKFSGYGNAATRDTLIIATSTASELKNDRVQMDGYANFKAEDVLDTQYRLAVASTEETDFYVTENHSGKHLLGLTKEVGDAATWSLVPMTAARTYNTFGGVKTPTDSVYVFNTVGYYDTKGKYQEATDTLAMVSYVLQNKKNGEYLTYENPQTLDILSMICDPNSTTSSTKDLKEAYRFVLKEKQDGLYNVLGIKFDEKNHCYTLNLNNKLYGATTTKQGAVEVELAYDQVNSNDLFDLQIVDAPEYKLVDRGDTIRLFRAENDYEVMYENGQFLNLGNIAQVTDMAPAIYVDTAYVNRGHNNRYQYLLVVNPKYVPELPCDIPGHPAVHPDTTYGRFLVNMIDTAYMAYTKGAIHTNKYINEEEVDEPYAKLSFVYGFHTGDKLYITDENYQKSNNPADVIDLSTRDFNVAKFAFRYVNSINEGEESAFKIQTGYYDYDAYIANGQRPSVAEDGYLKTVNGVVVVAKGYTKGEEFNLRAETSDPTANETITAEGAVSVVATDGAVTIKGAEGKNVIIATILGKVVANEVINSDNETIAVPAGIAVVSVDGESFKVVVK
;
A
#
# COMPACT_ATOMS: atom_id res chain seq x y z
N MET A 1 -19.22 80.35 -18.52
CA MET A 1 -19.59 81.73 -18.14
C MET A 1 -18.44 82.34 -17.34
N LEU A 2 -17.26 82.41 -18.00
CA LEU A 2 -16.05 83.06 -17.49
C LEU A 2 -16.13 84.54 -17.89
N ALA A 3 -16.48 85.43 -16.96
CA ALA A 3 -16.13 86.86 -16.96
C ALA A 3 -16.90 87.62 -15.85
N ALA A 4 -16.52 87.43 -14.59
CA ALA A 4 -16.79 88.39 -13.50
C ALA A 4 -15.96 88.06 -12.23
N PHE A 5 -14.67 87.82 -12.38
CA PHE A 5 -13.73 87.67 -11.25
C PHE A 5 -12.67 88.77 -11.29
N VAL A 6 -13.07 90.03 -11.03
CA VAL A 6 -12.20 91.10 -10.49
C VAL A 6 -13.12 92.15 -9.85
N ALA A 7 -13.25 92.13 -8.51
CA ALA A 7 -13.45 93.30 -7.63
C ALA A 7 -14.11 92.90 -6.30
N ALA A 8 -13.36 92.24 -5.43
CA ALA A 8 -13.37 92.40 -3.97
C ALA A 8 -12.52 91.26 -3.40
N GLY A 9 -11.37 91.59 -2.80
CA GLY A 9 -10.61 90.61 -2.04
C GLY A 9 -11.45 90.16 -0.85
N TYR A 10 -11.94 88.92 -0.90
CA TYR A 10 -12.47 88.21 0.24
C TYR A 10 -11.90 86.80 0.20
N SER A 11 -10.84 86.58 0.99
CA SER A 11 -10.56 85.26 1.54
C SER A 11 -11.63 84.99 2.61
N LEU A 12 -12.61 84.14 2.29
CA LEU A 12 -13.50 83.58 3.30
C LEU A 12 -12.80 82.36 3.92
N THR A 13 -11.84 82.61 4.80
CA THR A 13 -11.41 81.62 5.80
C THR A 13 -12.35 81.77 7.00
N ALA A 14 -13.29 80.84 7.14
CA ALA A 14 -14.27 80.78 8.22
C ALA A 14 -13.75 79.85 9.32
N GLU A 15 -12.95 80.36 10.25
CA GLU A 15 -12.14 79.50 11.15
C GLU A 15 -12.62 79.37 12.62
N ALA A 16 -13.69 80.03 13.09
CA ALA A 16 -13.69 80.44 14.51
C ALA A 16 -14.61 79.74 15.52
N GLY A 17 -15.27 78.61 15.22
CA GLY A 17 -16.06 77.89 16.23
C GLY A 17 -17.15 78.73 16.94
N VAL A 18 -17.56 79.84 16.31
CA VAL A 18 -18.53 80.81 16.84
C VAL A 18 -19.63 81.07 15.82
N ILE A 19 -20.89 81.08 16.26
CA ILE A 19 -22.08 81.18 15.42
C ILE A 19 -22.79 82.50 15.69
N LYS A 20 -23.10 83.26 14.64
CA LYS A 20 -23.89 84.49 14.76
C LYS A 20 -25.32 84.18 15.21
N VAL A 21 -25.77 84.80 16.29
CA VAL A 21 -27.16 84.70 16.77
C VAL A 21 -27.92 86.01 16.63
N THR A 22 -29.21 85.93 16.35
CA THR A 22 -30.05 87.11 16.05
C THR A 22 -30.62 87.80 17.29
N LYS A 23 -30.64 87.12 18.44
CA LYS A 23 -31.11 87.64 19.72
C LYS A 23 -30.43 86.89 20.88
N PRO A 24 -30.29 87.52 22.05
CA PRO A 24 -29.73 86.85 23.22
C PRO A 24 -30.71 85.82 23.78
N THR A 25 -30.20 84.64 24.08
CA THR A 25 -30.94 83.57 24.76
C THR A 25 -30.59 83.57 26.24
N VAL A 26 -31.61 83.41 27.09
CA VAL A 26 -31.43 83.35 28.54
C VAL A 26 -30.66 82.07 28.91
N ASN A 27 -29.73 82.18 29.87
CA ASN A 27 -28.80 81.14 30.32
C ASN A 27 -27.78 80.72 29.25
N SER A 28 -27.42 81.63 28.35
CA SER A 28 -26.36 81.44 27.36
C SER A 28 -25.33 82.56 27.44
N SER A 29 -24.12 82.29 27.00
CA SER A 29 -23.03 83.27 26.93
C SER A 29 -22.74 83.64 25.49
N PHE A 30 -22.48 84.93 25.25
CA PHE A 30 -22.22 85.45 23.91
C PHE A 30 -21.03 86.39 23.90
N ILE A 31 -20.35 86.40 22.75
CA ILE A 31 -19.46 87.48 22.33
C ILE A 31 -20.35 88.62 21.84
N ILE A 32 -20.07 89.84 22.34
CA ILE A 32 -20.82 91.04 21.98
C ILE A 32 -19.92 91.94 21.15
N ALA A 33 -20.24 92.08 19.86
CA ALA A 33 -19.46 92.82 18.88
C ALA A 33 -20.23 94.05 18.36
N SER A 34 -19.49 95.08 17.93
CA SER A 34 -20.02 96.32 17.36
C SER A 34 -20.56 96.16 15.94
N ALA A 35 -20.12 95.13 15.22
CA ALA A 35 -20.53 94.76 13.87
C ALA A 35 -20.32 93.25 13.66
N ASP A 36 -20.58 92.76 12.46
CA ASP A 36 -20.37 91.35 12.16
C ASP A 36 -18.88 90.99 12.16
N LEU A 37 -18.53 89.94 12.92
CA LEU A 37 -17.16 89.42 12.99
C LEU A 37 -16.77 88.89 11.60
N ASN A 38 -15.64 89.38 11.10
CA ASN A 38 -15.07 89.01 9.82
C ASN A 38 -13.53 89.08 9.92
N SER A 39 -12.81 89.00 8.80
CA SER A 39 -11.34 89.05 8.79
C SER A 39 -10.75 90.43 9.16
N GLU A 40 -11.56 91.49 9.22
CA GLU A 40 -11.16 92.83 9.66
C GLU A 40 -11.40 93.04 11.16
N ASN A 41 -10.71 94.03 11.73
CA ASN A 41 -10.85 94.40 13.14
C ASN A 41 -12.24 94.95 13.45
N VAL A 42 -12.97 94.27 14.34
CA VAL A 42 -14.26 94.67 14.89
C VAL A 42 -14.12 94.92 16.38
N LYS A 43 -14.74 95.98 16.88
CA LYS A 43 -14.74 96.26 18.33
C LYS A 43 -15.60 95.26 19.07
N VAL A 44 -15.01 94.56 20.04
CA VAL A 44 -15.63 93.54 20.88
C VAL A 44 -15.55 93.95 22.35
N LEU A 45 -16.61 93.66 23.11
CA LEU A 45 -16.65 93.86 24.55
C LEU A 45 -15.82 92.77 25.24
N VAL A 46 -14.91 93.17 26.13
CA VAL A 46 -14.10 92.25 26.94
C VAL A 46 -14.02 92.73 28.40
N SER A 47 -13.67 91.82 29.30
CA SER A 47 -13.48 91.99 30.73
C SER A 47 -12.08 91.56 31.13
N GLU A 48 -11.09 92.37 30.79
CA GLU A 48 -9.69 92.12 31.17
C GLU A 48 -9.41 92.74 32.54
N ASP A 49 -8.74 91.98 33.43
CA ASP A 49 -8.36 92.39 34.79
C ASP A 49 -9.53 92.88 35.66
N GLY A 50 -10.75 92.36 35.43
CA GLY A 50 -11.96 92.75 36.17
C GLY A 50 -12.52 94.13 35.79
N THR A 51 -12.13 94.66 34.62
CA THR A 51 -12.65 95.93 34.07
C THR A 51 -13.21 95.74 32.67
N LEU A 52 -14.35 96.39 32.37
CA LEU A 52 -14.90 96.37 31.02
C LEU A 52 -14.08 97.25 30.09
N LYS A 53 -13.65 96.67 28.97
CA LYS A 53 -12.93 97.34 27.90
C LYS A 53 -13.55 97.00 26.55
N VAL A 54 -13.23 97.82 25.55
CA VAL A 54 -13.55 97.57 24.15
C VAL A 54 -12.24 97.38 23.39
N VAL A 55 -12.08 96.22 22.76
CA VAL A 55 -10.84 95.82 22.08
C VAL A 55 -11.15 95.45 20.63
N ASP A 56 -10.24 95.77 19.71
CA ASP A 56 -10.33 95.37 18.32
C ASP A 56 -9.97 93.88 18.19
N LYS A 57 -10.89 93.09 17.64
CA LYS A 57 -10.77 91.64 17.42
C LYS A 57 -11.25 91.29 16.01
N THR A 58 -10.59 90.33 15.40
CA THR A 58 -10.99 89.68 14.14
C THR A 58 -11.72 88.38 14.45
N LEU A 59 -12.38 87.77 13.45
CA LEU A 59 -12.96 86.45 13.57
C LEU A 59 -11.90 85.40 14.00
N ALA A 60 -10.67 85.54 13.53
CA ALA A 60 -9.57 84.62 13.82
C ALA A 60 -9.14 84.63 15.31
N ASP A 61 -9.43 85.70 16.06
CA ASP A 61 -9.03 85.79 17.48
C ASP A 61 -9.83 84.85 18.40
N PHE A 62 -10.85 84.17 17.88
CA PHE A 62 -11.72 83.27 18.63
C PHE A 62 -11.52 81.77 18.28
N THR A 63 -10.54 81.45 17.43
CA THR A 63 -10.33 80.11 16.82
C THR A 63 -9.53 79.12 17.69
N THR A 64 -8.72 79.59 18.65
CA THR A 64 -7.77 78.74 19.41
C THR A 64 -7.78 78.99 20.93
N ALA A 65 -8.87 79.51 21.48
CA ALA A 65 -8.90 79.87 22.90
C ALA A 65 -9.08 78.63 23.80
N SER A 66 -8.10 78.37 24.68
CA SER A 66 -8.28 77.49 25.83
C SER A 66 -9.41 78.01 26.74
N GLU A 67 -10.03 77.13 27.55
CA GLU A 67 -11.10 77.50 28.51
C GLU A 67 -10.72 78.70 29.41
N GLU A 68 -9.43 78.92 29.64
CA GLU A 68 -8.89 80.03 30.44
C GLU A 68 -9.02 81.42 29.78
N ASN A 69 -8.98 81.52 28.44
CA ASN A 69 -9.06 82.79 27.71
C ASN A 69 -10.50 83.19 27.32
N ALA A 70 -11.43 82.24 27.28
CA ALA A 70 -12.82 82.48 26.90
C ALA A 70 -13.60 83.31 27.94
N ALA A 71 -13.15 83.29 29.20
CA ALA A 71 -13.79 84.00 30.29
C ALA A 71 -13.81 85.53 30.10
N ASP A 72 -12.83 86.11 29.40
CA ASP A 72 -12.70 87.57 29.28
C ASP A 72 -13.68 88.18 28.28
N TYR A 73 -14.11 87.45 27.25
CA TYR A 73 -14.95 88.00 26.17
C TYR A 73 -16.33 87.36 26.07
N LEU A 74 -16.64 86.37 26.92
CA LEU A 74 -17.96 85.76 27.00
C LEU A 74 -18.82 86.43 28.07
N PHE A 75 -19.96 86.94 27.63
CA PHE A 75 -20.95 87.56 28.50
C PHE A 75 -22.20 86.69 28.62
N GLY A 76 -22.39 86.10 29.80
CA GLY A 76 -23.58 85.36 30.18
C GLY A 76 -24.82 86.25 30.24
N VAL A 77 -25.94 85.74 29.73
CA VAL A 77 -27.23 86.42 29.74
C VAL A 77 -28.15 85.70 30.73
N GLU A 78 -28.43 86.31 31.88
CA GLU A 78 -29.32 85.73 32.90
C GLU A 78 -30.66 86.48 32.97
N GLY A 79 -31.75 85.80 33.31
CA GLY A 79 -33.08 86.42 33.45
C GLY A 79 -34.22 85.41 33.34
N LYS A 80 -35.49 85.84 33.45
CA LYS A 80 -36.67 84.94 33.25
C LYS A 80 -37.27 85.02 31.85
N THR A 81 -36.97 86.07 31.08
CA THR A 81 -37.52 86.31 29.74
C THR A 81 -36.50 87.05 28.88
N THR A 82 -36.51 86.85 27.56
CA THR A 82 -35.63 87.55 26.60
C THR A 82 -35.75 89.08 26.61
N ASN A 83 -36.85 89.63 27.13
CA ASN A 83 -37.10 91.08 27.17
C ASN A 83 -36.59 91.76 28.46
N SER A 84 -36.01 91.02 29.41
CA SER A 84 -35.42 91.56 30.63
C SER A 84 -34.30 90.65 31.10
N VAL A 85 -33.06 91.02 30.77
CA VAL A 85 -31.86 90.21 31.00
C VAL A 85 -30.79 91.00 31.74
N THR A 86 -29.98 90.31 32.52
CA THR A 86 -28.75 90.80 33.12
C THR A 86 -27.58 90.22 32.35
N LEU A 87 -26.60 91.05 32.02
CA LEU A 87 -25.35 90.60 31.39
C LEU A 87 -24.32 90.34 32.47
N LYS A 88 -23.63 89.21 32.39
CA LYS A 88 -22.63 88.77 33.36
C LYS A 88 -21.33 88.38 32.67
N ASN A 89 -20.23 88.59 33.37
CA ASN A 89 -18.94 88.02 33.03
C ASN A 89 -18.40 87.39 34.32
N GLY A 90 -18.26 86.06 34.34
CA GLY A 90 -18.07 85.30 35.57
C GLY A 90 -19.18 85.57 36.61
N GLU A 91 -18.78 85.84 37.85
CA GLU A 91 -19.71 86.16 38.94
C GLU A 91 -20.22 87.62 38.93
N GLN A 92 -19.60 88.50 38.13
CA GLN A 92 -19.93 89.92 38.08
C GLN A 92 -20.94 90.23 36.98
N SER A 93 -21.77 91.24 37.21
CA SER A 93 -22.80 91.71 36.28
C SER A 93 -22.49 93.11 35.76
N ILE A 94 -22.89 93.40 34.53
CA ILE A 94 -22.82 94.75 33.98
C ILE A 94 -23.87 95.63 34.68
N GLN A 95 -23.41 96.72 35.27
CA GLN A 95 -24.22 97.70 35.99
C GLN A 95 -23.97 99.12 35.43
N TRP A 96 -25.04 99.90 35.31
CA TRP A 96 -24.93 101.34 35.11
C TRP A 96 -24.66 102.05 36.46
N ASN A 97 -23.51 102.73 36.60
CA ASN A 97 -23.10 103.38 37.86
C ASN A 97 -23.35 104.90 37.91
N ASN A 98 -24.26 105.41 37.08
CA ASN A 98 -24.55 106.83 36.81
C ASN A 98 -23.60 107.54 35.82
N SER A 99 -22.43 106.99 35.52
CA SER A 99 -21.45 107.60 34.59
C SER A 99 -21.01 106.71 33.43
N ALA A 100 -20.92 105.39 33.64
CA ALA A 100 -20.54 104.41 32.64
C ALA A 100 -21.16 103.04 32.97
N PHE A 101 -21.07 102.10 32.02
CA PHE A 101 -21.28 100.68 32.31
C PHE A 101 -20.01 100.07 32.91
N VAL A 102 -20.14 99.38 34.04
CA VAL A 102 -19.03 98.74 34.77
C VAL A 102 -19.44 97.34 35.22
N LEU A 103 -18.47 96.50 35.58
CA LEU A 103 -18.75 95.23 36.28
C LEU A 103 -18.96 95.48 37.77
N ALA A 104 -19.98 94.83 38.34
CA ALA A 104 -20.33 94.93 39.74
C ALA A 104 -21.02 93.64 40.22
N ALA A 105 -21.11 93.45 41.55
CA ALA A 105 -21.79 92.28 42.12
C ALA A 105 -23.31 92.26 41.85
N THR A 106 -23.92 93.41 41.52
CA THR A 106 -25.36 93.54 41.22
C THR A 106 -25.56 94.13 39.82
N GLY A 107 -26.31 93.45 38.97
CA GLY A 107 -26.51 93.85 37.57
C GLY A 107 -27.66 94.82 37.32
N SER A 108 -27.58 95.51 36.18
CA SER A 108 -28.70 96.26 35.59
C SER A 108 -29.54 95.34 34.68
N ASN A 109 -30.86 95.59 34.63
CA ASN A 109 -31.76 94.86 33.73
C ASN A 109 -31.80 95.55 32.35
N PHE A 110 -31.37 94.83 31.33
CA PHE A 110 -31.38 95.25 29.93
C PHE A 110 -32.56 94.63 29.17
N LYS A 111 -33.03 95.33 28.14
CA LYS A 111 -33.94 94.81 27.12
C LYS A 111 -33.19 94.68 25.80
N TRP A 112 -33.39 93.57 25.08
CA TRP A 112 -32.93 93.47 23.70
C TRP A 112 -33.91 94.19 22.77
N GLN A 113 -33.49 95.28 22.14
CA GLN A 113 -34.29 96.00 21.15
C GLN A 113 -33.38 96.69 20.13
N ASN A 114 -33.81 96.79 18.87
CA ASN A 114 -33.01 97.36 17.78
C ASN A 114 -31.60 96.74 17.63
N ASN A 115 -31.46 95.45 17.93
CA ASN A 115 -30.18 94.73 17.97
C ASN A 115 -29.17 95.31 18.97
N GLY A 116 -29.62 95.88 20.09
CA GLY A 116 -28.73 96.36 21.15
C GLY A 116 -29.30 96.12 22.54
N PHE A 117 -28.43 96.13 23.54
CA PHE A 117 -28.82 96.03 24.95
C PHE A 117 -29.20 97.40 25.51
N TYR A 118 -30.49 97.57 25.79
CA TYR A 118 -31.08 98.81 26.27
C TYR A 118 -31.37 98.77 27.77
N TYR A 119 -30.78 99.68 28.51
CA TYR A 119 -31.08 99.93 29.93
C TYR A 119 -31.95 101.18 30.09
N ALA A 120 -33.00 101.10 30.90
CA ALA A 120 -33.86 102.25 31.23
C ALA A 120 -33.58 102.71 32.67
N ALA A 121 -32.87 103.83 32.83
CA ALA A 121 -32.65 104.44 34.15
C ALA A 121 -33.92 105.15 34.66
N SER A 122 -34.75 105.68 33.74
CA SER A 122 -36.07 106.29 34.01
C SER A 122 -36.95 106.29 32.73
N ALA A 123 -38.22 106.68 32.83
CA ALA A 123 -39.20 106.64 31.72
C ALA A 123 -38.81 107.48 30.47
N SER A 124 -37.85 108.40 30.59
CA SER A 124 -37.40 109.30 29.51
C SER A 124 -35.88 109.28 29.28
N ASP A 125 -35.12 108.44 29.98
CA ASP A 125 -33.65 108.40 29.91
C ASP A 125 -33.16 106.95 29.76
N GLY A 126 -33.17 106.48 28.51
CA GLY A 126 -32.77 105.15 28.10
C GLY A 126 -31.39 105.15 27.43
N ARG A 127 -30.60 104.10 27.68
CA ARG A 127 -29.18 104.02 27.32
C ARG A 127 -28.89 102.67 26.66
N TYR A 128 -28.21 102.69 25.53
CA TYR A 128 -27.68 101.47 24.91
C TYR A 128 -26.20 101.27 25.26
N ILE A 129 -25.77 100.01 25.32
CA ILE A 129 -24.34 99.66 25.30
C ILE A 129 -23.75 100.09 23.96
N ASP A 130 -22.74 100.95 24.00
CA ASP A 130 -22.02 101.45 22.82
C ASP A 130 -20.56 100.99 22.82
N LEU A 131 -20.20 100.23 21.79
CA LEU A 131 -18.84 99.71 21.59
C LEU A 131 -18.03 100.58 20.61
N SER A 132 -18.53 101.72 20.14
CA SER A 132 -17.78 102.60 19.23
C SER A 132 -16.63 103.34 19.93
N GLN A 133 -16.72 103.52 21.25
CA GLN A 133 -15.73 104.24 22.07
C GLN A 133 -14.98 103.31 23.03
N THR A 134 -13.78 103.71 23.43
CA THR A 134 -12.89 102.92 24.32
C THR A 134 -13.38 102.82 25.77
N ASN A 135 -14.18 103.79 26.24
CA ASN A 135 -14.90 103.72 27.52
C ASN A 135 -16.39 103.52 27.22
N LEU A 136 -17.05 102.54 27.86
CA LEU A 136 -18.48 102.24 27.66
C LEU A 136 -19.38 103.41 28.11
N ALA A 137 -19.60 104.34 27.19
CA ALA A 137 -20.54 105.44 27.32
C ALA A 137 -21.94 105.05 26.81
N ASN A 138 -22.96 105.82 27.18
CA ASN A 138 -24.33 105.63 26.72
C ASN A 138 -24.59 106.33 25.39
N ALA A 139 -25.21 105.62 24.45
CA ALA A 139 -25.73 106.22 23.21
C ALA A 139 -27.26 106.17 23.16
N SER A 140 -27.85 107.02 22.31
CA SER A 140 -29.29 107.07 22.06
C SER A 140 -29.78 105.87 21.23
N LYS A 141 -28.92 105.25 20.42
CA LYS A 141 -29.15 103.98 19.70
C LYS A 141 -27.84 103.36 19.24
N THR A 142 -27.69 102.05 19.37
CA THR A 142 -26.56 101.26 18.85
C THR A 142 -27.07 99.94 18.27
N THR A 143 -26.26 99.33 17.40
CA THR A 143 -26.50 97.99 16.84
C THR A 143 -25.28 97.14 17.19
N LEU A 144 -25.54 95.94 17.68
CA LEU A 144 -24.58 94.95 18.12
C LEU A 144 -24.85 93.64 17.39
N SER A 145 -23.79 92.88 17.15
CA SER A 145 -23.87 91.50 16.69
C SER A 145 -23.49 90.57 17.83
N LEU A 146 -24.25 89.49 17.99
CA LEU A 146 -24.04 88.49 19.02
C LEU A 146 -23.51 87.21 18.39
N TYR A 147 -22.52 86.60 19.02
CA TYR A 147 -21.98 85.32 18.59
C TYR A 147 -21.95 84.34 19.76
N ALA A 148 -22.52 83.15 19.58
CA ALA A 148 -22.41 82.05 20.51
C ALA A 148 -21.15 81.23 20.21
N VAL A 149 -20.58 80.57 21.21
CA VAL A 149 -19.53 79.56 21.01
C VAL A 149 -20.21 78.22 20.76
N SER A 150 -19.87 77.57 19.67
CA SER A 150 -20.33 76.23 19.33
C SER A 150 -19.35 75.16 19.79
N ALA A 151 -19.83 73.94 20.05
CA ALA A 151 -18.95 72.82 20.32
C ALA A 151 -18.57 72.14 19.00
N ASN A 152 -17.28 72.01 18.69
CA ASN A 152 -16.83 71.26 17.53
C ASN A 152 -17.28 69.80 17.62
N VAL A 153 -17.51 69.17 16.46
CA VAL A 153 -17.62 67.71 16.44
C VAL A 153 -16.33 67.07 16.97
N ALA A 154 -16.46 65.96 17.68
CA ALA A 154 -15.34 65.35 18.38
C ALA A 154 -14.25 64.88 17.41
N ASP A 155 -13.00 65.18 17.76
CA ASP A 155 -11.83 64.71 17.02
C ASP A 155 -11.78 63.18 16.99
N THR A 156 -11.20 62.67 15.91
CA THR A 156 -10.99 61.25 15.70
C THR A 156 -9.50 60.94 15.79
N GLU A 157 -9.11 59.96 16.61
CA GLU A 157 -7.72 59.49 16.67
C GLU A 157 -7.28 58.74 15.40
N ARG A 158 -8.24 58.16 14.65
CA ARG A 158 -8.02 57.43 13.40
C ARG A 158 -9.21 57.67 12.46
N PRO A 159 -9.05 57.53 11.13
CA PRO A 159 -10.15 57.68 10.20
C PRO A 159 -11.34 56.77 10.55
N SER A 160 -12.55 57.31 10.51
CA SER A 160 -13.76 56.63 10.96
C SER A 160 -14.99 57.02 10.15
N TYR A 161 -16.08 56.26 10.28
CA TYR A 161 -17.36 56.65 9.67
C TYR A 161 -17.91 57.89 10.36
N PHE A 162 -18.38 58.85 9.55
CA PHE A 162 -18.98 60.09 10.04
C PHE A 162 -20.49 60.06 9.84
N LYS A 163 -21.24 60.17 10.94
CA LYS A 163 -22.70 60.18 10.92
C LYS A 163 -23.27 61.57 11.07
N VAL A 164 -24.34 61.83 10.33
CA VAL A 164 -25.20 62.99 10.49
C VAL A 164 -26.61 62.45 10.77
N ASP A 165 -27.13 62.74 11.96
CA ASP A 165 -28.25 62.04 12.58
C ASP A 165 -28.10 60.49 12.51
N ASP A 166 -28.93 59.79 11.75
CA ASP A 166 -28.90 58.33 11.61
C ASP A 166 -28.15 57.83 10.34
N ASP A 167 -27.79 58.75 9.44
CA ASP A 167 -27.20 58.44 8.13
C ASP A 167 -25.69 58.69 8.10
N PHE A 168 -25.01 58.06 7.15
CA PHE A 168 -23.56 58.12 6.96
C PHE A 168 -23.18 59.06 5.83
N LEU A 169 -22.14 59.85 6.06
CA LEU A 169 -21.57 60.75 5.07
C LEU A 169 -20.69 59.94 4.10
N VAL A 170 -21.03 59.96 2.80
CA VAL A 170 -20.35 59.17 1.76
C VAL A 170 -20.01 60.06 0.57
N VAL A 171 -18.78 59.96 0.08
CA VAL A 171 -18.34 60.60 -1.17
C VAL A 171 -18.71 59.70 -2.35
N THR A 172 -19.53 60.25 -3.25
CA THR A 172 -19.91 59.62 -4.51
C THR A 172 -19.46 60.47 -5.69
N THR A 173 -19.62 59.97 -6.92
CA THR A 173 -19.29 60.70 -8.14
C THR A 173 -20.53 60.89 -9.01
N THR A 174 -20.76 62.10 -9.49
CA THR A 174 -21.83 62.38 -10.46
C THR A 174 -21.54 61.72 -11.82
N ALA A 175 -22.54 61.72 -12.72
CA ALA A 175 -22.37 61.21 -14.09
C ALA A 175 -21.30 61.98 -14.88
N GLU A 176 -21.00 63.23 -14.51
CA GLU A 176 -19.91 64.04 -15.08
C GLU A 176 -18.54 63.79 -14.40
N GLY A 177 -18.47 62.93 -13.39
CA GLY A 177 -17.23 62.57 -12.68
C GLY A 177 -16.83 63.52 -11.56
N GLU A 178 -17.72 64.40 -11.12
CA GLU A 178 -17.46 65.33 -10.02
C GLU A 178 -17.76 64.66 -8.67
N ALA A 179 -16.87 64.85 -7.67
CA ALA A 179 -17.07 64.32 -6.33
C ALA A 179 -18.17 65.09 -5.59
N VAL A 180 -19.18 64.39 -5.10
CA VAL A 180 -20.29 64.92 -4.33
C VAL A 180 -20.45 64.16 -3.02
N VAL A 181 -21.10 64.77 -2.03
CA VAL A 181 -21.32 64.15 -0.72
C VAL A 181 -22.80 63.82 -0.56
N GLU A 182 -23.09 62.56 -0.32
CA GLU A 182 -24.43 62.04 -0.09
C GLU A 182 -24.55 61.45 1.32
N LEU A 183 -25.76 61.47 1.87
CA LEU A 183 -26.11 60.75 3.09
C LEU A 183 -26.73 59.41 2.70
N MET A 184 -26.17 58.33 3.23
CA MET A 184 -26.66 56.98 3.01
C MET A 184 -27.05 56.35 4.35
N ASN A 185 -28.21 55.72 4.41
CA ASN A 185 -28.54 54.91 5.58
C ASN A 185 -27.64 53.66 5.66
N ALA A 186 -27.66 52.95 6.78
CA ALA A 186 -26.79 51.78 7.01
C ALA A 186 -26.90 50.68 5.92
N THR A 187 -28.09 50.50 5.33
CA THR A 187 -28.31 49.49 4.28
C THR A 187 -27.73 49.95 2.94
N GLU A 188 -27.96 51.21 2.58
CA GLU A 188 -27.44 51.81 1.35
C GLU A 188 -25.91 51.86 1.36
N LEU A 189 -25.31 52.24 2.49
CA LEU A 189 -23.86 52.22 2.68
C LEU A 189 -23.28 50.82 2.46
N LYS A 190 -23.93 49.80 3.04
CA LYS A 190 -23.50 48.39 2.88
C LYS A 190 -23.58 47.94 1.41
N ILE A 191 -24.59 48.37 0.67
CA ILE A 191 -24.73 48.06 -0.76
C ILE A 191 -23.66 48.80 -1.57
N TYR A 192 -23.43 50.07 -1.27
CA TYR A 192 -22.48 50.93 -1.99
C TYR A 192 -21.03 50.44 -1.84
N LEU A 193 -20.62 50.11 -0.61
CA LEU A 193 -19.26 49.62 -0.30
C LEU A 193 -18.97 48.21 -0.85
N ASN A 194 -19.96 47.45 -1.33
CA ASN A 194 -19.69 46.21 -2.06
C ASN A 194 -18.99 46.45 -3.40
N SER A 195 -19.04 47.68 -3.94
CA SER A 195 -18.50 48.03 -5.26
C SER A 195 -17.57 49.25 -5.26
N HIS A 196 -17.32 49.84 -4.09
CA HIS A 196 -16.51 51.05 -3.93
C HIS A 196 -15.56 50.92 -2.73
N GLN A 197 -14.46 51.68 -2.78
CA GLN A 197 -13.43 51.68 -1.74
C GLN A 197 -13.97 52.21 -0.41
N ILE A 198 -13.52 51.68 0.72
CA ILE A 198 -14.02 52.05 2.06
C ILE A 198 -13.73 53.52 2.37
N GLU A 199 -12.65 54.07 1.81
CA GLU A 199 -12.20 55.46 1.91
C GLU A 199 -13.27 56.45 1.42
N THR A 200 -14.19 56.03 0.56
CA THR A 200 -15.36 56.84 0.16
C THR A 200 -16.27 57.19 1.33
N ALA A 201 -16.23 56.44 2.44
CA ALA A 201 -17.09 56.61 3.61
C ALA A 201 -16.31 56.87 4.91
N LEU A 202 -14.97 57.00 4.82
CA LEU A 202 -14.11 57.29 5.97
C LEU A 202 -13.70 58.76 5.99
N TRP A 203 -13.69 59.31 7.21
CA TRP A 203 -13.39 60.70 7.47
C TRP A 203 -12.48 60.85 8.69
N THR A 204 -11.57 61.81 8.62
CA THR A 204 -10.79 62.28 9.77
C THR A 204 -11.33 63.62 10.24
N VAL A 205 -11.60 63.71 11.53
CA VAL A 205 -12.04 64.93 12.21
C VAL A 205 -10.91 65.45 13.07
N LYS A 206 -10.51 66.70 12.83
CA LYS A 206 -9.53 67.41 13.65
C LYS A 206 -9.91 68.88 13.80
N ASP A 207 -10.00 69.35 15.04
CA ASP A 207 -10.40 70.71 15.38
C ASP A 207 -11.75 71.10 14.71
N GLY A 208 -12.65 70.12 14.56
CA GLY A 208 -13.95 70.28 13.88
C GLY A 208 -13.90 70.30 12.35
N ILE A 209 -12.74 70.13 11.72
CA ILE A 209 -12.60 69.99 10.27
C ILE A 209 -12.77 68.52 9.89
N VAL A 210 -13.78 68.22 9.06
CA VAL A 210 -14.12 66.87 8.60
C VAL A 210 -13.53 66.64 7.21
N THR A 211 -12.50 65.80 7.12
CA THR A 211 -11.69 65.57 5.91
C THR A 211 -11.92 64.16 5.38
N SER A 212 -12.15 64.01 4.06
CA SER A 212 -12.36 62.72 3.41
C SER A 212 -11.05 61.98 3.21
N GLU A 213 -11.01 60.69 3.54
CA GLU A 213 -9.84 59.84 3.25
C GLU A 213 -9.72 59.45 1.77
N LEU A 214 -10.76 59.66 0.97
CA LEU A 214 -10.73 59.29 -0.45
C LEU A 214 -9.84 60.25 -1.27
N ASN A 215 -9.89 61.54 -0.95
CA ASN A 215 -9.32 62.58 -1.80
C ASN A 215 -8.74 63.77 -1.04
N ASP A 216 -8.61 63.69 0.29
CA ASP A 216 -8.09 64.73 1.19
C ASP A 216 -8.87 66.07 1.16
N ASN A 217 -10.03 66.15 0.49
CA ASN A 217 -10.89 67.32 0.55
C ASN A 217 -11.72 67.30 1.83
N ALA A 218 -12.00 68.48 2.37
CA ALA A 218 -12.80 68.63 3.57
C ALA A 218 -14.18 69.24 3.28
N ILE A 219 -15.10 69.08 4.21
CA ILE A 219 -16.43 69.70 4.15
C ILE A 219 -16.27 71.22 4.20
N ALA A 220 -16.51 71.89 3.07
CA ALA A 220 -16.25 73.32 2.89
C ALA A 220 -17.47 74.20 3.17
N ALA A 221 -18.68 73.74 2.83
CA ALA A 221 -19.93 74.46 3.11
C ALA A 221 -21.15 73.52 3.07
N TYR A 222 -22.26 74.02 3.62
CA TYR A 222 -23.61 73.46 3.42
C TYR A 222 -24.42 74.41 2.53
N SER A 223 -24.99 73.90 1.44
CA SER A 223 -25.71 74.69 0.43
C SER A 223 -27.16 74.99 0.86
N GLU A 224 -27.72 76.10 0.36
CA GLU A 224 -29.14 76.46 0.59
C GLU A 224 -30.13 75.45 -0.03
N GLU A 225 -29.65 74.59 -0.95
CA GLU A 225 -30.45 73.53 -1.59
C GLU A 225 -30.42 72.18 -0.83
N GLY A 226 -29.70 72.09 0.29
CA GLY A 226 -29.75 70.94 1.21
C GLY A 226 -28.67 69.87 1.04
N GLY A 227 -27.42 70.26 0.77
CA GLY A 227 -26.31 69.31 0.60
C GLY A 227 -24.94 69.84 1.03
N PHE A 228 -24.05 68.93 1.41
CA PHE A 228 -22.66 69.20 1.77
C PHE A 228 -21.77 69.36 0.53
N THR A 229 -20.79 70.27 0.59
CA THR A 229 -19.84 70.52 -0.50
C THR A 229 -18.41 70.30 -0.02
N LEU A 230 -17.56 69.77 -0.90
CA LEU A 230 -16.14 69.51 -0.66
C LEU A 230 -15.26 70.62 -1.20
N GLY A 231 -14.12 70.87 -0.55
CA GLY A 231 -13.08 71.75 -1.05
C GLY A 231 -11.72 71.48 -0.40
N GLU A 232 -10.67 72.07 -0.99
CA GLU A 232 -9.29 71.98 -0.47
C GLU A 232 -9.12 72.63 0.92
N THR A 233 -10.08 73.46 1.34
CA THR A 233 -10.15 74.07 2.67
C THR A 233 -11.51 73.79 3.28
N GLY A 234 -11.52 73.14 4.45
CA GLY A 234 -12.75 72.81 5.19
C GLY A 234 -13.27 73.96 6.05
N ALA A 235 -14.56 73.97 6.31
CA ALA A 235 -15.20 74.78 7.34
C ALA A 235 -15.38 73.97 8.63
N VAL A 236 -15.32 74.65 9.78
CA VAL A 236 -15.56 74.01 11.08
C VAL A 236 -16.99 73.49 11.14
N VAL A 237 -17.13 72.20 11.45
CA VAL A 237 -18.40 71.54 11.71
C VAL A 237 -18.64 71.51 13.21
N SER A 238 -19.77 72.06 13.67
CA SER A 238 -20.03 72.24 15.09
C SER A 238 -21.52 72.13 15.45
N ILE A 239 -21.80 71.94 16.74
CA ILE A 239 -23.16 71.78 17.28
C ILE A 239 -23.46 72.92 18.24
N TYR A 240 -24.64 73.54 18.06
CA TYR A 240 -25.18 74.55 18.96
C TYR A 240 -26.71 74.49 19.02
N ASN A 241 -27.28 74.41 20.23
CA ASN A 241 -28.74 74.26 20.47
C ASN A 241 -29.40 73.16 19.63
N ASP A 242 -28.87 71.94 19.70
CA ASP A 242 -29.38 70.74 18.99
C ASP A 242 -29.49 70.93 17.47
N LYS A 243 -28.60 71.73 16.89
CA LYS A 243 -28.46 71.92 15.45
C LYS A 243 -26.99 71.87 15.03
N LEU A 244 -26.76 71.25 13.89
CA LEU A 244 -25.45 71.15 13.24
C LEU A 244 -25.22 72.38 12.35
N TYR A 245 -24.02 72.93 12.43
CA TYR A 245 -23.57 74.06 11.62
C TYR A 245 -22.32 73.68 10.85
N VAL A 246 -22.21 74.18 9.62
CA VAL A 246 -20.99 74.13 8.81
C VAL A 246 -20.53 75.58 8.61
N GLY A 247 -19.46 75.97 9.29
CA GLY A 247 -19.06 77.36 9.42
C GLY A 247 -20.13 78.19 10.13
N GLN A 248 -20.73 79.15 9.42
CA GLN A 248 -21.83 79.99 9.93
C GLN A 248 -23.22 79.52 9.46
N THR A 249 -23.29 78.48 8.61
CA THR A 249 -24.54 78.02 8.01
C THR A 249 -25.20 76.96 8.88
N GLU A 250 -26.44 77.22 9.31
CA GLU A 250 -27.30 76.28 10.02
C GLU A 250 -27.80 75.19 9.05
N THR A 251 -27.77 73.93 9.49
CA THR A 251 -28.35 72.80 8.73
C THR A 251 -29.67 72.34 9.35
N ASP A 252 -30.39 71.45 8.66
CA ASP A 252 -31.60 70.81 9.19
C ASP A 252 -31.30 69.66 10.16
N PHE A 253 -30.05 69.25 10.29
CA PHE A 253 -29.61 68.12 11.11
C PHE A 253 -29.33 68.53 12.55
N ALA A 254 -29.59 67.61 13.48
CA ALA A 254 -29.49 67.88 14.92
C ALA A 254 -28.20 67.34 15.55
N LYS A 255 -27.63 66.27 14.98
CA LYS A 255 -26.47 65.56 15.54
C LYS A 255 -25.46 65.22 14.46
N ALA A 256 -24.18 65.25 14.84
CA ALA A 256 -23.12 64.64 14.06
C ALA A 256 -22.13 63.95 15.01
N THR A 257 -21.77 62.71 14.70
CA THR A 257 -20.83 61.92 15.49
C THR A 257 -19.90 61.12 14.58
N SER A 258 -18.62 61.08 14.95
CA SER A 258 -17.66 60.12 14.40
C SER A 258 -17.69 58.83 15.23
N GLY A 259 -17.63 57.66 14.60
CA GLY A 259 -17.61 56.39 15.33
C GLY A 259 -17.40 55.15 14.47
N VAL A 260 -17.06 54.03 15.14
CA VAL A 260 -16.96 52.71 14.52
C VAL A 260 -18.37 52.20 14.21
N ALA A 261 -18.64 51.82 12.95
CA ALA A 261 -19.86 51.11 12.61
C ALA A 261 -19.81 49.71 13.24
N ASN A 262 -20.42 49.54 14.43
CA ASN A 262 -20.64 48.21 14.99
C ASN A 262 -21.77 47.52 14.21
N THR A 263 -21.41 46.71 13.22
CA THR A 263 -22.34 45.84 12.48
C THR A 263 -22.72 44.60 13.29
N GLY A 264 -23.10 44.72 14.56
CA GLY A 264 -23.81 43.70 15.36
C GLY A 264 -23.35 42.22 15.42
N VAL A 265 -22.25 41.82 14.76
CA VAL A 265 -21.80 40.43 14.60
C VAL A 265 -20.64 40.16 15.56
N ALA A 266 -20.79 39.14 16.39
CA ALA A 266 -19.73 38.67 17.29
C ALA A 266 -18.60 38.02 16.48
N ILE A 267 -17.40 38.58 16.54
CA ILE A 267 -16.22 38.11 15.80
C ILE A 267 -15.29 37.33 16.76
N PRO A 268 -14.79 36.14 16.35
CA PRO A 268 -13.87 35.38 17.18
C PRO A 268 -12.56 36.11 17.46
N SER A 269 -12.05 35.98 18.68
CA SER A 269 -10.77 36.56 19.10
C SER A 269 -9.57 35.66 18.77
N ASN A 270 -8.38 36.26 18.61
CA ASN A 270 -7.11 35.60 18.31
C ASN A 270 -7.14 34.79 17.01
N ILE A 271 -7.70 35.37 15.93
CA ILE A 271 -7.75 34.75 14.61
C ILE A 271 -6.70 35.34 13.66
N THR A 272 -6.36 34.60 12.61
CA THR A 272 -5.39 34.94 11.56
C THR A 272 -6.01 34.73 10.16
N SER A 273 -5.28 35.02 9.08
CA SER A 273 -5.62 34.54 7.74
C SER A 273 -5.29 33.05 7.58
N PHE A 274 -6.13 32.31 6.85
CA PHE A 274 -5.80 30.93 6.45
C PHE A 274 -5.14 30.89 5.06
N GLU A 275 -4.44 29.80 4.79
CA GLU A 275 -3.91 29.45 3.47
C GLU A 275 -4.48 28.08 3.06
N VAL A 276 -4.72 27.88 1.76
CA VAL A 276 -5.15 26.59 1.23
C VAL A 276 -4.02 25.56 1.42
N GLY A 277 -4.37 24.42 2.02
CA GLY A 277 -3.44 23.39 2.48
C GLY A 277 -2.94 23.62 3.92
N GLY A 278 -3.24 24.76 4.53
CA GLY A 278 -2.90 25.03 5.93
C GLY A 278 -3.87 24.38 6.91
N THR A 279 -3.38 24.07 8.11
CA THR A 279 -4.15 23.48 9.20
C THR A 279 -4.30 24.44 10.37
N PHE A 280 -5.54 24.65 10.81
CA PHE A 280 -5.90 25.66 11.79
C PHE A 280 -6.92 25.16 12.80
N LEU A 281 -7.07 25.88 13.92
CA LEU A 281 -8.24 25.74 14.78
C LEU A 281 -9.36 26.63 14.24
N LEU A 282 -10.57 26.08 14.09
CA LEU A 282 -11.73 26.85 13.64
C LEU A 282 -12.50 27.38 14.84
N LYS A 283 -12.71 28.69 14.91
CA LYS A 283 -13.46 29.39 15.97
C LYS A 283 -14.75 29.98 15.44
N VAL A 284 -15.73 30.21 16.32
CA VAL A 284 -17.03 30.78 15.97
C VAL A 284 -17.54 31.77 17.03
N GLY A 285 -18.16 32.87 16.61
CA GLY A 285 -18.74 33.87 17.50
C GLY A 285 -17.75 34.44 18.52
N ASN A 286 -18.17 34.61 19.77
CA ASN A 286 -17.31 35.01 20.90
C ASN A 286 -16.88 33.82 21.77
N GLU A 287 -16.98 32.60 21.25
CA GLU A 287 -16.74 31.38 22.03
C GLU A 287 -15.23 31.17 22.28
N THR A 288 -14.90 30.59 23.45
CA THR A 288 -13.51 30.26 23.80
C THR A 288 -13.04 28.95 23.18
N ASP A 289 -13.98 28.02 23.02
CA ASP A 289 -13.76 26.67 22.50
C ASP A 289 -13.72 26.67 20.97
N VAL A 290 -13.28 25.56 20.39
CA VAL A 290 -13.05 25.41 18.94
C VAL A 290 -14.03 24.41 18.34
N VAL A 291 -14.32 24.54 17.05
CA VAL A 291 -15.16 23.60 16.30
C VAL A 291 -14.43 22.26 16.22
N ALA A 292 -15.09 21.18 16.64
CA ALA A 292 -14.55 19.82 16.66
C ALA A 292 -15.60 18.81 16.16
N GLN A 293 -15.16 17.71 15.56
CA GLN A 293 -16.06 16.66 15.09
C GLN A 293 -15.39 15.28 15.01
N ASP A 294 -16.03 14.24 15.56
CA ASP A 294 -15.56 12.86 15.45
C ASP A 294 -16.28 12.13 14.31
N LYS A 295 -15.77 10.96 13.90
CA LYS A 295 -16.24 10.19 12.73
C LYS A 295 -17.73 9.84 12.71
N SER A 296 -18.39 9.86 13.87
CA SER A 296 -19.80 9.47 14.04
C SER A 296 -20.61 10.47 14.87
N SER A 297 -20.16 11.72 14.95
CA SER A 297 -20.84 12.80 15.67
C SER A 297 -21.07 14.02 14.79
N ASP A 298 -22.08 14.81 15.14
CA ASP A 298 -22.27 16.14 14.57
C ASP A 298 -21.18 17.09 15.10
N ALA A 299 -20.91 18.17 14.37
CA ALA A 299 -19.96 19.18 14.82
C ALA A 299 -20.40 19.81 16.15
N VAL A 300 -19.45 19.99 17.07
CA VAL A 300 -19.66 20.59 18.41
C VAL A 300 -18.55 21.60 18.70
N LEU A 301 -18.68 22.35 19.80
CA LEU A 301 -17.54 23.08 20.39
C LEU A 301 -16.85 22.24 21.46
N GLY A 302 -15.52 22.24 21.44
CA GLY A 302 -14.69 21.52 22.40
C GLY A 302 -13.28 22.09 22.54
N GLU A 303 -12.45 21.41 23.33
CA GLU A 303 -11.04 21.76 23.51
C GLU A 303 -10.22 21.48 22.24
N ALA A 304 -9.04 22.11 22.12
CA ALA A 304 -8.13 21.92 20.98
C ALA A 304 -7.48 20.52 20.98
N ALA A 305 -8.19 19.54 20.40
CA ALA A 305 -7.76 18.15 20.23
C ALA A 305 -7.69 17.75 18.74
N ASN A 306 -7.27 16.51 18.43
CA ASN A 306 -7.07 16.03 17.05
C ASN A 306 -8.30 16.25 16.14
N ASN A 307 -9.49 16.05 16.69
CA ASN A 307 -10.76 16.24 16.01
C ASN A 307 -11.15 17.72 15.76
N ALA A 308 -10.34 18.68 16.22
CA ALA A 308 -10.57 20.13 16.12
C ALA A 308 -9.53 20.88 15.27
N TYR A 309 -8.50 20.19 14.76
CA TYR A 309 -7.50 20.76 13.85
C TYR A 309 -7.92 20.53 12.40
N TRP A 310 -8.30 21.59 11.69
CA TRP A 310 -8.89 21.51 10.35
C TRP A 310 -7.91 21.95 9.27
N THR A 311 -7.65 21.07 8.30
CA THR A 311 -6.93 21.37 7.06
C THR A 311 -7.91 21.88 6.02
N ILE A 312 -7.66 23.05 5.47
CA ILE A 312 -8.54 23.71 4.50
C ILE A 312 -8.05 23.37 3.09
N SER A 313 -8.85 22.67 2.30
CA SER A 313 -8.55 22.38 0.90
C SER A 313 -9.55 23.07 -0.01
N GLU A 314 -9.10 23.47 -1.21
CA GLU A 314 -9.95 24.02 -2.27
C GLU A 314 -10.26 22.92 -3.29
N ASP A 315 -11.51 22.84 -3.74
CA ASP A 315 -11.91 21.91 -4.80
C ASP A 315 -11.24 22.32 -6.12
N LYS A 316 -10.32 21.47 -6.60
CA LYS A 316 -9.60 21.66 -7.87
C LYS A 316 -10.53 21.82 -9.09
N LYS A 317 -11.78 21.33 -9.02
CA LYS A 317 -12.76 21.44 -10.11
C LYS A 317 -13.66 22.67 -9.99
N ASN A 318 -13.84 23.20 -8.80
CA ASN A 318 -14.70 24.35 -8.49
C ASN A 318 -13.93 25.34 -7.61
N PRO A 319 -13.20 26.30 -8.21
CA PRO A 319 -12.53 27.37 -7.47
C PRO A 319 -13.52 28.09 -6.52
N ASP A 320 -13.03 28.54 -5.37
CA ASP A 320 -13.80 29.16 -4.27
C ASP A 320 -14.71 28.21 -3.46
N VAL A 321 -14.64 26.89 -3.67
CA VAL A 321 -15.31 25.88 -2.83
C VAL A 321 -14.28 25.17 -1.96
N TYR A 322 -14.51 25.16 -0.66
CA TYR A 322 -13.59 24.67 0.35
C TYR A 322 -14.14 23.46 1.11
N LYS A 323 -13.23 22.57 1.49
CA LYS A 323 -13.46 21.44 2.40
C LYS A 323 -12.52 21.54 3.59
N PHE A 324 -13.03 21.21 4.76
CA PHE A 324 -12.29 21.19 6.01
C PHE A 324 -12.14 19.74 6.45
N THR A 325 -10.91 19.23 6.54
CA THR A 325 -10.64 17.85 6.97
C THR A 325 -9.81 17.88 8.25
N ASN A 326 -10.27 17.24 9.31
CA ASN A 326 -9.52 17.22 10.57
C ASN A 326 -8.39 16.18 10.61
N ASN A 327 -7.56 16.20 11.64
CA ASN A 327 -6.44 15.26 11.81
C ASN A 327 -6.86 13.79 12.06
N GLU A 328 -8.16 13.51 12.20
CA GLU A 328 -8.72 12.15 12.25
C GLU A 328 -9.29 11.71 10.89
N ASN A 329 -9.03 12.49 9.83
CA ASN A 329 -9.57 12.31 8.48
C ASN A 329 -11.10 12.38 8.41
N VAL A 330 -11.72 13.20 9.26
CA VAL A 330 -13.16 13.51 9.22
C VAL A 330 -13.35 14.84 8.49
N GLU A 331 -14.23 14.85 7.49
CA GLU A 331 -14.64 16.09 6.81
C GLU A 331 -15.70 16.81 7.65
N LEU A 332 -15.54 18.12 7.85
CA LEU A 332 -16.49 18.94 8.59
C LEU A 332 -17.85 18.84 7.90
N SER A 333 -18.86 18.40 8.65
CA SER A 333 -20.22 18.28 8.15
C SER A 333 -21.20 19.01 9.04
N ILE A 334 -21.99 19.90 8.47
CA ILE A 334 -23.11 20.55 9.14
C ILE A 334 -24.40 20.13 8.43
N ASP A 335 -25.22 19.27 9.04
CA ASP A 335 -26.43 18.67 8.44
C ASP A 335 -26.16 18.06 7.04
N ASP A 336 -25.19 17.15 6.93
CA ASP A 336 -24.77 16.46 5.68
C ASP A 336 -24.23 17.39 4.56
N VAL A 337 -23.84 18.63 4.89
CA VAL A 337 -23.14 19.54 3.98
C VAL A 337 -21.66 19.59 4.33
N TYR A 338 -20.81 19.27 3.34
CA TYR A 338 -19.35 19.13 3.48
C TYR A 338 -18.54 20.15 2.65
N GLU A 339 -19.22 20.89 1.77
CA GLU A 339 -18.64 21.83 0.83
C GLU A 339 -19.11 23.24 1.15
N PHE A 340 -18.16 24.14 1.39
CA PHE A 340 -18.44 25.48 1.88
C PHE A 340 -17.85 26.54 0.97
N LYS A 341 -18.55 27.63 0.76
CA LYS A 341 -17.97 28.89 0.28
C LYS A 341 -17.62 29.77 1.46
N ILE A 342 -16.53 30.52 1.34
CA ILE A 342 -16.05 31.42 2.39
C ILE A 342 -16.41 32.85 1.98
N LYS A 343 -17.16 33.55 2.84
CA LYS A 343 -17.56 34.94 2.61
C LYS A 343 -17.09 35.81 3.77
N GLU A 344 -16.18 36.75 3.50
CA GLU A 344 -15.56 37.59 4.54
C GLU A 344 -16.59 38.46 5.28
N VAL A 345 -16.41 38.60 6.60
CA VAL A 345 -17.26 39.42 7.48
C VAL A 345 -16.70 40.84 7.57
N GLY A 346 -17.19 41.72 6.68
CA GLY A 346 -16.82 43.15 6.67
C GLY A 346 -15.36 43.42 6.26
N ASN A 347 -15.07 44.63 5.78
CA ASN A 347 -13.75 45.01 5.28
C ASN A 347 -12.98 45.80 6.35
N SER A 348 -12.36 45.10 7.32
CA SER A 348 -11.50 45.72 8.35
C SER A 348 -10.02 45.55 8.01
N MET A 349 -9.29 46.66 7.90
CA MET A 349 -7.84 46.75 7.61
C MET A 349 -6.92 46.24 8.74
N SER A 350 -7.26 45.15 9.43
CA SER A 350 -6.44 44.63 10.53
C SER A 350 -6.35 43.11 10.46
N TYR A 351 -5.28 42.60 9.84
CA TYR A 351 -4.63 41.26 9.86
C TYR A 351 -5.34 40.01 10.48
N ALA A 352 -6.67 39.92 10.43
CA ALA A 352 -7.47 38.83 10.98
C ALA A 352 -8.82 38.79 10.22
N ARG A 353 -8.98 37.88 9.25
CA ARG A 353 -10.19 37.84 8.40
C ARG A 353 -11.20 36.83 8.94
N ALA A 354 -12.19 37.32 9.67
CA ALA A 354 -13.36 36.52 10.00
C ALA A 354 -14.21 36.27 8.75
N PHE A 355 -14.89 35.13 8.67
CA PHE A 355 -15.68 34.72 7.52
C PHE A 355 -16.95 33.97 7.91
N TYR A 356 -17.95 33.96 7.03
CA TYR A 356 -19.09 33.06 7.10
C TYR A 356 -18.78 31.77 6.33
N LEU A 357 -19.16 30.63 6.91
CA LEU A 357 -19.28 29.37 6.18
C LEU A 357 -20.64 29.34 5.47
N VAL A 358 -20.62 29.40 4.15
CA VAL A 358 -21.80 29.44 3.27
C VAL A 358 -21.95 28.09 2.59
N ASP A 359 -23.18 27.61 2.42
CA ASP A 359 -23.43 26.35 1.68
C ASP A 359 -23.01 26.55 0.21
N ALA A 360 -22.13 25.68 -0.30
CA ALA A 360 -21.68 25.76 -1.69
C ALA A 360 -22.82 25.57 -2.71
N LYS A 361 -23.95 24.97 -2.32
CA LYS A 361 -25.12 24.72 -3.15
C LYS A 361 -26.23 25.78 -2.99
N ASP A 362 -26.19 26.60 -1.94
CA ASP A 362 -27.22 27.60 -1.59
C ASP A 362 -26.56 28.83 -0.95
N GLU A 363 -26.13 29.78 -1.78
CA GLU A 363 -25.31 30.95 -1.36
C GLU A 363 -26.03 31.92 -0.41
N ASP A 364 -27.35 31.77 -0.25
CA ASP A 364 -28.16 32.56 0.68
C ASP A 364 -28.13 31.99 2.11
N LYS A 365 -27.57 30.79 2.32
CA LYS A 365 -27.49 30.13 3.63
C LYS A 365 -26.08 30.07 4.19
N ALA A 366 -25.95 30.42 5.46
CA ALA A 366 -24.71 30.34 6.20
C ALA A 366 -24.90 29.63 7.54
N VAL A 367 -23.81 29.14 8.10
CA VAL A 367 -23.81 28.42 9.38
C VAL A 367 -24.03 29.39 10.54
N LYS A 368 -24.91 29.00 11.45
CA LYS A 368 -25.14 29.63 12.76
C LYS A 368 -24.81 28.63 13.86
N TYR A 369 -24.04 29.07 14.83
CA TYR A 369 -23.89 28.41 16.12
C TYR A 369 -24.86 29.03 17.14
N ASP A 370 -25.71 28.21 17.75
CA ASP A 370 -26.56 28.63 18.86
C ASP A 370 -25.92 28.20 20.19
N ALA A 371 -25.37 29.17 20.92
CA ALA A 371 -24.71 28.92 22.21
C ALA A 371 -25.65 28.37 23.30
N THR A 372 -26.97 28.53 23.16
CA THR A 372 -27.96 28.03 24.13
C THR A 372 -28.18 26.54 23.97
N THR A 373 -28.25 26.07 22.72
CA THR A 373 -28.45 24.65 22.40
C THR A 373 -27.15 23.91 22.12
N GLN A 374 -26.04 24.64 21.96
CA GLN A 374 -24.71 24.14 21.59
C GLN A 374 -24.71 23.34 20.28
N THR A 375 -25.46 23.84 19.29
CA THR A 375 -25.64 23.17 17.99
C THR A 375 -25.38 24.11 16.83
N PHE A 376 -24.88 23.56 15.73
CA PHE A 376 -24.80 24.26 14.45
C PHE A 376 -26.09 24.08 13.65
N SER A 377 -26.46 25.08 12.87
CA SER A 377 -27.65 25.09 12.01
C SER A 377 -27.47 26.03 10.82
N TRP A 378 -28.32 25.91 9.81
CA TRP A 378 -28.31 26.76 8.62
C TRP A 378 -29.33 27.90 8.73
N VAL A 379 -28.92 29.14 8.42
CA VAL A 379 -29.78 30.33 8.43
C VAL A 379 -29.52 31.25 7.24
N SER A 380 -30.49 32.12 6.92
CA SER A 380 -30.37 33.10 5.83
C SER A 380 -29.34 34.19 6.16
N ILE A 381 -28.46 34.50 5.21
CA ILE A 381 -27.38 35.48 5.37
C ILE A 381 -27.86 36.94 5.44
N SER A 382 -29.10 37.22 5.02
CA SER A 382 -29.69 38.56 4.96
C SER A 382 -30.42 38.99 6.25
N GLU A 383 -30.59 38.10 7.23
CA GLU A 383 -31.22 38.45 8.51
C GLU A 383 -30.22 39.12 9.46
N GLU A 384 -30.60 40.27 10.02
CA GLU A 384 -29.83 40.96 11.05
C GLU A 384 -29.65 40.04 12.28
N GLY A 385 -28.42 39.59 12.55
CA GLY A 385 -28.12 38.61 13.61
C GLY A 385 -28.32 37.13 13.23
N GLY A 386 -28.44 36.81 11.94
CA GLY A 386 -28.61 35.46 11.40
C GLY A 386 -27.38 34.56 11.59
N ALA A 387 -26.35 34.71 10.75
CA ALA A 387 -25.21 33.81 10.66
C ALA A 387 -24.08 34.12 11.67
N SER A 388 -23.35 33.09 12.10
CA SER A 388 -22.20 33.24 13.00
C SER A 388 -20.92 33.50 12.21
N ALA A 389 -20.10 34.46 12.67
CA ALA A 389 -18.77 34.66 12.11
C ALA A 389 -17.82 33.57 12.61
N PHE A 390 -17.04 33.01 11.70
CA PHE A 390 -15.96 32.07 11.95
C PHE A 390 -14.61 32.74 11.74
N GLY A 391 -13.56 32.14 12.27
CA GLY A 391 -12.19 32.53 11.99
C GLY A 391 -11.22 31.43 12.35
N VAL A 392 -10.02 31.48 11.78
CA VAL A 392 -8.98 30.48 12.05
C VAL A 392 -7.98 31.00 13.07
N ALA A 393 -7.52 30.16 14.00
CA ALA A 393 -6.44 30.49 14.93
C ALA A 393 -5.20 29.63 14.66
N ILE A 394 -4.02 30.23 14.84
CA ILE A 394 -2.72 29.54 14.72
C ILE A 394 -2.60 28.50 15.83
N VAL A 395 -1.99 27.38 15.47
CA VAL A 395 -1.83 26.19 16.28
C VAL A 395 -0.70 26.39 17.30
N ALA A 396 -0.89 25.92 18.54
CA ALA A 396 0.18 25.92 19.55
C ALA A 396 1.39 25.09 19.07
N SER A 397 2.59 25.46 19.52
CA SER A 397 3.81 24.71 19.25
C SER A 397 4.35 24.11 20.54
N SER A 398 4.59 22.81 20.51
CA SER A 398 5.14 22.05 21.64
C SER A 398 6.60 21.69 21.41
N ALA A 399 7.37 21.53 22.49
CA ALA A 399 8.75 21.06 22.39
C ALA A 399 8.82 19.54 22.19
N TYR A 400 9.76 19.07 21.37
CA TYR A 400 10.15 17.67 21.43
C TYR A 400 10.96 17.41 22.70
N THR A 401 10.57 16.39 23.45
CA THR A 401 11.42 15.85 24.51
C THR A 401 12.67 15.19 23.92
N ALA A 402 13.75 15.18 24.68
CA ALA A 402 15.00 14.51 24.29
C ALA A 402 14.78 13.02 23.98
N GLN A 403 13.92 12.35 24.77
CA GLN A 403 13.53 10.96 24.52
C GLN A 403 12.87 10.81 23.14
N ARG A 404 11.93 11.69 22.79
CA ARG A 404 11.19 11.59 21.52
C ARG A 404 12.09 11.80 20.32
N LEU A 405 13.08 12.68 20.43
CA LEU A 405 14.11 12.84 19.40
C LEU A 405 15.03 11.62 19.33
N ALA A 406 15.48 11.09 20.48
CA ALA A 406 16.31 9.88 20.51
C ALA A 406 15.57 8.67 19.89
N ALA A 407 14.27 8.54 20.14
CA ALA A 407 13.44 7.44 19.65
C ALA A 407 13.32 7.39 18.11
N MET A 408 13.71 8.42 17.37
CA MET A 408 13.64 8.42 15.91
C MET A 408 14.61 7.41 15.29
N THR A 409 15.84 7.31 15.81
CA THR A 409 16.85 6.34 15.35
C THR A 409 17.39 5.43 16.45
N GLY A 410 16.82 5.50 17.66
CA GLY A 410 17.19 4.73 18.86
C GLY A 410 17.95 5.56 19.91
N ASP A 411 18.77 6.49 19.44
CA ASP A 411 19.65 7.37 20.22
C ASP A 411 19.79 8.78 19.60
N GLY A 412 19.06 9.10 18.53
CA GLY A 412 19.17 10.37 17.82
C GLY A 412 18.19 10.56 16.66
N PHE A 413 18.42 11.58 15.84
CA PHE A 413 17.58 11.95 14.69
C PHE A 413 18.43 12.58 13.57
N TYR A 414 17.83 12.75 12.39
CA TYR A 414 18.43 13.50 11.28
C TYR A 414 17.59 14.73 11.00
N LEU A 415 18.23 15.79 10.50
CA LEU A 415 17.57 17.05 10.19
C LEU A 415 17.95 17.52 8.79
N THR A 416 16.96 17.97 8.03
CA THR A 416 17.16 18.73 6.80
C THR A 416 16.70 20.15 7.06
N ILE A 417 17.60 21.12 6.93
CA ILE A 417 17.33 22.56 7.10
C ILE A 417 17.39 23.26 5.75
N LYS A 418 16.43 24.15 5.48
CA LYS A 418 16.34 25.02 4.30
C LYS A 418 16.00 26.46 4.71
N ASN A 419 16.27 27.43 3.85
CA ASN A 419 15.68 28.77 3.98
C ASN A 419 14.17 28.73 3.66
N GLU A 420 13.39 29.59 4.31
CA GLU A 420 11.91 29.62 4.24
C GLU A 420 11.35 30.27 2.95
N ASN A 421 12.20 30.77 2.05
CA ASN A 421 11.75 31.36 0.79
C ASN A 421 11.33 30.28 -0.23
N SER A 422 10.02 30.15 -0.48
CA SER A 422 9.42 29.12 -1.34
C SER A 422 9.95 29.08 -2.78
N ASP A 423 10.31 30.23 -3.36
CA ASP A 423 10.79 30.32 -4.75
C ASP A 423 12.30 30.07 -4.90
N LYS A 424 13.06 30.08 -3.79
CA LYS A 424 14.53 29.94 -3.77
C LYS A 424 15.03 29.05 -2.61
N ALA A 425 14.23 28.07 -2.20
CA ALA A 425 14.58 27.18 -1.10
C ALA A 425 15.84 26.35 -1.43
N THR A 426 16.83 26.35 -0.54
CA THR A 426 18.10 25.64 -0.66
C THR A 426 18.53 25.08 0.69
N THR A 427 19.11 23.88 0.68
CA THR A 427 19.77 23.25 1.85
C THR A 427 21.23 23.67 1.99
N ASN A 428 21.79 24.38 0.99
CA ASN A 428 23.18 24.80 0.98
C ASN A 428 23.37 26.07 1.84
N LEU A 429 23.22 25.90 3.15
CA LEU A 429 23.38 26.97 4.14
C LEU A 429 24.81 26.91 4.70
N GLN A 430 25.58 27.98 4.50
CA GLN A 430 26.95 28.03 4.99
C GLN A 430 27.01 27.97 6.52
N GLY A 431 27.91 27.15 7.05
CA GLY A 431 28.11 27.00 8.49
C GLY A 431 27.07 26.13 9.19
N ASN A 432 26.38 25.22 8.47
CA ASN A 432 25.37 24.32 9.03
C ASN A 432 26.01 23.19 9.88
N PRO A 433 25.86 23.16 11.21
CA PRO A 433 26.40 22.11 12.07
C PRO A 433 25.44 20.90 12.20
N PHE A 434 24.22 21.00 11.66
CA PHE A 434 23.14 20.04 11.83
C PHE A 434 23.16 18.92 10.76
N GLU A 435 24.23 18.85 9.97
CA GLU A 435 24.43 17.80 8.98
C GLU A 435 24.87 16.49 9.66
N GLY A 436 24.31 15.37 9.18
CA GLY A 436 24.58 14.04 9.76
C GLY A 436 23.61 13.66 10.87
N LYS A 437 23.95 12.59 11.62
CA LYS A 437 23.14 12.13 12.74
C LYS A 437 23.34 13.07 13.93
N LEU A 438 22.23 13.50 14.52
CA LEU A 438 22.19 14.34 15.70
C LEU A 438 21.73 13.52 16.90
N ASN A 439 22.44 13.65 18.01
CA ASN A 439 22.11 13.00 19.27
C ASN A 439 21.75 14.07 20.30
N PRO A 440 20.55 14.04 20.90
CA PRO A 440 20.32 14.78 22.13
C PRO A 440 21.17 14.15 23.24
N VAL A 441 21.95 14.97 23.96
CA VAL A 441 22.85 14.51 25.02
C VAL A 441 22.72 15.35 26.29
N TYR A 442 23.17 14.80 27.42
CA TYR A 442 23.24 15.46 28.71
C TYR A 442 24.63 15.31 29.37
N PRO A 443 25.06 16.26 30.22
CA PRO A 443 26.32 16.17 30.95
C PRO A 443 26.25 15.11 32.05
N VAL A 444 27.38 14.44 32.30
CA VAL A 444 27.51 13.44 33.37
C VAL A 444 28.74 13.68 34.24
N ASP A 445 28.67 13.28 35.52
CA ASP A 445 29.81 13.24 36.41
C ASP A 445 30.76 12.07 36.08
N LYS A 446 31.87 11.96 36.82
CA LYS A 446 32.86 10.88 36.67
C LYS A 446 32.30 9.46 36.88
N ASN A 447 31.13 9.33 37.48
CA ASN A 447 30.44 8.06 37.74
C ASN A 447 29.35 7.77 36.70
N GLY A 448 29.17 8.65 35.71
CA GLY A 448 28.13 8.53 34.68
C GLY A 448 26.73 8.99 35.13
N LYS A 449 26.62 9.71 36.25
CA LYS A 449 25.35 10.27 36.73
C LYS A 449 25.08 11.62 36.04
N LYS A 450 23.84 11.84 35.57
CA LYS A 450 23.40 13.13 35.00
C LYS A 450 23.66 14.28 36.00
N VAL A 451 24.28 15.35 35.52
CA VAL A 451 24.55 16.59 36.25
C VAL A 451 24.19 17.80 35.39
N ASP A 452 23.99 18.95 36.02
CA ASP A 452 23.74 20.20 35.32
C ASP A 452 25.01 20.70 34.61
N ALA A 453 24.84 21.39 33.48
CA ALA A 453 25.93 21.83 32.62
C ALA A 453 26.87 22.85 33.30
N TYR A 454 26.42 23.55 34.33
CA TYR A 454 27.19 24.54 35.10
C TYR A 454 27.71 24.02 36.45
N SER A 455 27.57 22.71 36.71
CA SER A 455 27.90 22.13 38.02
C SER A 455 29.39 22.24 38.41
N GLY A 456 30.29 22.46 37.44
CA GLY A 456 31.74 22.37 37.66
C GLY A 456 32.25 20.93 37.83
N GLU A 457 31.37 19.93 37.73
CA GLU A 457 31.67 18.51 37.92
C GLU A 457 31.50 17.68 36.64
N VAL A 458 31.37 18.33 35.48
CA VAL A 458 31.14 17.64 34.21
C VAL A 458 32.37 16.83 33.84
N ALA A 459 32.22 15.52 33.62
CA ALA A 459 33.31 14.63 33.20
C ALA A 459 33.11 14.07 31.79
N GLY A 460 31.94 14.24 31.20
CA GLY A 460 31.61 13.80 29.85
C GLY A 460 30.13 14.03 29.51
N PHE A 461 29.69 13.42 28.40
CA PHE A 461 28.33 13.51 27.89
C PHE A 461 27.78 12.12 27.60
N LYS A 462 26.47 11.93 27.79
CA LYS A 462 25.75 10.71 27.45
C LYS A 462 24.52 11.05 26.60
N ALA A 463 24.27 10.26 25.56
CA ALA A 463 23.07 10.40 24.74
C ALA A 463 21.83 9.93 25.50
N TYR A 464 20.72 10.62 25.29
CA TYR A 464 19.40 10.09 25.64
C TYR A 464 19.11 8.85 24.78
N SER A 465 18.36 7.89 25.32
CA SER A 465 17.89 6.73 24.57
C SER A 465 16.37 6.71 24.44
N ALA A 466 15.87 5.94 23.48
CA ALA A 466 14.44 5.70 23.29
C ALA A 466 13.73 5.14 24.55
N ASP A 467 14.48 4.43 25.40
CA ASP A 467 13.98 3.68 26.56
C ASP A 467 14.02 4.50 27.87
N GLU A 468 14.62 5.69 27.87
CA GLU A 468 14.67 6.58 29.05
C GLU A 468 13.35 7.36 29.19
N THR A 469 12.77 7.45 30.40
CA THR A 469 11.50 8.19 30.64
C THR A 469 11.71 9.71 30.81
N SER A 470 12.59 10.32 30.03
CA SER A 470 12.93 11.74 30.17
C SER A 470 11.87 12.65 29.55
N THR A 471 11.43 13.64 30.33
CA THR A 471 10.56 14.74 29.89
C THR A 471 11.34 16.01 29.59
N ASP A 472 12.67 15.93 29.41
CA ASP A 472 13.50 17.11 29.17
C ASP A 472 13.21 17.70 27.79
N GLU A 473 12.73 18.95 27.76
CA GLU A 473 12.45 19.73 26.53
C GLU A 473 13.65 20.61 26.11
N THR A 474 14.73 20.55 26.88
CA THR A 474 15.98 21.27 26.63
C THR A 474 17.16 20.31 26.81
N TYR A 475 18.05 20.28 25.83
CA TYR A 475 19.16 19.33 25.76
C TYR A 475 20.35 19.93 25.01
N LEU A 476 21.53 19.33 25.16
CA LEU A 476 22.65 19.61 24.26
C LEU A 476 22.47 18.78 22.99
N LEU A 477 22.91 19.30 21.84
CA LEU A 477 22.93 18.54 20.59
C LEU A 477 24.37 18.18 20.23
N ALA A 478 24.59 16.90 19.95
CA ALA A 478 25.86 16.39 19.47
C ALA A 478 25.73 15.91 18.02
N ASN A 479 26.79 16.11 17.23
CA ASN A 479 27.01 15.44 15.95
C ASN A 479 28.30 14.59 16.06
N GLU A 480 28.75 13.98 14.95
CA GLU A 480 29.96 13.15 14.93
C GLU A 480 31.25 13.88 15.36
N SER A 481 31.28 15.22 15.23
CA SER A 481 32.43 16.06 15.57
C SER A 481 32.42 16.55 17.03
N GLY A 482 31.30 16.42 17.75
CA GLY A 482 31.18 16.81 19.15
C GLY A 482 29.89 17.60 19.45
N ILE A 483 29.94 18.51 20.43
CA ILE A 483 28.79 19.29 20.91
C ILE A 483 28.63 20.56 20.07
N ILE A 484 27.42 20.76 19.53
CA ILE A 484 27.05 21.94 18.75
C ILE A 484 26.74 23.09 19.71
N VAL A 485 27.25 24.29 19.39
CA VAL A 485 26.98 25.52 20.12
C VAL A 485 26.76 26.69 19.15
N LEU A 486 26.07 27.73 19.61
CA LEU A 486 26.04 29.04 18.99
C LEU A 486 27.17 29.90 19.59
N ASP A 487 28.05 30.41 18.74
CA ASP A 487 29.13 31.32 19.11
C ASP A 487 28.61 32.75 19.16
N LEU A 488 28.58 33.31 20.36
CA LEU A 488 28.05 34.62 20.66
C LEU A 488 29.12 35.73 20.68
N ASP A 489 30.37 35.40 20.35
CA ASP A 489 31.43 36.39 20.21
C ASP A 489 31.15 37.30 19.01
N GLU A 490 31.08 38.61 19.26
CA GLU A 490 30.76 39.61 18.24
C GLU A 490 31.82 39.67 17.13
N ASP A 491 33.09 39.39 17.45
CA ASP A 491 34.19 39.39 16.48
C ASP A 491 34.12 38.16 15.54
N HIS A 492 33.38 37.13 15.93
CA HIS A 492 33.22 35.89 15.16
C HIS A 492 31.97 35.84 14.27
N LYS A 493 31.14 36.88 14.28
CA LYS A 493 29.94 36.98 13.42
C LYS A 493 30.24 36.87 11.92
N TRP A 494 29.20 36.64 11.12
CA TRP A 494 29.31 36.68 9.66
C TRP A 494 29.77 38.07 9.18
N SER A 495 30.90 38.14 8.46
CA SER A 495 31.57 39.39 8.07
C SER A 495 31.24 39.86 6.63
N VAL A 496 30.02 39.64 6.18
CA VAL A 496 29.60 39.80 4.78
C VAL A 496 29.00 41.19 4.51
N LYS A 497 29.16 41.72 3.29
CA LYS A 497 28.72 43.07 2.88
C LYS A 497 27.18 43.16 2.89
N GLY A 498 26.60 44.14 3.61
CA GLY A 498 25.14 44.31 3.78
C GLY A 498 24.61 44.06 5.20
N ILE A 499 25.46 43.55 6.10
CA ILE A 499 25.13 43.13 7.48
C ILE A 499 25.28 44.30 8.48
N ASN A 500 24.85 45.51 8.11
CA ASN A 500 24.77 46.61 9.08
C ASN A 500 23.50 46.51 9.96
N GLU A 501 22.61 45.56 9.63
CA GLU A 501 21.30 45.37 10.26
C GLU A 501 21.37 44.58 11.58
N PHE A 502 22.40 43.76 11.78
CA PHE A 502 22.60 42.98 13.01
C PHE A 502 23.45 43.75 14.03
N GLU A 503 22.91 44.83 14.59
CA GLU A 503 23.56 45.55 15.69
C GLU A 503 23.50 44.77 17.02
N GLY A 504 24.62 44.75 17.75
CA GLY A 504 24.70 44.14 19.09
C GLY A 504 24.22 42.68 19.12
N TRP A 505 23.32 42.34 20.03
CA TRP A 505 22.84 40.96 20.22
C TRP A 505 21.72 40.53 19.27
N GLY A 506 21.37 41.33 18.25
CA GLY A 506 20.23 41.07 17.37
C GLY A 506 20.34 39.83 16.46
N GLY A 507 21.55 39.38 16.14
CA GLY A 507 21.82 38.17 15.35
C GLY A 507 23.16 38.20 14.59
N GLY A 508 23.29 37.36 13.56
CA GLY A 508 24.51 37.22 12.74
C GLY A 508 25.57 36.27 13.31
N PHE A 509 25.23 35.54 14.37
CA PHE A 509 26.10 34.58 15.08
C PHE A 509 26.31 33.29 14.29
N LYS A 510 27.49 32.69 14.44
CA LYS A 510 27.86 31.43 13.76
C LYS A 510 27.67 30.24 14.69
N PHE A 511 27.35 29.08 14.13
CA PHE A 511 27.45 27.84 14.88
C PHE A 511 28.89 27.31 14.88
N LYS A 512 29.29 26.68 15.97
CA LYS A 512 30.55 25.95 16.13
C LYS A 512 30.27 24.56 16.72
N THR A 513 31.21 23.64 16.53
CA THR A 513 31.20 22.35 17.20
C THR A 513 32.48 22.21 18.03
N PHE A 514 32.34 21.93 19.31
CA PHE A 514 33.46 21.64 20.22
C PHE A 514 33.59 20.14 20.44
N SER A 515 34.82 19.64 20.52
CA SER A 515 35.03 18.25 20.92
C SER A 515 34.48 18.02 22.34
N ASN A 516 34.15 16.77 22.68
CA ASN A 516 33.67 16.45 24.04
C ASN A 516 34.65 16.89 25.13
N ALA A 517 35.97 16.83 24.87
CA ALA A 517 36.99 17.26 25.83
C ALA A 517 36.99 18.79 26.00
N ASP A 518 36.91 19.53 24.90
CA ASP A 518 36.89 21.00 24.95
C ASP A 518 35.61 21.50 25.60
N MET A 519 34.46 20.88 25.30
CA MET A 519 33.20 21.26 25.93
C MET A 519 33.19 20.97 27.44
N VAL A 520 33.81 19.87 27.89
CA VAL A 520 34.03 19.62 29.33
C VAL A 520 34.88 20.73 29.96
N ALA A 521 35.97 21.15 29.31
CA ALA A 521 36.81 22.23 29.80
C ALA A 521 36.04 23.57 29.86
N ILE A 522 35.25 23.89 28.84
CA ILE A 522 34.41 25.10 28.79
C ILE A 522 33.37 25.09 29.91
N LEU A 523 32.62 23.99 30.09
CA LEU A 523 31.56 23.90 31.09
C LEU A 523 32.10 24.00 32.52
N ASN A 524 33.30 23.47 32.78
CA ASN A 524 33.93 23.52 34.11
C ASN A 524 34.78 24.77 34.36
N ALA A 525 35.04 25.62 33.35
CA ALA A 525 35.94 26.76 33.51
C ALA A 525 35.45 27.77 34.56
N GLU A 526 36.37 28.25 35.39
CA GLU A 526 36.19 29.31 36.38
C GLU A 526 36.95 30.58 35.97
N SER A 527 36.66 31.70 36.64
CA SER A 527 37.30 32.99 36.30
C SER A 527 38.82 32.90 36.45
N GLY A 528 39.53 33.08 35.34
CA GLY A 528 40.99 32.97 35.25
C GLY A 528 41.47 31.78 34.42
N ASP A 529 40.59 30.84 34.08
CA ASP A 529 40.90 29.75 33.15
C ASP A 529 40.85 30.23 31.69
N ASP A 530 41.70 29.64 30.83
CA ASP A 530 41.77 29.97 29.40
C ASP A 530 40.41 29.78 28.67
N ALA A 531 39.59 28.83 29.12
CA ALA A 531 38.29 28.52 28.51
C ALA A 531 37.13 29.38 29.06
N PHE A 532 37.37 30.21 30.09
CA PHE A 532 36.32 30.97 30.76
C PHE A 532 35.69 32.02 29.85
N GLU A 533 36.49 32.73 29.04
CA GLU A 533 35.97 33.71 28.09
C GLU A 533 35.05 33.05 27.04
N THR A 534 35.46 31.91 26.51
CA THR A 534 34.62 31.10 25.61
C THR A 534 33.31 30.68 26.30
N LYS A 535 33.36 30.25 27.57
CA LYS A 535 32.17 29.88 28.35
C LYS A 535 31.15 31.03 28.41
N GLN A 536 31.60 32.27 28.52
CA GLN A 536 30.72 33.45 28.57
C GLN A 536 30.04 33.75 27.22
N ASN A 537 30.67 33.35 26.12
CA ASN A 537 30.30 33.70 24.75
C ASN A 537 29.72 32.52 23.96
N VAL A 538 29.08 31.54 24.61
CA VAL A 538 28.41 30.42 23.91
C VAL A 538 27.01 30.14 24.45
N ALA A 539 26.12 29.73 23.54
CA ALA A 539 24.83 29.15 23.87
C ALA A 539 24.76 27.70 23.36
N TYR A 540 24.30 26.77 24.19
CA TYR A 540 24.45 25.32 23.93
C TYR A 540 23.22 24.48 24.31
N LEU A 541 22.18 25.10 24.88
CA LEU A 541 20.93 24.43 25.23
C LEU A 541 19.91 24.63 24.11
N PHE A 542 19.56 23.53 23.44
CA PHE A 542 18.62 23.52 22.33
C PHE A 542 17.22 23.11 22.74
N THR A 543 16.24 23.70 22.06
CA THR A 543 14.84 23.25 22.07
C THR A 543 14.34 23.23 20.64
N ILE A 544 13.88 22.05 20.18
CA ILE A 544 13.21 21.87 18.89
C ILE A 544 11.71 21.80 19.17
N THR A 545 10.93 22.65 18.52
CA THR A 545 9.47 22.69 18.64
C THR A 545 8.79 22.17 17.38
N TYR A 546 7.59 21.65 17.52
CA TYR A 546 6.73 21.24 16.40
C TYR A 546 5.37 21.92 16.51
N LYS A 547 4.73 22.12 15.36
CA LYS A 547 3.35 22.60 15.31
C LYS A 547 2.44 21.49 15.82
N ASP A 548 1.59 21.74 16.81
CA ASP A 548 0.72 20.69 17.38
C ASP A 548 -0.23 20.08 16.33
N SER A 549 -0.57 20.85 15.28
CA SER A 549 -1.35 20.38 14.15
C SER A 549 -0.59 19.39 13.28
N HIS A 550 0.74 19.50 13.21
CA HIS A 550 1.61 18.74 12.31
C HIS A 550 2.87 18.32 13.09
N ARG A 551 2.73 17.27 13.91
CA ARG A 551 3.78 16.81 14.85
C ARG A 551 5.07 16.27 14.21
N ARG A 552 5.23 16.41 12.89
CA ARG A 552 6.45 16.07 12.14
C ARG A 552 7.12 17.30 11.52
N ASP A 553 6.44 18.44 11.52
CA ASP A 553 6.96 19.71 11.02
C ASP A 553 7.59 20.47 12.18
N ILE A 554 8.88 20.73 12.07
CA ILE A 554 9.59 21.52 13.06
C ILE A 554 9.19 22.97 12.86
N ASP A 555 8.63 23.56 13.91
CA ASP A 555 8.18 24.95 13.92
C ASP A 555 9.36 25.89 14.10
N LEU A 556 10.08 25.74 15.22
CA LEU A 556 11.28 26.51 15.52
C LEU A 556 12.35 25.64 16.15
N ILE A 557 13.60 25.93 15.81
CA ILE A 557 14.78 25.48 16.56
C ILE A 557 15.29 26.68 17.33
N LYS A 558 15.46 26.49 18.64
CA LYS A 558 15.89 27.52 19.58
C LYS A 558 17.18 27.10 20.26
N VAL A 559 18.03 28.06 20.58
CA VAL A 559 19.27 27.87 21.33
C VAL A 559 19.45 28.99 22.35
N LYS A 560 19.88 28.66 23.56
CA LYS A 560 20.13 29.61 24.65
C LYS A 560 21.28 29.18 25.56
N GLY A 561 21.76 30.09 26.38
CA GLY A 561 22.58 29.76 27.55
C GLY A 561 21.73 29.20 28.70
N ASP A 562 22.39 28.58 29.67
CA ASP A 562 21.77 28.07 30.90
C ASP A 562 21.39 29.22 31.84
N SER A 563 20.11 29.32 32.19
CA SER A 563 19.55 30.39 33.03
C SER A 563 20.07 30.39 34.46
N ASN A 564 20.66 29.28 34.92
CA ASN A 564 21.19 29.15 36.28
C ASN A 564 22.67 29.54 36.39
N ASN A 565 23.25 30.07 35.31
CA ASN A 565 24.64 30.51 35.27
C ASN A 565 24.70 32.03 35.02
N ASP A 566 25.02 32.80 36.06
CA ASP A 566 25.11 34.27 36.02
C ASP A 566 26.23 34.80 35.09
N ALA A 567 27.13 33.94 34.62
CA ALA A 567 28.28 34.32 33.80
C ALA A 567 28.03 34.25 32.28
N ILE A 568 26.88 33.74 31.82
CA ILE A 568 26.58 33.48 30.40
C ILE A 568 25.31 34.19 29.94
N ASN A 569 25.19 34.47 28.63
CA ASN A 569 23.99 35.07 28.07
C ASN A 569 22.83 34.04 28.00
N THR A 570 21.73 34.35 28.68
CA THR A 570 20.55 33.47 28.80
C THR A 570 19.45 33.76 27.78
N SER A 571 19.70 34.67 26.84
CA SER A 571 18.75 35.05 25.79
C SER A 571 18.43 33.86 24.88
N GLU A 572 17.18 33.78 24.44
CA GLU A 572 16.73 32.78 23.47
C GLU A 572 16.95 33.28 22.03
N TYR A 573 17.70 32.51 21.26
CA TYR A 573 17.96 32.74 19.85
C TYR A 573 17.23 31.69 19.01
N ARG A 574 16.57 32.13 17.94
CA ARG A 574 15.95 31.25 16.93
C ARG A 574 16.95 30.99 15.82
N VAL A 575 17.02 29.75 15.35
CA VAL A 575 17.81 29.41 14.16
C VAL A 575 17.12 30.01 12.94
N ILE A 576 17.88 30.81 12.18
CA ILE A 576 17.41 31.57 11.03
C ILE A 576 18.32 31.33 9.82
N SER A 577 17.76 31.51 8.64
CA SER A 577 18.51 31.68 7.41
C SER A 577 18.65 33.17 7.09
N TYR A 578 19.82 33.56 6.62
CA TYR A 578 20.08 34.90 6.13
C TYR A 578 20.78 34.82 4.78
N ASN A 579 20.41 35.69 3.82
CA ASN A 579 20.97 35.67 2.49
C ASN A 579 21.44 37.04 2.00
N ASN A 580 22.44 37.02 1.11
CA ASN A 580 22.88 38.18 0.34
C ASN A 580 23.45 37.73 -1.01
N ASP A 581 24.10 38.64 -1.75
CA ASP A 581 24.72 38.34 -3.05
C ASP A 581 25.79 37.22 -3.00
N ALA A 582 26.33 36.89 -1.82
CA ALA A 582 27.34 35.84 -1.62
C ALA A 582 26.75 34.45 -1.29
N GLY A 583 25.44 34.35 -1.04
CA GLY A 583 24.75 33.09 -0.78
C GLY A 583 23.88 33.09 0.48
N TYR A 584 23.53 31.89 0.95
CA TYR A 584 22.70 31.65 2.14
C TYR A 584 23.55 31.17 3.31
N PHE A 585 23.31 31.73 4.49
CA PHE A 585 24.07 31.49 5.71
C PHE A 585 23.12 31.01 6.82
N LEU A 586 23.56 30.01 7.59
CA LEU A 586 22.85 29.62 8.81
C LEU A 586 23.33 30.51 9.97
N SER A 587 22.37 31.06 10.72
CA SER A 587 22.64 31.95 11.84
C SER A 587 21.60 31.73 12.93
N ALA A 588 21.70 32.45 14.04
CA ALA A 588 20.62 32.60 15.00
C ALA A 588 20.36 34.08 15.32
N GLY A 589 19.11 34.43 15.63
CA GLY A 589 18.66 35.79 15.92
C GLY A 589 17.60 35.85 17.03
N MET A 590 17.47 37.00 17.69
CA MET A 590 16.48 37.18 18.76
C MET A 590 15.08 37.40 18.18
N HIS A 591 14.06 36.80 18.80
CA HIS A 591 12.67 36.81 18.30
C HIS A 591 12.12 38.22 17.99
N ASN A 592 12.43 39.22 18.83
CA ASN A 592 11.76 40.52 18.79
C ASN A 592 12.36 41.52 17.77
N TRP A 593 13.42 41.14 17.06
CA TRP A 593 14.18 42.07 16.20
C TRP A 593 13.88 41.93 14.71
N GLY A 594 13.20 40.86 14.29
CA GLY A 594 12.71 40.70 12.90
C GLY A 594 13.80 40.58 11.84
N ILE A 595 15.02 40.13 12.20
CA ILE A 595 16.15 40.05 11.28
C ILE A 595 16.40 38.59 10.86
N GLY A 596 16.30 38.33 9.55
CA GLY A 596 16.40 37.00 8.93
C GLY A 596 15.12 36.17 9.00
N ASP A 597 15.02 35.15 8.15
CA ASP A 597 13.85 34.27 8.08
C ASP A 597 14.09 33.02 8.93
N PRO A 598 13.13 32.55 9.76
CA PRO A 598 13.19 31.22 10.36
C PRO A 598 13.62 30.15 9.35
N VAL A 599 14.39 29.17 9.79
CA VAL A 599 14.69 28.06 8.90
C VAL A 599 13.49 27.13 8.78
N TYR A 600 13.19 26.69 7.57
CA TYR A 600 12.36 25.51 7.39
C TYR A 600 13.18 24.28 7.78
N ALA A 601 12.71 23.55 8.79
CA ALA A 601 13.35 22.33 9.24
C ALA A 601 12.36 21.16 9.20
N VAL A 602 12.84 20.02 8.72
CA VAL A 602 12.12 18.76 8.77
C VAL A 602 13.09 17.67 9.18
N PHE A 603 12.57 16.61 9.79
CA PHE A 603 13.40 15.44 10.03
C PHE A 603 13.92 14.91 8.69
N GLY A 604 15.24 14.84 8.57
CA GLY A 604 15.93 14.61 7.31
C GLY A 604 15.76 13.18 6.79
N SER A 605 15.47 13.08 5.49
CA SER A 605 15.09 11.89 4.71
C SER A 605 16.23 10.87 4.44
N ARG A 606 17.18 10.67 5.38
CA ARG A 606 18.22 9.63 5.23
C ARG A 606 18.00 8.37 6.05
N ALA A 607 17.21 8.46 7.11
CA ALA A 607 16.84 7.30 7.92
C ALA A 607 15.42 6.84 7.62
N LEU A 608 14.43 7.74 7.54
CA LEU A 608 13.05 7.33 7.29
C LEU A 608 12.91 6.81 5.85
N VAL A 609 12.57 5.53 5.72
CA VAL A 609 12.47 4.82 4.45
C VAL A 609 11.10 5.07 3.82
N GLN A 610 11.11 5.50 2.57
CA GLN A 610 9.92 5.59 1.73
C GLN A 610 9.84 4.39 0.80
N THR A 611 8.62 3.95 0.49
CA THR A 611 8.33 2.92 -0.51
C THR A 611 8.79 3.34 -1.91
N THR A 612 9.02 4.64 -2.13
CA THR A 612 9.55 5.24 -3.36
C THR A 612 11.06 5.46 -3.36
N ASP A 613 11.77 5.16 -2.27
CA ASP A 613 13.22 5.40 -2.22
C ASP A 613 13.97 4.46 -3.18
N GLU A 614 14.97 5.01 -3.88
CA GLU A 614 15.80 4.28 -4.86
C GLU A 614 16.76 3.27 -4.21
N LYS A 615 16.98 3.36 -2.89
CA LYS A 615 17.90 2.51 -2.11
C LYS A 615 17.38 2.31 -0.69
N ASN A 616 17.84 1.24 -0.03
CA ASN A 616 17.51 0.91 1.36
C ASN A 616 15.99 0.77 1.60
N ASN A 617 15.28 0.32 0.57
CA ASN A 617 13.85 0.15 0.52
C ASN A 617 13.54 -1.32 0.23
N PRO A 618 12.97 -2.08 1.18
CA PRO A 618 12.69 -3.50 1.01
C PRO A 618 11.78 -3.83 -0.18
N LEU A 619 10.99 -2.86 -0.68
CA LEU A 619 10.13 -3.06 -1.85
C LEU A 619 10.94 -3.35 -3.12
N LEU A 620 12.18 -2.85 -3.19
CA LEU A 620 13.09 -3.09 -4.32
C LEU A 620 13.52 -4.55 -4.44
N ASP A 621 13.56 -5.27 -3.31
CA ASP A 621 13.96 -6.67 -3.25
C ASP A 621 12.81 -7.62 -3.60
N LYS A 622 11.56 -7.16 -3.56
CA LYS A 622 10.30 -7.92 -3.69
C LYS A 622 10.08 -8.97 -2.61
N TYR A 623 11.09 -9.82 -2.38
CA TYR A 623 11.12 -10.85 -1.35
C TYR A 623 12.32 -10.63 -0.43
N VAL A 624 12.05 -10.66 0.86
CA VAL A 624 13.06 -10.46 1.91
C VAL A 624 13.04 -11.60 2.93
N ASN A 625 14.15 -11.72 3.64
CA ASN A 625 14.29 -12.57 4.80
C ASN A 625 14.49 -11.67 6.03
N ILE A 626 13.78 -11.95 7.13
CA ILE A 626 13.68 -11.01 8.26
C ILE A 626 14.18 -11.66 9.55
N SER A 627 15.12 -10.99 10.22
CA SER A 627 15.60 -11.36 11.56
C SER A 627 15.40 -10.22 12.57
N LEU A 628 15.33 -10.56 13.85
CA LEU A 628 15.14 -9.63 14.95
C LEU A 628 16.45 -9.37 15.69
N LYS A 629 16.77 -8.09 15.86
CA LYS A 629 17.84 -7.61 16.75
C LYS A 629 17.22 -6.92 17.96
N THR A 630 17.55 -7.39 19.16
CA THR A 630 17.01 -6.82 20.40
C THR A 630 17.98 -7.05 21.56
N THR A 631 17.90 -6.25 22.62
CA THR A 631 18.65 -6.50 23.86
C THR A 631 18.05 -7.66 24.67
N HIS A 632 16.80 -8.06 24.37
CA HIS A 632 16.13 -9.14 25.09
C HIS A 632 16.71 -10.51 24.69
N VAL A 633 17.47 -11.13 25.60
CA VAL A 633 18.25 -12.37 25.37
C VAL A 633 17.42 -13.52 24.76
N ARG A 634 16.13 -13.64 25.11
CA ARG A 634 15.26 -14.70 24.58
C ARG A 634 14.97 -14.55 23.08
N ASN A 635 14.89 -13.33 22.56
CA ASN A 635 14.41 -13.05 21.21
C ASN A 635 15.50 -12.49 20.29
N ASN A 636 16.65 -12.07 20.83
CA ASN A 636 17.76 -11.58 20.02
C ASN A 636 18.30 -12.64 19.07
N GLY A 637 18.46 -12.30 17.79
CA GLY A 637 18.97 -13.20 16.75
C GLY A 637 17.96 -14.23 16.24
N LYS A 638 16.71 -14.15 16.67
CA LYS A 638 15.62 -14.95 16.11
C LYS A 638 15.20 -14.41 14.74
N VAL A 639 14.50 -15.24 14.00
CA VAL A 639 13.92 -14.92 12.68
C VAL A 639 12.43 -14.67 12.80
N ILE A 640 11.86 -13.87 11.91
CA ILE A 640 10.42 -13.60 11.86
C ILE A 640 9.78 -14.64 10.93
N ALA A 641 8.93 -15.49 11.48
CA ALA A 641 8.15 -16.53 10.80
C ALA A 641 6.98 -16.98 11.71
N MET A 642 6.44 -18.18 11.47
CA MET A 642 5.24 -18.69 12.14
C MET A 642 5.62 -19.39 13.45
N ASP A 643 4.90 -19.08 14.52
CA ASP A 643 4.94 -19.86 15.76
C ASP A 643 4.08 -21.14 15.68
N GLU A 644 3.94 -21.84 16.81
CA GLU A 644 3.25 -23.13 16.90
C GLU A 644 1.74 -23.03 16.57
N ASP A 645 1.15 -21.85 16.74
CA ASP A 645 -0.25 -21.57 16.39
C ASP A 645 -0.40 -21.11 14.93
N GLY A 646 0.72 -20.91 14.22
CA GLY A 646 0.74 -20.38 12.85
C GLY A 646 0.80 -18.86 12.75
N GLU A 647 0.98 -18.15 13.87
CA GLU A 647 0.96 -16.69 13.94
C GLU A 647 2.36 -16.09 13.73
N VAL A 648 2.44 -14.86 13.22
CA VAL A 648 3.73 -14.19 12.97
C VAL A 648 4.43 -13.81 14.27
N ALA A 649 5.60 -14.42 14.52
CA ALA A 649 6.37 -14.24 15.75
C ALA A 649 7.90 -14.30 15.53
N ALA A 650 8.66 -13.95 16.58
CA ALA A 650 10.09 -14.19 16.64
C ALA A 650 10.39 -15.63 17.08
N VAL A 651 10.87 -16.44 16.14
CA VAL A 651 11.07 -17.89 16.27
C VAL A 651 12.52 -18.31 16.01
N GLN A 652 12.89 -19.51 16.47
CA GLN A 652 14.25 -20.03 16.28
C GLN A 652 14.46 -20.45 14.81
N ALA A 653 15.55 -20.00 14.19
CA ALA A 653 15.84 -20.29 12.79
C ALA A 653 15.95 -21.79 12.48
N SER A 654 16.38 -22.61 13.43
CA SER A 654 16.48 -24.07 13.25
C SER A 654 15.12 -24.78 13.13
N LYS A 655 14.00 -24.12 13.43
CA LYS A 655 12.66 -24.70 13.26
C LYS A 655 12.22 -24.73 11.79
N PHE A 656 12.88 -24.03 10.88
CA PHE A 656 12.45 -23.98 9.48
C PHE A 656 13.57 -23.59 8.52
N LEU A 657 13.37 -23.80 7.22
CA LEU A 657 14.32 -23.42 6.18
C LEU A 657 14.16 -21.93 5.85
N PHE A 658 14.93 -21.09 6.53
CA PHE A 658 14.90 -19.64 6.37
C PHE A 658 15.08 -19.18 4.91
N SER A 659 15.82 -19.91 4.08
CA SER A 659 16.07 -19.59 2.66
C SER A 659 15.02 -20.13 1.66
N LYS A 660 13.92 -20.70 2.16
CA LYS A 660 12.83 -21.31 1.38
C LYS A 660 11.51 -20.56 1.62
N PRO A 661 10.39 -20.85 0.90
CA PRO A 661 9.14 -20.08 1.02
C PRO A 661 8.68 -19.78 2.45
N GLU A 662 8.79 -20.74 3.39
CA GLU A 662 8.43 -20.54 4.80
C GLU A 662 9.20 -19.43 5.54
N GLY A 663 10.41 -19.05 5.08
CA GLY A 663 11.19 -17.95 5.67
C GLY A 663 11.16 -16.65 4.87
N GLN A 664 10.50 -16.63 3.71
CA GLN A 664 10.54 -15.53 2.73
C GLN A 664 9.28 -14.69 2.82
N TRP A 665 9.43 -13.37 2.70
CA TRP A 665 8.37 -12.39 2.86
C TRP A 665 8.23 -11.52 1.61
N ALA A 666 7.08 -11.56 0.96
CA ALA A 666 6.70 -10.63 -0.10
C ALA A 666 6.48 -9.23 0.48
N VAL A 667 6.98 -8.20 -0.21
CA VAL A 667 6.90 -6.80 0.23
C VAL A 667 5.91 -6.04 -0.63
N THR A 668 5.02 -5.26 0.00
CA THR A 668 4.07 -4.34 -0.64
C THR A 668 4.06 -2.99 0.09
N ALA A 669 3.66 -1.93 -0.61
CA ALA A 669 3.42 -0.63 0.02
C ALA A 669 1.99 -0.63 0.60
N THR A 670 1.85 -0.48 1.91
CA THR A 670 0.57 -0.72 2.62
C THR A 670 -0.54 0.23 2.19
N ASP A 671 -0.21 1.52 2.08
CA ASP A 671 -1.19 2.60 1.86
C ASP A 671 -1.22 3.08 0.40
N ALA A 672 -0.49 2.42 -0.50
CA ALA A 672 -0.43 2.80 -1.91
C ALA A 672 -1.63 2.25 -2.72
N THR A 673 -2.10 3.03 -3.69
CA THR A 673 -3.16 2.62 -4.62
C THR A 673 -2.58 2.23 -5.98
N ILE A 674 -2.99 1.06 -6.51
CA ILE A 674 -2.55 0.57 -7.82
C ILE A 674 -2.90 1.59 -8.91
N ASP A 675 -2.00 1.77 -9.88
CA ASP A 675 -2.12 2.72 -11.01
C ASP A 675 -2.07 4.22 -10.65
N GLU A 676 -1.78 4.55 -9.39
CA GLU A 676 -1.69 5.92 -8.89
C GLU A 676 -0.28 6.26 -8.38
N GLU A 677 0.06 7.55 -8.39
CA GLU A 677 1.24 8.04 -7.66
C GLU A 677 0.89 8.07 -6.18
N THR A 678 1.77 7.54 -5.32
CA THR A 678 1.51 7.49 -3.89
C THR A 678 1.66 8.88 -3.27
N GLU A 679 0.66 9.29 -2.50
CA GLU A 679 0.65 10.57 -1.80
C GLU A 679 1.76 10.67 -0.76
N ALA A 680 2.22 11.87 -0.45
CA ALA A 680 3.43 12.09 0.36
C ALA A 680 3.36 11.45 1.76
N PHE A 681 2.17 11.33 2.34
CA PHE A 681 1.92 10.75 3.67
C PHE A 681 1.80 9.22 3.67
N ASP A 682 1.49 8.60 2.53
CA ASP A 682 1.26 7.15 2.38
C ASP A 682 2.54 6.37 2.01
N LYS A 683 3.65 7.08 1.79
CA LYS A 683 4.92 6.49 1.34
C LYS A 683 5.68 5.70 2.40
N TYR A 684 5.23 5.62 3.65
CA TYR A 684 6.07 5.15 4.76
C TYR A 684 5.74 3.74 5.27
N ALA A 685 4.59 3.19 4.87
CA ALA A 685 4.08 1.94 5.40
C ALA A 685 4.37 0.76 4.46
N PHE A 686 4.81 -0.36 5.05
CA PHE A 686 5.16 -1.59 4.34
C PHE A 686 4.40 -2.78 4.92
N THR A 687 3.90 -3.65 4.06
CA THR A 687 3.31 -4.93 4.45
C THR A 687 4.23 -6.06 3.99
N PHE A 688 4.55 -6.95 4.91
CA PHE A 688 5.30 -8.17 4.67
C PHE A 688 4.36 -9.36 4.77
N THR A 689 4.25 -10.15 3.69
CA THR A 689 3.39 -11.34 3.62
C THR A 689 4.25 -12.58 3.39
N ASN A 690 4.14 -13.59 4.25
CA ASN A 690 4.92 -14.82 4.12
C ASN A 690 4.56 -15.56 2.82
N ARG A 691 5.58 -16.03 2.09
CA ARG A 691 5.43 -16.61 0.76
C ARG A 691 4.70 -17.97 0.73
N GLU A 692 4.64 -18.65 1.88
CA GLU A 692 4.00 -19.97 2.03
C GLU A 692 2.66 -19.88 2.77
N SER A 693 2.62 -19.23 3.93
CA SER A 693 1.42 -19.20 4.78
C SER A 693 0.40 -18.15 4.37
N GLY A 694 0.84 -17.07 3.72
CA GLY A 694 0.00 -15.90 3.46
C GLY A 694 -0.23 -15.00 4.69
N GLU A 695 0.33 -15.36 5.85
CA GLU A 695 0.28 -14.54 7.05
C GLU A 695 1.10 -13.26 6.85
N SER A 696 0.64 -12.16 7.43
CA SER A 696 1.22 -10.85 7.18
C SER A 696 1.39 -10.00 8.44
N PHE A 697 2.30 -9.04 8.36
CA PHE A 697 2.40 -7.95 9.32
C PHE A 697 2.78 -6.66 8.60
N SER A 698 2.24 -5.55 9.09
CA SER A 698 2.51 -4.22 8.53
C SER A 698 3.34 -3.39 9.49
N VAL A 699 4.23 -2.57 8.95
CA VAL A 699 4.99 -1.56 9.66
C VAL A 699 4.57 -0.18 9.16
N LYS A 700 4.29 0.73 10.07
CA LYS A 700 3.82 2.10 9.78
C LYS A 700 4.95 3.01 9.31
N ASN A 701 6.14 2.85 9.91
CA ASN A 701 7.34 3.60 9.54
C ASN A 701 8.57 2.74 9.75
N MET A 702 9.52 2.84 8.82
CA MET A 702 10.83 2.18 8.89
C MET A 702 11.97 3.20 8.88
N TYR A 703 12.98 3.00 9.72
CA TYR A 703 14.13 3.89 9.84
C TYR A 703 15.40 3.09 9.60
N TYR A 704 16.05 3.29 8.45
CA TYR A 704 17.30 2.66 8.08
C TYR A 704 18.43 3.07 9.04
N LEU A 705 19.10 2.07 9.59
CA LEU A 705 20.19 2.20 10.57
C LEU A 705 21.56 1.82 9.98
N GLY A 706 21.62 1.37 8.71
CA GLY A 706 22.81 0.77 8.10
C GLY A 706 22.81 -0.76 8.15
N ASP A 707 23.58 -1.41 7.29
CA ASP A 707 23.75 -2.88 7.25
C ASP A 707 22.43 -3.67 7.29
N ASP A 708 21.48 -3.29 6.41
CA ASP A 708 20.13 -3.88 6.30
C ASP A 708 19.30 -3.86 7.59
N GLN A 709 19.67 -3.01 8.56
CA GLN A 709 18.95 -2.84 9.82
C GLN A 709 17.96 -1.69 9.73
N TYR A 710 16.77 -1.92 10.29
CA TYR A 710 15.67 -0.97 10.30
C TYR A 710 15.02 -0.93 11.69
N ALA A 711 14.91 0.25 12.29
CA ALA A 711 14.00 0.45 13.42
C ALA A 711 12.57 0.65 12.88
N VAL A 712 11.62 -0.16 13.33
CA VAL A 712 10.25 -0.19 12.79
C VAL A 712 9.22 0.18 13.85
N SER A 713 8.16 0.86 13.44
CA SER A 713 7.01 1.20 14.30
C SER A 713 5.74 0.61 13.70
N TYR A 714 4.78 0.31 14.55
CA TYR A 714 3.47 -0.24 14.20
C TYR A 714 2.38 0.77 14.56
N ASP A 715 1.16 0.58 14.07
CA ASP A 715 0.05 1.50 14.37
C ASP A 715 -0.32 1.57 15.86
N ASN A 716 -0.14 0.47 16.60
CA ASN A 716 -0.39 0.40 18.04
C ASN A 716 0.82 0.75 18.91
N GLY A 717 1.84 1.41 18.34
CA GLY A 717 2.92 2.10 19.05
C GLY A 717 3.96 1.25 19.81
N ASN A 718 3.69 -0.04 20.06
CA ASN A 718 4.57 -0.93 20.80
C ASN A 718 5.32 -1.89 19.88
N ALA A 719 6.52 -2.31 20.29
CA ALA A 719 7.28 -3.37 19.63
C ALA A 719 6.46 -4.68 19.58
N LYS A 720 6.39 -5.33 18.40
CA LYS A 720 5.62 -6.57 18.18
C LYS A 720 6.43 -7.82 18.56
N PHE A 721 7.75 -7.81 18.36
CA PHE A 721 8.59 -9.01 18.42
C PHE A 721 9.64 -9.03 19.54
N SER A 722 10.07 -7.86 20.03
CA SER A 722 11.15 -7.70 21.01
C SER A 722 10.88 -8.32 22.38
N GLY A 723 9.62 -8.58 22.74
CA GLY A 723 9.20 -9.32 23.95
C GLY A 723 8.11 -8.63 24.79
N TYR A 724 7.50 -9.36 25.72
CA TYR A 724 6.48 -8.87 26.65
C TYR A 724 7.12 -8.01 27.76
N GLY A 725 6.89 -6.69 27.73
CA GLY A 725 7.23 -5.75 28.80
C GLY A 725 7.48 -4.34 28.27
N ASN A 726 7.07 -3.31 29.03
CA ASN A 726 7.09 -1.87 28.71
C ASN A 726 8.47 -1.23 28.35
N ALA A 727 9.49 -1.99 27.97
CA ALA A 727 10.85 -1.50 27.82
C ALA A 727 11.19 -1.01 26.40
N ALA A 728 10.65 -1.61 25.33
CA ALA A 728 11.00 -1.26 23.95
C ALA A 728 9.82 -0.62 23.21
N THR A 729 10.04 0.59 22.70
CA THR A 729 9.03 1.31 21.90
C THR A 729 8.92 0.79 20.46
N ARG A 730 9.95 0.08 19.95
CA ARG A 730 10.09 -0.33 18.54
C ARG A 730 10.89 -1.62 18.39
N ASP A 731 10.65 -2.37 17.30
CA ASP A 731 11.52 -3.50 16.92
C ASP A 731 12.68 -3.01 16.05
N THR A 732 13.84 -3.65 16.16
CA THR A 732 14.91 -3.53 15.16
C THR A 732 14.94 -4.78 14.31
N LEU A 733 14.57 -4.65 13.05
CA LEU A 733 14.55 -5.74 12.07
C LEU A 733 15.80 -5.68 11.18
N ILE A 734 16.40 -6.83 10.92
CA ILE A 734 17.38 -7.02 9.86
C ILE A 734 16.59 -7.57 8.67
N ILE A 735 16.43 -6.77 7.61
CA ILE A 735 15.63 -7.10 6.44
C ILE A 735 16.57 -7.24 5.26
N ALA A 736 16.97 -8.47 4.98
CA ALA A 736 17.95 -8.78 3.94
C ALA A 736 17.24 -9.27 2.66
N THR A 737 17.82 -8.95 1.51
CA THR A 737 17.40 -9.48 0.22
C THR A 737 17.33 -11.01 0.25
N SER A 738 16.21 -11.58 -0.18
CA SER A 738 16.07 -13.02 -0.30
C SER A 738 16.64 -13.54 -1.61
N THR A 739 17.02 -14.81 -1.68
CA THR A 739 17.28 -15.51 -2.94
C THR A 739 16.07 -15.51 -3.89
N ALA A 740 14.86 -15.36 -3.35
CA ALA A 740 13.63 -15.21 -4.13
C ALA A 740 13.49 -13.84 -4.83
N SER A 741 14.34 -12.86 -4.54
CA SER A 741 14.32 -11.54 -5.22
C SER A 741 14.59 -11.63 -6.73
N GLU A 742 15.36 -12.63 -7.17
CA GLU A 742 15.68 -12.88 -8.58
C GLU A 742 14.51 -13.47 -9.38
N LEU A 743 13.42 -13.84 -8.71
CA LEU A 743 12.24 -14.42 -9.36
C LEU A 743 11.60 -13.39 -10.29
N LYS A 744 11.17 -13.90 -11.45
CA LYS A 744 10.47 -13.10 -12.45
C LYS A 744 9.02 -12.98 -12.06
N ASN A 745 8.52 -11.74 -12.06
CA ASN A 745 7.13 -11.42 -11.84
C ASN A 745 6.22 -12.21 -12.80
N ASP A 746 5.03 -12.57 -12.31
CA ASP A 746 3.96 -13.24 -13.06
C ASP A 746 4.39 -14.62 -13.58
N ARG A 747 5.21 -15.33 -12.80
CA ARG A 747 5.67 -16.69 -13.10
C ARG A 747 5.33 -17.68 -12.01
N VAL A 748 5.20 -18.93 -12.45
CA VAL A 748 5.02 -20.09 -11.59
C VAL A 748 6.39 -20.60 -11.14
N GLN A 749 6.56 -20.75 -9.83
CA GLN A 749 7.75 -21.27 -9.16
C GLN A 749 7.40 -22.58 -8.46
N MET A 750 8.35 -23.52 -8.35
CA MET A 750 8.13 -24.83 -7.72
C MET A 750 9.25 -25.18 -6.72
N ASP A 751 9.73 -24.18 -5.97
CA ASP A 751 10.81 -24.34 -4.99
C ASP A 751 10.30 -24.61 -3.57
N GLY A 752 11.11 -25.31 -2.75
CA GLY A 752 10.79 -25.64 -1.36
C GLY A 752 9.94 -26.90 -1.17
N TYR A 753 9.54 -27.55 -2.27
CA TYR A 753 8.74 -28.77 -2.26
C TYR A 753 9.27 -29.78 -3.28
N ALA A 754 9.12 -31.06 -2.98
CA ALA A 754 9.50 -32.12 -3.91
C ALA A 754 8.64 -32.05 -5.18
N ASN A 755 9.30 -32.14 -6.34
CA ASN A 755 8.68 -32.08 -7.65
C ASN A 755 9.00 -33.36 -8.45
N PHE A 756 8.60 -34.51 -7.90
CA PHE A 756 8.71 -35.78 -8.58
C PHE A 756 7.74 -35.82 -9.76
N LYS A 757 8.28 -36.07 -10.95
CA LYS A 757 7.47 -36.28 -12.13
C LYS A 757 6.81 -37.65 -12.09
N ALA A 758 5.75 -37.82 -12.87
CA ALA A 758 5.12 -39.12 -13.06
C ALA A 758 6.14 -40.21 -13.42
N GLU A 759 7.10 -39.91 -14.31
CA GLU A 759 8.15 -40.83 -14.72
C GLU A 759 9.15 -41.20 -13.61
N ASP A 760 9.37 -40.33 -12.61
CA ASP A 760 10.35 -40.55 -11.55
C ASP A 760 9.85 -41.59 -10.52
N VAL A 761 8.54 -41.73 -10.38
CA VAL A 761 7.89 -42.53 -9.33
C VAL A 761 7.10 -43.72 -9.86
N LEU A 762 6.94 -43.82 -11.18
CA LEU A 762 6.15 -44.85 -11.85
C LEU A 762 6.74 -46.25 -11.63
N ASP A 763 5.92 -47.22 -11.22
CA ASP A 763 6.31 -48.60 -10.84
C ASP A 763 7.49 -48.69 -9.84
N THR A 764 7.75 -47.62 -9.10
CA THR A 764 8.72 -47.59 -7.99
C THR A 764 7.98 -47.79 -6.68
N GLN A 765 8.52 -48.63 -5.81
CA GLN A 765 7.98 -48.85 -4.48
C GLN A 765 8.75 -48.03 -3.45
N TYR A 766 8.01 -47.49 -2.49
CA TYR A 766 8.57 -46.67 -1.42
C TYR A 766 8.22 -47.23 -0.05
N ARG A 767 9.09 -46.99 0.93
CA ARG A 767 8.75 -47.04 2.35
C ARG A 767 8.69 -45.61 2.88
N LEU A 768 7.75 -45.37 3.76
CA LEU A 768 7.65 -44.11 4.47
C LEU A 768 8.19 -44.33 5.89
N ALA A 769 9.19 -43.56 6.30
CA ALA A 769 9.77 -43.62 7.63
C ALA A 769 9.64 -42.26 8.31
N VAL A 770 9.35 -42.25 9.61
CA VAL A 770 9.48 -41.08 10.47
C VAL A 770 10.93 -41.02 10.93
N ALA A 771 11.63 -39.98 10.50
CA ALA A 771 13.02 -39.75 10.86
C ALA A 771 13.10 -39.50 12.36
N SER A 772 13.73 -40.43 13.09
CA SER A 772 13.86 -40.32 14.54
C SER A 772 15.14 -39.59 14.91
N THR A 773 15.12 -38.89 16.04
CA THR A 773 16.36 -38.37 16.67
C THR A 773 17.15 -39.46 17.40
N GLU A 774 16.58 -40.67 17.51
CA GLU A 774 17.21 -41.89 18.06
C GLU A 774 17.98 -42.67 16.97
N GLU A 775 18.83 -43.64 17.35
CA GLU A 775 19.66 -44.43 16.39
C GLU A 775 18.87 -45.24 15.34
N THR A 776 17.52 -45.29 15.42
CA THR A 776 16.66 -46.08 14.52
C THR A 776 15.38 -45.33 14.15
N ASP A 777 15.13 -45.20 12.85
CA ASP A 777 13.89 -44.64 12.30
C ASP A 777 12.67 -45.52 12.57
N PHE A 778 11.48 -44.91 12.52
CA PHE A 778 10.21 -45.62 12.65
C PHE A 778 9.50 -45.73 11.30
N TYR A 779 9.39 -46.94 10.77
CA TYR A 779 8.70 -47.22 9.52
C TYR A 779 7.19 -47.23 9.70
N VAL A 780 6.47 -46.62 8.77
CA VAL A 780 5.02 -46.66 8.71
C VAL A 780 4.55 -48.06 8.32
N THR A 781 3.64 -48.63 9.09
CA THR A 781 3.05 -49.96 8.88
C THR A 781 1.54 -49.91 9.05
N GLU A 782 0.83 -50.85 8.44
CA GLU A 782 -0.62 -50.99 8.62
C GLU A 782 -0.90 -51.96 9.78
N ASN A 783 -1.59 -51.48 10.82
CA ASN A 783 -1.76 -52.25 12.04
C ASN A 783 -2.87 -53.32 11.90
N HIS A 784 -2.49 -54.59 11.95
CA HIS A 784 -3.31 -55.78 11.65
C HIS A 784 -4.33 -56.20 12.74
N SER A 785 -5.06 -55.26 13.34
CA SER A 785 -6.19 -55.54 14.26
C SER A 785 -7.56 -55.12 13.69
N GLY A 786 -7.73 -55.20 12.37
CA GLY A 786 -9.01 -54.98 11.69
C GLY A 786 -9.51 -53.52 11.65
N LYS A 787 -8.65 -52.54 11.96
CA LYS A 787 -8.99 -51.12 11.96
C LYS A 787 -8.33 -50.31 10.83
N HIS A 788 -7.45 -50.93 10.03
CA HIS A 788 -6.69 -50.28 8.93
C HIS A 788 -5.88 -49.02 9.34
N LEU A 789 -5.64 -48.80 10.64
CA LEU A 789 -4.86 -47.67 11.17
C LEU A 789 -3.39 -47.79 10.81
N LEU A 790 -2.77 -46.66 10.45
CA LEU A 790 -1.33 -46.58 10.29
C LEU A 790 -0.62 -46.51 11.63
N GLY A 791 0.20 -47.52 11.92
CA GLY A 791 1.11 -47.58 13.05
C GLY A 791 2.57 -47.35 12.64
N LEU A 792 3.46 -47.52 13.61
CA LEU A 792 4.91 -47.34 13.49
C LEU A 792 5.64 -48.59 13.99
N THR A 793 6.67 -49.02 13.26
CA THR A 793 7.53 -50.16 13.62
C THR A 793 9.00 -49.82 13.43
N LYS A 794 9.89 -50.43 14.22
CA LYS A 794 11.35 -50.34 14.01
C LYS A 794 11.88 -51.40 13.04
N GLU A 795 11.05 -52.40 12.73
CA GLU A 795 11.43 -53.52 11.87
C GLU A 795 11.13 -53.18 10.42
N VAL A 796 12.17 -52.99 9.61
CA VAL A 796 12.07 -52.66 8.16
C VAL A 796 11.20 -53.67 7.41
N GLY A 797 11.24 -54.94 7.79
CA GLY A 797 10.47 -56.02 7.16
C GLY A 797 8.96 -55.94 7.39
N ASP A 798 8.53 -55.24 8.45
CA ASP A 798 7.12 -55.04 8.78
C ASP A 798 6.57 -53.73 8.19
N ALA A 799 7.40 -52.94 7.51
CA ALA A 799 7.01 -51.67 6.90
C ALA A 799 6.01 -51.88 5.75
N ALA A 800 5.02 -51.01 5.67
CA ALA A 800 4.15 -50.95 4.50
C ALA A 800 4.95 -50.43 3.29
N THR A 801 4.66 -50.99 2.11
CA THR A 801 5.20 -50.52 0.84
C THR A 801 4.14 -49.75 0.07
N TRP A 802 4.57 -48.65 -0.52
CA TRP A 802 3.69 -47.65 -1.11
C TRP A 802 4.04 -47.39 -2.57
N SER A 803 3.01 -47.13 -3.39
CA SER A 803 3.18 -46.40 -4.65
C SER A 803 2.89 -44.93 -4.40
N LEU A 804 3.78 -44.05 -4.85
CA LEU A 804 3.55 -42.62 -4.86
C LEU A 804 2.91 -42.23 -6.20
N VAL A 805 1.72 -41.62 -6.17
CA VAL A 805 1.01 -41.20 -7.38
C VAL A 805 0.98 -39.67 -7.43
N PRO A 806 1.69 -39.04 -8.40
CA PRO A 806 1.67 -37.59 -8.55
C PRO A 806 0.42 -37.14 -9.28
N MET A 807 -0.26 -36.16 -8.72
CA MET A 807 -1.51 -35.61 -9.21
C MET A 807 -1.21 -34.37 -10.05
N THR A 808 -1.33 -34.52 -11.38
CA THR A 808 -0.85 -33.52 -12.36
C THR A 808 -1.87 -33.18 -13.44
N ALA A 809 -3.15 -33.56 -13.27
CA ALA A 809 -4.16 -33.27 -14.28
C ALA A 809 -4.34 -31.76 -14.48
N ALA A 810 -4.35 -31.35 -15.75
CA ALA A 810 -4.63 -29.98 -16.13
C ALA A 810 -6.12 -29.65 -15.92
N ARG A 811 -6.39 -28.38 -15.61
CA ARG A 811 -7.74 -27.85 -15.52
C ARG A 811 -8.48 -28.03 -16.86
N THR A 812 -9.74 -28.46 -16.80
CA THR A 812 -10.61 -28.53 -17.99
C THR A 812 -11.79 -27.57 -17.86
N TYR A 813 -12.27 -27.09 -19.01
CA TYR A 813 -13.36 -26.13 -19.09
C TYR A 813 -14.60 -26.77 -19.72
N ASN A 814 -15.77 -26.31 -19.30
CA ASN A 814 -17.03 -26.61 -19.98
C ASN A 814 -17.18 -25.76 -21.24
N THR A 815 -18.18 -26.06 -22.06
CA THR A 815 -18.45 -25.38 -23.34
C THR A 815 -18.73 -23.87 -23.19
N PHE A 816 -19.04 -23.39 -21.98
CA PHE A 816 -19.31 -21.99 -21.66
C PHE A 816 -18.10 -21.28 -21.04
N GLY A 817 -16.93 -21.92 -20.98
CA GLY A 817 -15.70 -21.35 -20.39
C GLY A 817 -15.62 -21.41 -18.86
N GLY A 818 -16.60 -22.03 -18.18
CA GLY A 818 -16.51 -22.31 -16.75
C GLY A 818 -15.62 -23.52 -16.46
N VAL A 819 -14.96 -23.55 -15.31
CA VAL A 819 -14.11 -24.70 -14.92
C VAL A 819 -14.98 -25.94 -14.71
N LYS A 820 -14.72 -27.01 -15.46
CA LYS A 820 -15.40 -28.32 -15.32
C LYS A 820 -14.66 -29.23 -14.35
N THR A 821 -13.34 -29.23 -14.42
CA THR A 821 -12.49 -30.00 -13.51
C THR A 821 -11.32 -29.12 -13.12
N PRO A 822 -11.08 -28.92 -11.81
CA PRO A 822 -9.93 -28.16 -11.34
C PRO A 822 -8.63 -28.86 -11.74
N THR A 823 -7.54 -28.12 -11.65
CA THR A 823 -6.19 -28.70 -11.77
C THR A 823 -5.83 -29.41 -10.47
N ASP A 824 -5.06 -30.50 -10.56
CA ASP A 824 -4.57 -31.25 -9.40
C ASP A 824 -3.38 -30.58 -8.69
N SER A 825 -2.72 -29.63 -9.35
CA SER A 825 -1.61 -28.88 -8.75
C SER A 825 -2.12 -27.93 -7.67
N VAL A 826 -1.27 -27.72 -6.67
CA VAL A 826 -1.53 -26.85 -5.53
C VAL A 826 -0.91 -25.49 -5.82
N TYR A 827 -1.60 -24.41 -5.50
CA TYR A 827 -1.11 -23.06 -5.73
C TYR A 827 -1.22 -22.20 -4.46
N VAL A 828 -0.19 -21.41 -4.20
CA VAL A 828 -0.19 -20.28 -3.27
C VAL A 828 0.13 -19.03 -4.07
N PHE A 829 -0.75 -18.04 -3.99
CA PHE A 829 -0.62 -16.78 -4.72
C PHE A 829 0.02 -15.74 -3.80
N ASN A 830 1.05 -15.07 -4.32
CA ASN A 830 1.82 -14.06 -3.61
C ASN A 830 1.76 -12.75 -4.36
N THR A 831 1.58 -11.65 -3.65
CA THR A 831 1.56 -10.30 -4.23
C THR A 831 2.82 -9.57 -3.83
N VAL A 832 3.52 -9.00 -4.83
CA VAL A 832 4.68 -8.13 -4.62
C VAL A 832 4.41 -6.76 -5.22
N GLY A 833 4.76 -5.70 -4.50
CA GLY A 833 4.59 -4.33 -4.94
C GLY A 833 5.84 -3.78 -5.63
N TYR A 834 5.66 -2.87 -6.57
CA TYR A 834 6.74 -2.12 -7.21
C TYR A 834 6.22 -0.79 -7.79
N TYR A 835 7.13 0.15 -8.06
CA TYR A 835 6.78 1.37 -8.81
C TYR A 835 7.21 1.24 -10.26
N ASP A 836 6.33 1.62 -11.19
CA ASP A 836 6.62 1.62 -12.62
C ASP A 836 7.54 2.78 -13.03
N THR A 837 7.93 2.82 -14.32
CA THR A 837 8.79 3.88 -14.87
C THR A 837 8.20 5.29 -14.80
N LYS A 838 6.90 5.42 -14.48
CA LYS A 838 6.20 6.70 -14.32
C LYS A 838 6.02 7.07 -12.84
N GLY A 839 6.54 6.27 -11.91
CA GLY A 839 6.40 6.50 -10.47
C GLY A 839 5.04 6.08 -9.91
N LYS A 840 4.27 5.25 -10.62
CA LYS A 840 2.97 4.73 -10.15
C LYS A 840 3.14 3.39 -9.46
N TYR A 841 2.42 3.18 -8.36
CA TYR A 841 2.44 1.90 -7.66
C TYR A 841 1.72 0.83 -8.48
N GLN A 842 2.31 -0.36 -8.50
CA GLN A 842 1.86 -1.54 -9.22
C GLN A 842 2.04 -2.76 -8.35
N GLU A 843 1.25 -3.80 -8.63
CA GLU A 843 1.40 -5.10 -8.02
C GLU A 843 1.61 -6.15 -9.10
N ALA A 844 2.40 -7.18 -8.77
CA ALA A 844 2.52 -8.39 -9.57
C ALA A 844 2.13 -9.60 -8.74
N THR A 845 1.57 -10.62 -9.39
CA THR A 845 1.16 -11.86 -8.73
C THR A 845 2.10 -12.99 -9.11
N ASP A 846 2.90 -13.41 -8.14
CA ASP A 846 3.74 -14.59 -8.25
C ASP A 846 3.01 -15.82 -7.71
N THR A 847 3.28 -16.97 -8.30
CA THR A 847 2.58 -18.21 -7.94
C THR A 847 3.59 -19.27 -7.50
N LEU A 848 3.46 -19.74 -6.26
CA LEU A 848 4.14 -20.94 -5.78
C LEU A 848 3.26 -22.15 -6.11
N ALA A 849 3.68 -22.97 -7.05
CA ALA A 849 2.99 -24.19 -7.45
C ALA A 849 3.69 -25.43 -6.88
N MET A 850 2.89 -26.41 -6.49
CA MET A 850 3.38 -27.69 -5.97
C MET A 850 2.65 -28.85 -6.64
N VAL A 851 3.37 -29.95 -6.84
CA VAL A 851 2.76 -31.23 -7.20
C VAL A 851 2.19 -31.84 -5.93
N SER A 852 0.91 -32.23 -5.97
CA SER A 852 0.34 -33.04 -4.89
C SER A 852 0.48 -34.52 -5.20
N TYR A 853 0.50 -35.34 -4.15
CA TYR A 853 0.67 -36.78 -4.24
C TYR A 853 -0.39 -37.50 -3.42
N VAL A 854 -0.64 -38.76 -3.77
CA VAL A 854 -1.36 -39.72 -2.94
C VAL A 854 -0.51 -40.98 -2.76
N LEU A 855 -0.71 -41.69 -1.64
CA LEU A 855 -0.04 -42.96 -1.36
C LEU A 855 -1.05 -44.11 -1.48
N GLN A 856 -0.67 -45.13 -2.25
CA GLN A 856 -1.41 -46.39 -2.36
C GLN A 856 -0.60 -47.52 -1.75
N ASN A 857 -1.18 -48.25 -0.80
CA ASN A 857 -0.55 -49.42 -0.19
C ASN A 857 -0.50 -50.55 -1.22
N LYS A 858 0.70 -51.06 -1.50
CA LYS A 858 0.92 -52.08 -2.54
C LYS A 858 0.34 -53.44 -2.18
N LYS A 859 0.17 -53.75 -0.88
CA LYS A 859 -0.27 -55.07 -0.42
C LYS A 859 -1.77 -55.30 -0.64
N ASN A 860 -2.60 -54.30 -0.37
CA ASN A 860 -4.07 -54.38 -0.44
C ASN A 860 -4.69 -53.44 -1.50
N GLY A 861 -3.91 -52.55 -2.11
CA GLY A 861 -4.39 -51.59 -3.12
C GLY A 861 -5.17 -50.41 -2.55
N GLU A 862 -5.20 -50.27 -1.22
CA GLU A 862 -5.94 -49.23 -0.51
C GLU A 862 -5.15 -47.91 -0.50
N TYR A 863 -5.84 -46.79 -0.70
CA TYR A 863 -5.27 -45.46 -0.60
C TYR A 863 -5.27 -44.94 0.83
N LEU A 864 -4.27 -44.14 1.16
CA LEU A 864 -4.19 -43.42 2.41
C LEU A 864 -5.37 -42.43 2.54
N THR A 865 -6.05 -42.39 3.68
CA THR A 865 -7.07 -41.39 4.01
C THR A 865 -7.14 -41.11 5.52
N TYR A 866 -7.99 -40.18 5.93
CA TYR A 866 -8.29 -39.94 7.34
C TYR A 866 -9.22 -41.01 7.92
N GLU A 867 -9.03 -41.36 9.18
CA GLU A 867 -9.99 -42.18 9.92
C GLU A 867 -11.36 -41.49 9.97
N ASN A 868 -12.40 -42.17 9.46
CA ASN A 868 -13.77 -41.66 9.49
C ASN A 868 -14.79 -42.79 9.75
N PRO A 869 -15.60 -42.73 10.82
CA PRO A 869 -15.53 -41.76 11.91
C PRO A 869 -14.26 -41.95 12.74
N GLN A 870 -13.70 -40.85 13.25
CA GLN A 870 -12.53 -40.86 14.13
C GLN A 870 -12.81 -41.68 15.40
N THR A 871 -11.93 -42.61 15.75
CA THR A 871 -12.03 -43.47 16.95
C THR A 871 -10.97 -43.18 18.01
N LEU A 872 -9.95 -42.39 17.66
CA LEU A 872 -8.90 -41.90 18.57
C LEU A 872 -9.12 -40.43 18.93
N ASP A 873 -8.45 -39.93 19.98
CA ASP A 873 -8.61 -38.54 20.43
C ASP A 873 -8.03 -37.52 19.43
N ILE A 874 -7.02 -37.92 18.65
CA ILE A 874 -6.37 -37.13 17.60
C ILE A 874 -6.66 -37.77 16.23
N LEU A 875 -6.88 -36.93 15.21
CA LEU A 875 -7.17 -37.39 13.86
C LEU A 875 -6.00 -38.23 13.34
N SER A 876 -6.28 -39.46 12.94
CA SER A 876 -5.26 -40.44 12.54
C SER A 876 -5.45 -40.91 11.10
N MET A 877 -4.37 -41.42 10.52
CA MET A 877 -4.37 -41.92 9.15
C MET A 877 -4.72 -43.42 9.07
N ILE A 878 -5.46 -43.81 8.03
CA ILE A 878 -5.82 -45.20 7.71
C ILE A 878 -5.52 -45.54 6.24
N CYS A 879 -5.40 -46.82 5.92
CA CYS A 879 -5.67 -47.29 4.55
C CYS A 879 -7.19 -47.44 4.37
N ASP A 880 -7.78 -46.83 3.33
CA ASP A 880 -9.24 -46.91 3.12
C ASP A 880 -9.64 -48.29 2.55
N PRO A 881 -10.34 -49.15 3.32
CA PRO A 881 -10.77 -50.46 2.84
C PRO A 881 -11.76 -50.40 1.67
N ASN A 882 -12.39 -49.25 1.40
CA ASN A 882 -13.32 -49.07 0.30
C ASN A 882 -12.65 -48.66 -1.02
N SER A 883 -11.35 -48.38 -1.01
CA SER A 883 -10.62 -47.79 -2.14
C SER A 883 -9.90 -48.82 -3.04
N THR A 884 -10.30 -50.09 -2.98
CA THR A 884 -9.61 -51.23 -3.62
C THR A 884 -9.67 -51.26 -5.15
N THR A 885 -10.44 -50.37 -5.79
CA THR A 885 -10.73 -50.40 -7.22
C THR A 885 -9.93 -49.39 -8.07
N SER A 886 -8.83 -48.82 -7.60
CA SER A 886 -7.95 -47.88 -8.37
C SER A 886 -8.71 -46.91 -9.31
N SER A 887 -9.88 -46.47 -8.89
CA SER A 887 -10.80 -45.73 -9.76
C SER A 887 -10.55 -44.22 -9.65
N THR A 888 -11.04 -43.45 -10.62
CA THR A 888 -10.99 -41.98 -10.53
C THR A 888 -11.78 -41.42 -9.35
N LYS A 889 -12.70 -42.21 -8.77
CA LYS A 889 -13.42 -41.84 -7.55
C LYS A 889 -12.48 -42.02 -6.35
N ASP A 890 -11.82 -43.16 -6.25
CA ASP A 890 -10.90 -43.49 -5.15
C ASP A 890 -9.74 -42.47 -5.06
N LEU A 891 -9.18 -42.07 -6.20
CA LEU A 891 -8.15 -41.01 -6.28
C LEU A 891 -8.61 -39.60 -5.86
N LYS A 892 -9.92 -39.35 -5.83
CA LYS A 892 -10.49 -38.07 -5.35
C LYS A 892 -10.75 -38.09 -3.85
N GLU A 893 -11.03 -39.26 -3.29
CA GLU A 893 -11.33 -39.48 -1.87
C GLU A 893 -10.04 -39.76 -1.04
N ALA A 894 -8.95 -40.13 -1.70
CA ALA A 894 -7.63 -40.31 -1.09
C ALA A 894 -7.08 -39.01 -0.46
N TYR A 895 -6.33 -39.17 0.64
CA TYR A 895 -5.57 -38.08 1.26
C TYR A 895 -4.48 -37.60 0.31
N ARG A 896 -4.64 -36.34 -0.12
CA ARG A 896 -3.68 -35.64 -0.96
C ARG A 896 -2.77 -34.78 -0.10
N PHE A 897 -1.49 -34.80 -0.42
CA PHE A 897 -0.48 -34.06 0.31
C PHE A 897 0.61 -33.52 -0.62
N VAL A 898 1.43 -32.62 -0.11
CA VAL A 898 2.69 -32.20 -0.72
C VAL A 898 3.84 -32.57 0.20
N LEU A 899 5.03 -32.73 -0.37
CA LEU A 899 6.26 -33.04 0.35
C LEU A 899 7.08 -31.75 0.47
N LYS A 900 7.02 -31.10 1.63
CA LYS A 900 7.77 -29.87 1.90
C LYS A 900 9.21 -30.23 2.26
N GLU A 901 10.17 -29.74 1.48
CA GLU A 901 11.59 -30.03 1.68
C GLU A 901 12.06 -29.54 3.05
N LYS A 902 12.81 -30.38 3.76
CA LYS A 902 13.57 -30.05 4.98
C LYS A 902 15.04 -30.44 4.78
N GLN A 903 15.83 -30.45 5.84
CA GLN A 903 17.25 -30.78 5.74
C GLN A 903 17.46 -32.26 5.38
N ASP A 904 18.56 -32.57 4.66
CA ASP A 904 19.06 -33.93 4.42
C ASP A 904 18.09 -34.87 3.67
N GLY A 905 17.22 -34.32 2.81
CA GLY A 905 16.28 -35.09 2.01
C GLY A 905 15.02 -35.54 2.76
N LEU A 906 14.82 -35.03 3.98
CA LEU A 906 13.62 -35.25 4.76
C LEU A 906 12.51 -34.27 4.37
N TYR A 907 11.26 -34.64 4.67
CA TYR A 907 10.08 -33.85 4.31
C TYR A 907 9.11 -33.68 5.46
N ASN A 908 8.44 -32.52 5.55
CA ASN A 908 7.12 -32.51 6.18
C ASN A 908 6.08 -32.95 5.14
N VAL A 909 5.14 -33.80 5.55
CA VAL A 909 4.02 -34.24 4.71
C VAL A 909 2.80 -33.37 5.02
N LEU A 910 2.50 -32.40 4.16
CA LEU A 910 1.44 -31.42 4.37
C LEU A 910 0.21 -31.74 3.52
N GLY A 911 -0.95 -31.84 4.15
CA GLY A 911 -2.24 -32.01 3.48
C GLY A 911 -2.63 -30.79 2.66
N ILE A 912 -3.56 -30.99 1.74
CA ILE A 912 -4.10 -29.93 0.88
C ILE A 912 -5.61 -29.82 1.07
N LYS A 913 -6.16 -28.66 0.73
CA LYS A 913 -7.61 -28.40 0.73
C LYS A 913 -8.05 -27.86 -0.62
N PHE A 914 -9.29 -28.15 -1.00
CA PHE A 914 -9.88 -27.61 -2.22
C PHE A 914 -10.42 -26.21 -1.97
N ASP A 915 -9.99 -25.24 -2.78
CA ASP A 915 -10.54 -23.88 -2.81
C ASP A 915 -11.64 -23.80 -3.87
N GLU A 916 -12.90 -23.81 -3.40
CA GLU A 916 -14.07 -23.74 -4.26
C GLU A 916 -14.15 -22.42 -5.06
N LYS A 917 -13.65 -21.31 -4.51
CA LYS A 917 -13.70 -19.99 -5.15
C LYS A 917 -12.75 -19.96 -6.35
N ASN A 918 -11.50 -20.37 -6.13
CA ASN A 918 -10.45 -20.31 -7.15
C ASN A 918 -10.37 -21.56 -8.04
N HIS A 919 -11.17 -22.60 -7.72
CA HIS A 919 -11.21 -23.89 -8.42
C HIS A 919 -9.79 -24.51 -8.54
N CYS A 920 -9.06 -24.52 -7.43
CA CYS A 920 -7.71 -25.08 -7.32
C CYS A 920 -7.50 -25.70 -5.93
N TYR A 921 -6.44 -26.49 -5.75
CA TYR A 921 -6.02 -26.93 -4.43
C TYR A 921 -5.06 -25.91 -3.81
N THR A 922 -5.13 -25.74 -2.49
CA THR A 922 -4.25 -24.88 -1.69
C THR A 922 -3.66 -25.68 -0.53
N LEU A 923 -2.54 -25.21 0.03
CA LEU A 923 -1.95 -25.82 1.22
C LEU A 923 -2.93 -25.80 2.38
N ASN A 924 -2.97 -26.89 3.15
CA ASN A 924 -3.69 -26.95 4.40
C ASN A 924 -2.69 -27.04 5.56
N LEU A 925 -2.28 -25.89 6.07
CA LEU A 925 -1.31 -25.78 7.17
C LEU A 925 -1.84 -26.28 8.52
N ASN A 926 -3.11 -26.69 8.59
CA ASN A 926 -3.68 -27.34 9.76
C ASN A 926 -3.51 -28.87 9.73
N ASN A 927 -2.94 -29.43 8.67
CA ASN A 927 -2.89 -30.86 8.43
C ASN A 927 -1.48 -31.30 8.01
N LYS A 928 -0.56 -31.39 8.96
CA LYS A 928 0.77 -32.01 8.80
C LYS A 928 0.75 -33.40 9.41
N LEU A 929 1.32 -34.40 8.73
CA LEU A 929 1.48 -35.72 9.35
C LEU A 929 2.54 -35.67 10.45
N TYR A 930 2.29 -36.43 11.52
CA TYR A 930 3.16 -36.55 12.68
C TYR A 930 3.23 -38.01 13.14
N GLY A 931 4.43 -38.50 13.42
CA GLY A 931 4.67 -39.85 13.93
C GLY A 931 4.54 -39.92 15.44
N ALA A 932 3.34 -40.23 15.95
CA ALA A 932 3.10 -40.37 17.37
C ALA A 932 3.65 -41.70 17.91
N THR A 933 4.78 -41.66 18.63
CA THR A 933 5.44 -42.86 19.20
C THR A 933 5.01 -43.18 20.63
N THR A 934 4.00 -42.49 21.17
CA THR A 934 3.56 -42.58 22.58
C THR A 934 2.67 -43.79 22.87
N THR A 935 2.16 -44.48 21.85
CA THR A 935 1.37 -45.72 21.98
C THR A 935 2.22 -46.95 21.65
N LYS A 936 1.82 -48.13 22.14
CA LYS A 936 2.60 -49.39 22.01
C LYS A 936 2.95 -49.76 20.55
N GLN A 937 2.18 -49.29 19.57
CA GLN A 937 2.37 -49.54 18.13
C GLN A 937 2.51 -48.25 17.32
N GLY A 938 2.65 -47.10 17.99
CA GLY A 938 2.58 -45.77 17.39
C GLY A 938 1.30 -45.47 16.60
N ALA A 939 1.21 -44.26 16.07
CA ALA A 939 0.20 -43.84 15.09
C ALA A 939 0.78 -42.78 14.15
N VAL A 940 0.24 -42.68 12.93
CA VAL A 940 0.44 -41.50 12.08
C VAL A 940 -0.76 -40.58 12.28
N GLU A 941 -0.53 -39.49 12.99
CA GLU A 941 -1.53 -38.49 13.40
C GLU A 941 -1.41 -37.22 12.56
N VAL A 942 -2.36 -36.30 12.72
CA VAL A 942 -2.46 -35.04 11.98
C VAL A 942 -2.41 -33.88 12.96
N GLU A 943 -1.45 -32.98 12.77
CA GLU A 943 -1.19 -31.81 13.62
C GLU A 943 -1.07 -30.52 12.79
N LEU A 944 -0.97 -29.36 13.46
CA LEU A 944 -0.65 -28.10 12.77
C LEU A 944 0.75 -28.13 12.15
N ALA A 945 0.96 -27.45 11.02
CA ALA A 945 2.21 -27.45 10.28
C ALA A 945 3.41 -26.96 11.11
N TYR A 946 3.16 -26.02 12.02
CA TYR A 946 4.19 -25.39 12.85
C TYR A 946 4.18 -25.88 14.31
N ASP A 947 3.32 -26.85 14.65
CA ASP A 947 3.38 -27.52 15.95
C ASP A 947 4.36 -28.71 15.91
N GLN A 948 4.94 -29.08 17.07
CA GLN A 948 5.88 -30.19 17.23
C GLN A 948 7.04 -30.21 16.21
N VAL A 949 7.52 -29.03 15.81
CA VAL A 949 8.54 -28.91 14.75
C VAL A 949 9.85 -29.60 15.13
N ASN A 950 10.37 -30.43 14.22
CA ASN A 950 11.55 -31.28 14.40
C ASN A 950 11.38 -32.34 15.51
N SER A 951 10.14 -32.67 15.87
CA SER A 951 9.79 -33.76 16.77
C SER A 951 8.91 -34.70 15.96
N ASN A 952 9.45 -35.83 15.49
CA ASN A 952 8.73 -36.88 14.74
C ASN A 952 7.81 -36.40 13.58
N ASP A 953 8.03 -35.21 13.03
CA ASP A 953 7.25 -34.62 11.94
C ASP A 953 8.02 -34.61 10.60
N LEU A 954 9.27 -35.07 10.63
CA LEU A 954 10.13 -35.26 9.47
C LEU A 954 9.99 -36.69 8.96
N PHE A 955 9.65 -36.83 7.69
CA PHE A 955 9.48 -38.11 7.02
C PHE A 955 10.56 -38.30 5.96
N ASP A 956 11.07 -39.52 5.89
CA ASP A 956 11.94 -40.00 4.83
C ASP A 956 11.13 -40.89 3.88
N LEU A 957 11.18 -40.57 2.58
CA LEU A 957 10.55 -41.35 1.52
C LEU A 957 11.63 -42.20 0.85
N GLN A 958 11.76 -43.43 1.31
CA GLN A 958 12.84 -44.33 0.91
C GLN A 958 12.44 -45.19 -0.28
N ILE A 959 13.25 -45.21 -1.34
CA ILE A 959 13.09 -46.17 -2.44
C ILE A 959 13.33 -47.58 -1.91
N VAL A 960 12.43 -48.50 -2.23
CA VAL A 960 12.66 -49.93 -2.04
C VAL A 960 13.44 -50.43 -3.25
N ASP A 961 14.69 -50.82 -3.04
CA ASP A 961 15.58 -51.41 -4.06
C ASP A 961 15.13 -52.82 -4.42
N ALA A 962 13.97 -52.91 -5.07
CA ALA A 962 13.29 -54.14 -5.46
C ALA A 962 12.45 -53.88 -6.73
N PRO A 963 12.98 -54.13 -7.93
CA PRO A 963 12.27 -53.88 -9.18
C PRO A 963 10.94 -54.63 -9.22
N GLU A 964 9.86 -53.96 -9.64
CA GLU A 964 8.53 -54.57 -9.74
C GLU A 964 8.43 -55.58 -10.89
N TYR A 965 9.33 -55.49 -11.88
CA TYR A 965 9.37 -56.33 -13.07
C TYR A 965 10.71 -57.02 -13.27
N LYS A 966 10.67 -58.28 -13.72
CA LYS A 966 11.85 -59.09 -14.02
C LYS A 966 12.51 -58.64 -15.33
N LEU A 967 13.79 -58.32 -15.25
CA LEU A 967 14.64 -58.07 -16.41
C LEU A 967 15.06 -59.40 -17.05
N VAL A 968 14.97 -59.48 -18.38
CA VAL A 968 15.38 -60.63 -19.20
C VAL A 968 16.12 -60.08 -20.42
N ASP A 969 17.21 -60.72 -20.81
CA ASP A 969 18.06 -60.20 -21.87
C ASP A 969 17.49 -60.52 -23.25
N ARG A 970 17.75 -59.61 -24.21
CA ARG A 970 17.42 -59.86 -25.61
C ARG A 970 18.24 -61.04 -26.09
N GLY A 971 17.59 -62.00 -26.74
CA GLY A 971 18.27 -63.16 -27.29
C GLY A 971 18.19 -64.40 -26.41
N ASP A 972 17.68 -64.27 -25.19
CA ASP A 972 17.45 -65.41 -24.31
C ASP A 972 16.39 -66.33 -24.91
N THR A 973 16.68 -67.63 -24.91
CA THR A 973 15.70 -68.68 -25.16
C THR A 973 15.22 -69.21 -23.80
N ILE A 974 13.94 -69.04 -23.53
CA ILE A 974 13.32 -69.38 -22.24
C ILE A 974 12.23 -70.43 -22.41
N ARG A 975 11.90 -71.12 -21.32
CA ARG A 975 10.62 -71.80 -21.13
C ARG A 975 9.83 -71.15 -20.00
N LEU A 976 8.53 -71.00 -20.21
CA LEU A 976 7.59 -70.45 -19.21
C LEU A 976 6.77 -71.59 -18.62
N PHE A 977 6.67 -71.68 -17.30
CA PHE A 977 5.95 -72.75 -16.62
C PHE A 977 5.15 -72.24 -15.42
N ARG A 978 4.12 -72.96 -15.00
CA ARG A 978 3.31 -72.58 -13.84
C ARG A 978 4.15 -72.67 -12.57
N ALA A 979 4.08 -71.66 -11.70
CA ALA A 979 4.90 -71.60 -10.49
C ALA A 979 4.61 -72.78 -9.53
N GLU A 980 3.35 -73.24 -9.47
CA GLU A 980 2.94 -74.38 -8.65
C GLU A 980 3.43 -75.74 -9.18
N ASN A 981 3.77 -75.83 -10.47
CA ASN A 981 4.16 -77.08 -11.12
C ASN A 981 5.03 -76.85 -12.37
N ASP A 982 6.34 -77.07 -12.25
CA ASP A 982 7.32 -76.85 -13.33
C ASP A 982 7.22 -77.82 -14.50
N TYR A 983 6.39 -78.86 -14.40
CA TYR A 983 6.04 -79.73 -15.53
C TYR A 983 4.95 -79.13 -16.42
N GLU A 984 4.17 -78.16 -15.95
CA GLU A 984 3.16 -77.48 -16.76
C GLU A 984 3.78 -76.28 -17.48
N VAL A 985 4.14 -76.49 -18.75
CA VAL A 985 4.94 -75.57 -19.55
C VAL A 985 4.08 -74.97 -20.67
N MET A 986 4.32 -73.70 -20.98
CA MET A 986 3.69 -73.02 -22.10
C MET A 986 4.30 -73.47 -23.42
N TYR A 987 3.46 -73.72 -24.41
CA TYR A 987 3.89 -74.10 -25.75
C TYR A 987 2.78 -73.77 -26.77
N GLU A 988 3.15 -73.66 -28.04
CA GLU A 988 2.16 -73.54 -29.12
C GLU A 988 1.47 -74.90 -29.32
N ASN A 989 0.14 -74.95 -29.40
CA ASN A 989 -0.58 -76.17 -29.77
C ASN A 989 -1.69 -75.84 -30.77
N GLY A 990 -1.57 -76.38 -31.97
CA GLY A 990 -2.39 -75.96 -33.11
C GLY A 990 -2.11 -74.51 -33.45
N GLN A 991 -3.08 -73.62 -33.22
CA GLN A 991 -2.97 -72.19 -33.54
C GLN A 991 -2.90 -71.28 -32.30
N PHE A 992 -2.91 -71.83 -31.07
CA PHE A 992 -2.99 -71.04 -29.85
C PHE A 992 -1.89 -71.42 -28.86
N LEU A 993 -1.57 -70.49 -27.96
CA LEU A 993 -0.71 -70.76 -26.81
C LEU A 993 -1.48 -71.57 -25.78
N ASN A 994 -0.92 -72.71 -25.39
CA ASN A 994 -1.49 -73.62 -24.42
C ASN A 994 -0.52 -73.85 -23.25
N LEU A 995 -1.05 -74.36 -22.14
CA LEU A 995 -0.29 -74.87 -21.02
C LEU A 995 -0.48 -76.40 -20.97
N GLY A 996 0.60 -77.16 -20.94
CA GLY A 996 0.52 -78.62 -20.93
C GLY A 996 1.66 -79.28 -20.15
N ASN A 997 1.46 -80.56 -19.82
CA ASN A 997 2.45 -81.30 -19.06
C ASN A 997 3.57 -81.84 -19.97
N ILE A 998 4.79 -81.35 -19.80
CA ILE A 998 5.96 -81.70 -20.62
C ILE A 998 6.36 -83.18 -20.51
N ALA A 999 5.99 -83.87 -19.42
CA ALA A 999 6.24 -85.31 -19.29
C ALA A 999 5.18 -86.17 -20.02
N GLN A 1000 4.02 -85.60 -20.38
CA GLN A 1000 2.94 -86.31 -21.07
C GLN A 1000 2.90 -86.04 -22.58
N VAL A 1001 3.37 -84.88 -23.01
CA VAL A 1001 3.44 -84.48 -24.43
C VAL A 1001 4.90 -84.57 -24.87
N THR A 1002 5.26 -85.68 -25.52
CA THR A 1002 6.65 -85.99 -25.90
C THR A 1002 7.23 -85.08 -26.98
N ASP A 1003 6.37 -84.50 -27.83
CA ASP A 1003 6.75 -83.65 -28.96
C ASP A 1003 6.48 -82.15 -28.66
N MET A 1004 6.54 -81.77 -27.38
CA MET A 1004 6.37 -80.38 -26.95
C MET A 1004 7.62 -79.56 -27.26
N ALA A 1005 7.46 -78.42 -27.95
CA ALA A 1005 8.48 -77.38 -28.12
C ALA A 1005 8.13 -76.18 -27.20
N PRO A 1006 8.66 -76.15 -25.96
CA PRO A 1006 8.38 -75.09 -25.00
C PRO A 1006 9.29 -73.85 -25.15
N ALA A 1007 10.31 -73.93 -26.01
CA ALA A 1007 11.30 -72.89 -26.18
C ALA A 1007 10.68 -71.64 -26.83
N ILE A 1008 10.90 -70.49 -26.21
CA ILE A 1008 10.43 -69.17 -26.66
C ILE A 1008 11.63 -68.22 -26.64
N TYR A 1009 11.87 -67.54 -27.76
CA TYR A 1009 12.89 -66.50 -27.86
C TYR A 1009 12.34 -65.16 -27.36
N VAL A 1010 13.16 -64.46 -26.56
CA VAL A 1010 12.83 -63.14 -26.02
C VAL A 1010 13.44 -62.05 -26.90
N ASP A 1011 12.57 -61.25 -27.50
CA ASP A 1011 12.94 -59.98 -28.14
C ASP A 1011 12.51 -58.79 -27.28
N THR A 1012 13.20 -57.66 -27.39
CA THR A 1012 12.90 -56.46 -26.60
C THR A 1012 11.88 -55.58 -27.31
N ALA A 1013 10.81 -55.18 -26.62
CA ALA A 1013 9.90 -54.13 -27.14
C ALA A 1013 10.25 -52.77 -26.53
N TYR A 1014 10.20 -52.68 -25.19
CA TYR A 1014 10.41 -51.45 -24.43
C TYR A 1014 11.09 -51.79 -23.09
N VAL A 1015 12.43 -51.82 -23.09
CA VAL A 1015 13.24 -52.25 -21.93
C VAL A 1015 14.18 -51.12 -21.49
N ASN A 1016 15.22 -50.83 -22.26
CA ASN A 1016 16.27 -49.85 -21.90
C ASN A 1016 15.95 -48.42 -22.38
N ARG A 1017 14.90 -47.78 -21.82
CA ARG A 1017 14.48 -46.42 -22.23
C ARG A 1017 14.16 -45.50 -21.04
N GLY A 1018 15.04 -44.53 -20.76
CA GLY A 1018 14.81 -43.53 -19.71
C GLY A 1018 14.63 -44.14 -18.32
N HIS A 1019 13.63 -43.68 -17.56
CA HIS A 1019 13.25 -44.20 -16.24
C HIS A 1019 12.38 -45.48 -16.31
N ASN A 1020 12.46 -46.24 -17.41
CA ASN A 1020 11.64 -47.42 -17.57
C ASN A 1020 12.10 -48.58 -16.67
N ASN A 1021 11.27 -48.91 -15.70
CA ASN A 1021 11.38 -50.08 -14.82
C ASN A 1021 10.30 -51.15 -15.11
N ARG A 1022 9.47 -50.93 -16.13
CA ARG A 1022 8.56 -51.94 -16.68
C ARG A 1022 9.14 -52.50 -17.97
N TYR A 1023 9.88 -53.58 -17.84
CA TYR A 1023 10.51 -54.21 -19.00
C TYR A 1023 9.47 -55.00 -19.81
N GLN A 1024 9.29 -54.60 -21.07
CA GLN A 1024 8.32 -55.20 -21.99
C GLN A 1024 9.03 -55.91 -23.15
N TYR A 1025 8.56 -57.11 -23.45
CA TYR A 1025 9.16 -58.04 -24.41
C TYR A 1025 8.17 -58.44 -25.49
N LEU A 1026 8.71 -58.92 -26.60
CA LEU A 1026 8.00 -59.73 -27.58
C LEU A 1026 8.44 -61.18 -27.43
N LEU A 1027 7.49 -62.11 -27.45
CA LEU A 1027 7.76 -63.54 -27.34
C LEU A 1027 7.69 -64.18 -28.74
N VAL A 1028 8.75 -64.87 -29.14
CA VAL A 1028 8.95 -65.27 -30.55
C VAL A 1028 9.24 -66.78 -30.67
N VAL A 1029 8.65 -67.40 -31.67
CA VAL A 1029 9.00 -68.74 -32.15
C VAL A 1029 9.43 -68.67 -33.62
N ASN A 1030 10.23 -69.62 -34.07
CA ASN A 1030 10.99 -69.61 -35.32
C ASN A 1030 11.77 -68.29 -35.53
N PRO A 1031 12.54 -67.80 -34.53
CA PRO A 1031 13.23 -66.52 -34.61
C PRO A 1031 14.40 -66.56 -35.61
N LYS A 1032 14.61 -65.45 -36.29
CA LYS A 1032 15.83 -65.16 -37.05
C LYS A 1032 16.21 -63.72 -36.78
N TYR A 1033 17.23 -63.54 -35.95
CA TYR A 1033 17.80 -62.24 -35.63
C TYR A 1033 18.83 -61.83 -36.68
N VAL A 1034 18.74 -60.59 -37.18
CA VAL A 1034 19.64 -59.97 -38.14
C VAL A 1034 20.13 -58.65 -37.54
N PRO A 1035 21.41 -58.55 -37.11
CA PRO A 1035 21.93 -57.35 -36.47
C PRO A 1035 21.99 -56.17 -37.45
N GLU A 1036 22.06 -54.96 -36.88
CA GLU A 1036 22.27 -53.75 -37.67
C GLU A 1036 23.57 -53.83 -38.48
N LEU A 1037 23.48 -53.50 -39.77
CA LEU A 1037 24.64 -53.27 -40.62
C LEU A 1037 24.71 -51.77 -40.96
N PRO A 1038 25.58 -51.00 -40.26
CA PRO A 1038 25.67 -49.55 -40.47
C PRO A 1038 26.15 -49.22 -41.88
N CYS A 1039 25.78 -48.03 -42.37
CA CYS A 1039 26.36 -47.47 -43.58
C CYS A 1039 27.51 -46.54 -43.21
N ASP A 1040 28.72 -46.81 -43.73
CA ASP A 1040 29.93 -46.01 -43.42
C ASP A 1040 29.91 -44.58 -44.01
N ILE A 1041 28.84 -44.20 -44.70
CA ILE A 1041 28.65 -42.87 -45.28
C ILE A 1041 27.93 -41.98 -44.25
N PRO A 1042 28.55 -40.89 -43.76
CA PRO A 1042 27.91 -39.98 -42.82
C PRO A 1042 26.56 -39.46 -43.33
N GLY A 1043 25.50 -39.63 -42.53
CA GLY A 1043 24.13 -39.20 -42.86
C GLY A 1043 23.31 -40.20 -43.70
N HIS A 1044 23.88 -41.36 -44.05
CA HIS A 1044 23.16 -42.41 -44.76
C HIS A 1044 22.51 -43.39 -43.77
N PRO A 1045 21.27 -43.86 -44.01
CA PRO A 1045 20.65 -44.89 -43.18
C PRO A 1045 21.42 -46.21 -43.28
N ALA A 1046 21.35 -47.03 -42.23
CA ALA A 1046 21.94 -48.36 -42.19
C ALA A 1046 21.54 -49.19 -43.42
N VAL A 1047 22.48 -50.02 -43.91
CA VAL A 1047 22.24 -50.94 -45.04
C VAL A 1047 21.16 -51.96 -44.65
N HIS A 1048 21.15 -52.37 -43.39
CA HIS A 1048 20.08 -53.12 -42.78
C HIS A 1048 19.90 -52.65 -41.33
N PRO A 1049 18.68 -52.28 -40.89
CA PRO A 1049 18.43 -51.95 -39.49
C PRO A 1049 18.44 -53.20 -38.61
N ASP A 1050 18.61 -53.04 -37.30
CA ASP A 1050 18.46 -54.15 -36.36
C ASP A 1050 17.06 -54.78 -36.50
N THR A 1051 16.97 -56.10 -36.76
CA THR A 1051 15.68 -56.75 -37.09
C THR A 1051 15.58 -58.20 -36.61
N THR A 1052 14.46 -58.54 -35.97
CA THR A 1052 14.08 -59.92 -35.62
C THR A 1052 12.93 -60.38 -36.50
N TYR A 1053 13.08 -61.50 -37.20
CA TYR A 1053 12.01 -62.18 -37.94
C TYR A 1053 11.50 -63.36 -37.13
N GLY A 1054 10.24 -63.74 -37.29
CA GLY A 1054 9.70 -64.95 -36.66
C GLY A 1054 8.19 -64.96 -36.62
N ARG A 1055 7.62 -65.76 -35.71
CA ARG A 1055 6.21 -65.66 -35.31
C ARG A 1055 6.11 -65.13 -33.90
N PHE A 1056 5.44 -64.00 -33.75
CA PHE A 1056 5.34 -63.23 -32.51
C PHE A 1056 4.03 -63.57 -31.80
N LEU A 1057 4.08 -63.76 -30.49
CA LEU A 1057 2.89 -63.98 -29.67
C LEU A 1057 2.02 -62.72 -29.67
N VAL A 1058 0.75 -62.86 -30.02
CA VAL A 1058 -0.19 -61.74 -30.13
C VAL A 1058 -1.53 -62.11 -29.49
N ASN A 1059 -2.12 -61.13 -28.79
CA ASN A 1059 -3.49 -61.14 -28.32
C ASN A 1059 -4.46 -61.05 -29.50
N MET A 1060 -5.26 -62.11 -29.67
CA MET A 1060 -6.09 -62.30 -30.86
C MET A 1060 -7.40 -61.50 -30.85
N ILE A 1061 -7.56 -60.51 -29.96
CA ILE A 1061 -8.79 -59.70 -29.84
C ILE A 1061 -9.25 -59.08 -31.17
N ASP A 1062 -8.33 -58.53 -31.96
CA ASP A 1062 -8.70 -57.89 -33.25
C ASP A 1062 -9.19 -58.96 -34.24
N THR A 1063 -8.54 -60.13 -34.26
CA THR A 1063 -8.97 -61.26 -35.10
C THR A 1063 -10.30 -61.83 -34.61
N ALA A 1064 -10.53 -61.87 -33.30
CA ALA A 1064 -11.79 -62.27 -32.71
C ALA A 1064 -12.93 -61.34 -33.13
N TYR A 1065 -12.75 -60.02 -33.06
CA TYR A 1065 -13.72 -59.05 -33.54
C TYR A 1065 -13.99 -59.22 -35.05
N MET A 1066 -12.95 -59.45 -35.86
CA MET A 1066 -13.11 -59.72 -37.29
C MET A 1066 -13.85 -61.04 -37.59
N ALA A 1067 -13.69 -62.07 -36.75
CA ALA A 1067 -14.47 -63.30 -36.86
C ALA A 1067 -15.95 -63.09 -36.50
N TYR A 1068 -16.23 -62.32 -35.45
CA TYR A 1068 -17.57 -61.93 -35.06
C TYR A 1068 -18.31 -61.18 -36.18
N THR A 1069 -17.68 -60.14 -36.76
CA THR A 1069 -18.27 -59.36 -37.86
C THR A 1069 -18.53 -60.18 -39.13
N LYS A 1070 -17.84 -61.32 -39.30
CA LYS A 1070 -18.06 -62.30 -40.38
C LYS A 1070 -19.07 -63.40 -40.04
N GLY A 1071 -19.74 -63.32 -38.89
CA GLY A 1071 -20.87 -64.19 -38.51
C GLY A 1071 -20.55 -65.32 -37.54
N ALA A 1072 -19.32 -65.42 -37.01
CA ALA A 1072 -18.93 -66.46 -36.05
C ALA A 1072 -19.32 -66.09 -34.60
N ILE A 1073 -20.61 -65.86 -34.33
CA ILE A 1073 -21.09 -65.29 -33.06
C ILE A 1073 -20.98 -66.27 -31.87
N HIS A 1074 -21.29 -67.56 -32.07
CA HIS A 1074 -21.22 -68.62 -31.03
C HIS A 1074 -20.12 -69.65 -31.32
N THR A 1075 -19.24 -69.35 -32.27
CA THR A 1075 -18.20 -70.27 -32.75
C THR A 1075 -16.86 -69.56 -32.90
N ASN A 1076 -16.69 -68.42 -32.21
CA ASN A 1076 -15.49 -67.61 -32.32
C ASN A 1076 -14.31 -68.35 -31.67
N LYS A 1077 -13.55 -69.06 -32.49
CA LYS A 1077 -12.41 -69.85 -32.03
C LYS A 1077 -11.33 -69.05 -31.29
N TYR A 1078 -11.28 -67.72 -31.48
CA TYR A 1078 -10.31 -66.81 -30.87
C TYR A 1078 -10.73 -66.32 -29.47
N ILE A 1079 -11.96 -66.61 -29.05
CA ILE A 1079 -12.47 -66.36 -27.70
C ILE A 1079 -12.65 -67.69 -26.97
N ASN A 1080 -12.46 -67.69 -25.67
CA ASN A 1080 -12.83 -68.79 -24.78
C ASN A 1080 -14.13 -68.41 -24.05
N GLU A 1081 -15.21 -69.16 -24.28
CA GLU A 1081 -16.59 -68.87 -23.80
C GLU A 1081 -17.16 -70.00 -22.90
N GLU A 1082 -16.45 -71.11 -22.70
CA GLU A 1082 -17.13 -72.38 -22.36
C GLU A 1082 -17.43 -72.65 -20.88
N GLU A 1083 -16.92 -71.90 -19.88
CA GLU A 1083 -17.30 -72.16 -18.47
C GLU A 1083 -17.03 -71.03 -17.46
N VAL A 1084 -16.72 -69.82 -17.92
CA VAL A 1084 -16.59 -68.63 -17.08
C VAL A 1084 -17.57 -67.64 -17.68
N ASP A 1085 -18.47 -67.04 -16.90
CA ASP A 1085 -19.52 -66.11 -17.39
C ASP A 1085 -18.98 -64.82 -18.06
N GLU A 1086 -17.73 -64.82 -18.57
CA GLU A 1086 -16.97 -63.71 -19.13
C GLU A 1086 -16.08 -64.21 -20.31
N PRO A 1087 -16.13 -63.57 -21.51
CA PRO A 1087 -15.33 -63.96 -22.67
C PRO A 1087 -13.85 -63.54 -22.55
N TYR A 1088 -12.92 -64.46 -22.84
CA TYR A 1088 -11.48 -64.16 -22.82
C TYR A 1088 -10.82 -64.34 -24.19
N ALA A 1089 -9.98 -63.37 -24.59
CA ALA A 1089 -9.18 -63.46 -25.81
C ALA A 1089 -8.02 -64.45 -25.65
N LYS A 1090 -7.84 -65.30 -26.67
CA LYS A 1090 -6.72 -66.26 -26.76
C LYS A 1090 -5.47 -65.60 -27.34
N LEU A 1091 -4.32 -66.22 -27.10
CA LEU A 1091 -3.03 -65.81 -27.67
C LEU A 1091 -2.58 -66.76 -28.79
N SER A 1092 -1.93 -66.23 -29.82
CA SER A 1092 -1.42 -67.00 -30.97
C SER A 1092 -0.09 -66.45 -31.47
N PHE A 1093 0.79 -67.30 -32.01
CA PHE A 1093 2.01 -66.86 -32.69
C PHE A 1093 1.74 -66.54 -34.17
N VAL A 1094 1.93 -65.29 -34.57
CA VAL A 1094 1.66 -64.80 -35.94
C VAL A 1094 2.94 -64.34 -36.64
N TYR A 1095 3.07 -64.60 -37.94
CA TYR A 1095 4.24 -64.20 -38.71
C TYR A 1095 4.44 -62.68 -38.70
N GLY A 1096 5.69 -62.26 -38.55
CA GLY A 1096 6.05 -60.86 -38.59
C GLY A 1096 7.55 -60.61 -38.51
N PHE A 1097 7.91 -59.33 -38.45
CA PHE A 1097 9.27 -58.89 -38.13
C PHE A 1097 9.26 -57.60 -37.33
N HIS A 1098 10.17 -57.52 -36.36
CA HIS A 1098 10.38 -56.36 -35.50
C HIS A 1098 11.63 -55.61 -35.97
N THR A 1099 11.50 -54.33 -36.31
CA THR A 1099 12.62 -53.45 -36.65
C THR A 1099 12.37 -52.02 -36.17
N GLY A 1100 13.39 -51.41 -35.55
CA GLY A 1100 13.23 -50.13 -34.85
C GLY A 1100 12.12 -50.22 -33.80
N ASP A 1101 11.22 -49.24 -33.75
CA ASP A 1101 10.10 -49.21 -32.80
C ASP A 1101 8.80 -49.80 -33.36
N LYS A 1102 8.89 -50.75 -34.30
CA LYS A 1102 7.71 -51.29 -34.99
C LYS A 1102 7.78 -52.80 -35.16
N LEU A 1103 6.69 -53.46 -34.82
CA LEU A 1103 6.43 -54.85 -35.20
C LEU A 1103 5.47 -54.87 -36.39
N TYR A 1104 5.90 -55.47 -37.49
CA TYR A 1104 5.10 -55.66 -38.70
C TYR A 1104 4.55 -57.08 -38.71
N ILE A 1105 3.23 -57.22 -38.74
CA ILE A 1105 2.54 -58.49 -38.95
C ILE A 1105 2.49 -58.77 -40.46
N THR A 1106 2.85 -59.98 -40.86
CA THR A 1106 3.04 -60.36 -42.27
C THR A 1106 2.51 -61.76 -42.56
N ASP A 1107 2.62 -62.18 -43.82
CA ASP A 1107 2.60 -63.59 -44.17
C ASP A 1107 3.95 -64.27 -43.86
N GLU A 1108 4.03 -65.57 -44.15
CA GLU A 1108 5.25 -66.38 -43.98
C GLU A 1108 6.44 -65.93 -44.86
N ASN A 1109 6.19 -65.10 -45.88
CA ASN A 1109 7.21 -64.55 -46.76
C ASN A 1109 7.78 -63.21 -46.24
N TYR A 1110 7.34 -62.76 -45.06
CA TYR A 1110 7.73 -61.49 -44.44
C TYR A 1110 7.48 -60.26 -45.32
N GLN A 1111 6.46 -60.33 -46.18
CA GLN A 1111 6.08 -59.19 -47.01
C GLN A 1111 5.28 -58.19 -46.20
N LYS A 1112 5.79 -56.96 -46.12
CA LYS A 1112 5.10 -55.86 -45.46
C LYS A 1112 3.79 -55.54 -46.18
N SER A 1113 2.69 -55.60 -45.45
CA SER A 1113 1.39 -55.12 -45.90
C SER A 1113 1.36 -53.60 -45.99
N ASN A 1114 0.59 -53.05 -46.93
CA ASN A 1114 0.31 -51.61 -47.01
C ASN A 1114 -0.78 -51.16 -46.02
N ASN A 1115 -1.37 -52.10 -45.27
CA ASN A 1115 -2.41 -51.80 -44.28
C ASN A 1115 -1.76 -51.34 -42.96
N PRO A 1116 -2.03 -50.10 -42.50
CA PRO A 1116 -1.50 -49.61 -41.22
C PRO A 1116 -1.90 -50.45 -40.00
N ALA A 1117 -3.02 -51.19 -40.07
CA ALA A 1117 -3.47 -52.07 -38.99
C ALA A 1117 -2.54 -53.27 -38.75
N ASP A 1118 -1.68 -53.62 -39.72
CA ASP A 1118 -0.71 -54.69 -39.60
C ASP A 1118 0.62 -54.20 -38.99
N VAL A 1119 0.67 -52.95 -38.50
CA VAL A 1119 1.85 -52.35 -37.88
C VAL A 1119 1.56 -52.01 -36.43
N ILE A 1120 2.28 -52.64 -35.51
CA ILE A 1120 2.18 -52.43 -34.07
C ILE A 1120 3.30 -51.48 -33.63
N ASP A 1121 2.93 -50.40 -32.96
CA ASP A 1121 3.86 -49.43 -32.42
C ASP A 1121 4.44 -49.90 -31.08
N LEU A 1122 5.76 -49.92 -31.00
CA LEU A 1122 6.54 -50.30 -29.81
C LEU A 1122 7.26 -49.11 -29.17
N SER A 1123 7.13 -47.90 -29.73
CA SER A 1123 7.85 -46.70 -29.30
C SER A 1123 7.41 -46.16 -27.94
N THR A 1124 6.23 -46.54 -27.44
CA THR A 1124 5.68 -46.11 -26.15
C THR A 1124 5.73 -47.25 -25.12
N ARG A 1125 5.54 -46.93 -23.85
CA ARG A 1125 5.44 -47.92 -22.76
C ARG A 1125 4.07 -48.57 -22.66
N ASP A 1126 3.05 -48.00 -23.29
CA ASP A 1126 1.69 -48.55 -23.23
C ASP A 1126 1.67 -49.98 -23.79
N PHE A 1127 0.90 -50.85 -23.14
CA PHE A 1127 0.67 -52.17 -23.66
C PHE A 1127 -0.08 -52.10 -24.99
N ASN A 1128 0.21 -53.07 -25.84
CA ASN A 1128 -0.53 -53.33 -27.06
C ASN A 1128 -0.78 -54.84 -27.13
N VAL A 1129 -1.27 -55.33 -28.28
CA VAL A 1129 -1.59 -56.75 -28.44
C VAL A 1129 -0.37 -57.68 -28.45
N ALA A 1130 0.87 -57.18 -28.53
CA ALA A 1130 2.09 -57.99 -28.66
C ALA A 1130 3.11 -57.82 -27.52
N LYS A 1131 2.91 -56.86 -26.61
CA LYS A 1131 3.82 -56.58 -25.49
C LYS A 1131 3.47 -57.40 -24.25
N PHE A 1132 4.48 -58.00 -23.63
CA PHE A 1132 4.35 -58.76 -22.40
C PHE A 1132 5.40 -58.31 -21.36
N ALA A 1133 5.03 -58.24 -20.09
CA ALA A 1133 5.94 -57.93 -18.98
C ALA A 1133 5.83 -58.99 -17.88
N PHE A 1134 6.93 -59.23 -17.17
CA PHE A 1134 6.98 -60.21 -16.08
C PHE A 1134 6.96 -59.49 -14.73
N ARG A 1135 5.78 -59.34 -14.12
CA ARG A 1135 5.59 -58.61 -12.86
C ARG A 1135 5.76 -59.55 -11.67
N TYR A 1136 6.71 -59.28 -10.78
CA TYR A 1136 6.92 -60.15 -9.61
C TYR A 1136 5.69 -60.21 -8.70
N VAL A 1137 5.42 -61.39 -8.13
CA VAL A 1137 4.39 -61.57 -7.10
C VAL A 1137 4.83 -60.92 -5.78
N ASN A 1138 6.12 -61.03 -5.45
CA ASN A 1138 6.76 -60.36 -4.33
C ASN A 1138 8.13 -59.83 -4.76
N SER A 1139 8.23 -58.52 -4.97
CA SER A 1139 9.48 -57.88 -5.42
C SER A 1139 10.55 -57.84 -4.33
N ILE A 1140 10.18 -57.79 -3.04
CA ILE A 1140 11.12 -57.60 -1.92
C ILE A 1140 12.02 -58.83 -1.70
N ASN A 1141 11.64 -59.99 -2.24
CA ASN A 1141 12.39 -61.25 -2.14
C ASN A 1141 12.77 -61.77 -3.53
N GLU A 1142 13.38 -60.93 -4.36
CA GLU A 1142 13.77 -61.31 -5.72
C GLU A 1142 14.90 -62.36 -5.75
N GLY A 1143 14.76 -63.32 -6.66
CA GLY A 1143 15.67 -64.42 -6.93
C GLY A 1143 15.29 -65.13 -8.24
N GLU A 1144 16.14 -66.01 -8.76
CA GLU A 1144 15.89 -66.69 -10.05
C GLU A 1144 14.56 -67.46 -10.08
N GLU A 1145 14.15 -68.02 -8.95
CA GLU A 1145 12.94 -68.84 -8.76
C GLU A 1145 11.70 -68.03 -8.29
N SER A 1146 11.80 -66.70 -8.17
CA SER A 1146 10.70 -65.85 -7.71
C SER A 1146 9.58 -65.77 -8.75
N ALA A 1147 8.38 -66.20 -8.33
CA ALA A 1147 7.19 -66.23 -9.16
C ALA A 1147 6.79 -64.83 -9.66
N PHE A 1148 6.30 -64.77 -10.89
CA PHE A 1148 5.78 -63.57 -11.53
C PHE A 1148 4.44 -63.86 -12.22
N LYS A 1149 3.65 -62.80 -12.42
CA LYS A 1149 2.49 -62.83 -13.31
C LYS A 1149 2.87 -62.19 -14.64
N ILE A 1150 2.41 -62.78 -15.74
CA ILE A 1150 2.66 -62.24 -17.08
C ILE A 1150 1.57 -61.21 -17.39
N GLN A 1151 1.97 -59.95 -17.48
CA GLN A 1151 1.10 -58.81 -17.74
C GLN A 1151 1.12 -58.43 -19.22
N THR A 1152 -0.04 -58.05 -19.77
CA THR A 1152 -0.21 -57.60 -21.15
C THR A 1152 -1.43 -56.67 -21.27
N GLY A 1153 -1.71 -56.16 -22.47
CA GLY A 1153 -2.87 -55.33 -22.73
C GLY A 1153 -4.17 -56.14 -22.70
N TYR A 1154 -5.14 -55.70 -21.89
CA TYR A 1154 -6.50 -56.22 -21.90
C TYR A 1154 -7.41 -55.35 -22.78
N TYR A 1155 -8.31 -56.02 -23.49
CA TYR A 1155 -9.31 -55.39 -24.36
C TYR A 1155 -10.65 -56.08 -24.09
N ASP A 1156 -11.64 -55.29 -23.68
CA ASP A 1156 -12.98 -55.79 -23.41
C ASP A 1156 -13.67 -56.19 -24.72
N TYR A 1157 -13.89 -57.50 -24.89
CA TYR A 1157 -14.46 -58.06 -26.12
C TYR A 1157 -15.91 -57.64 -26.34
N ASP A 1158 -16.72 -57.64 -25.27
CA ASP A 1158 -18.12 -57.24 -25.35
C ASP A 1158 -18.26 -55.76 -25.68
N ALA A 1159 -17.40 -54.91 -25.10
CA ALA A 1159 -17.33 -53.49 -25.46
C ALA A 1159 -16.87 -53.27 -26.91
N TYR A 1160 -15.93 -54.09 -27.41
CA TYR A 1160 -15.49 -54.01 -28.81
C TYR A 1160 -16.67 -54.33 -29.75
N ILE A 1161 -17.40 -55.41 -29.48
CA ILE A 1161 -18.59 -55.78 -30.23
C ILE A 1161 -19.65 -54.65 -30.18
N ALA A 1162 -19.99 -54.18 -28.97
CA ALA A 1162 -21.06 -53.22 -28.76
C ALA A 1162 -20.80 -51.87 -29.44
N ASN A 1163 -19.54 -51.42 -29.46
CA ASN A 1163 -19.16 -50.11 -29.98
C ASN A 1163 -18.69 -50.14 -31.44
N GLY A 1164 -18.39 -51.32 -32.00
CA GLY A 1164 -17.86 -51.46 -33.36
C GLY A 1164 -16.46 -50.85 -33.57
N GLN A 1165 -15.75 -50.56 -32.48
CA GLN A 1165 -14.42 -49.95 -32.48
C GLN A 1165 -13.59 -50.56 -31.34
N ARG A 1166 -12.27 -50.70 -31.58
CA ARG A 1166 -11.35 -51.25 -30.58
C ARG A 1166 -11.41 -50.41 -29.30
N PRO A 1167 -11.65 -51.03 -28.13
CA PRO A 1167 -11.65 -50.30 -26.87
C PRO A 1167 -10.23 -49.83 -26.54
N SER A 1168 -10.12 -48.80 -25.70
CA SER A 1168 -8.84 -48.42 -25.11
C SER A 1168 -8.23 -49.62 -24.39
N VAL A 1169 -6.91 -49.79 -24.53
CA VAL A 1169 -6.19 -50.83 -23.80
C VAL A 1169 -6.30 -50.56 -22.30
N ALA A 1170 -6.65 -51.59 -21.55
CA ALA A 1170 -6.50 -51.58 -20.11
C ALA A 1170 -5.17 -52.26 -19.76
N GLU A 1171 -4.36 -51.58 -18.94
CA GLU A 1171 -3.01 -52.01 -18.55
C GLU A 1171 -3.03 -53.16 -17.52
N ASP A 1172 -4.21 -53.64 -17.10
CA ASP A 1172 -4.42 -54.64 -16.06
C ASP A 1172 -4.72 -56.04 -16.60
N GLY A 1173 -4.28 -56.36 -17.82
CA GLY A 1173 -4.39 -57.71 -18.39
C GLY A 1173 -3.34 -58.67 -17.86
N TYR A 1174 -3.75 -59.87 -17.45
CA TYR A 1174 -2.86 -60.92 -16.96
C TYR A 1174 -3.19 -62.27 -17.59
N LEU A 1175 -2.17 -63.10 -17.78
CA LEU A 1175 -2.36 -64.42 -18.37
C LEU A 1175 -2.96 -65.41 -17.36
N LYS A 1176 -3.92 -66.19 -17.84
CA LYS A 1176 -4.60 -67.26 -17.10
C LYS A 1176 -4.78 -68.46 -18.03
N THR A 1177 -4.89 -69.65 -17.48
CA THR A 1177 -5.20 -70.88 -18.23
C THR A 1177 -6.67 -71.23 -18.05
N VAL A 1178 -7.38 -71.46 -19.16
CA VAL A 1178 -8.77 -71.97 -19.18
C VAL A 1178 -8.85 -73.11 -20.18
N ASN A 1179 -9.17 -74.32 -19.70
CA ASN A 1179 -9.22 -75.56 -20.49
C ASN A 1179 -7.93 -75.84 -21.27
N GLY A 1180 -6.77 -75.61 -20.64
CA GLY A 1180 -5.45 -75.81 -21.24
C GLY A 1180 -5.02 -74.72 -22.23
N VAL A 1181 -5.88 -73.75 -22.53
CA VAL A 1181 -5.56 -72.61 -23.41
C VAL A 1181 -5.19 -71.40 -22.56
N VAL A 1182 -4.13 -70.69 -22.94
CA VAL A 1182 -3.71 -69.45 -22.28
C VAL A 1182 -4.51 -68.27 -22.85
N VAL A 1183 -5.14 -67.51 -21.95
CA VAL A 1183 -6.02 -66.39 -22.26
C VAL A 1183 -5.64 -65.15 -21.46
N VAL A 1184 -6.14 -63.98 -21.88
CA VAL A 1184 -5.94 -62.70 -21.16
C VAL A 1184 -7.15 -62.38 -20.30
N ALA A 1185 -6.96 -62.36 -18.97
CA ALA A 1185 -7.99 -61.98 -18.00
C ALA A 1185 -7.72 -60.58 -17.42
N LYS A 1186 -8.77 -59.85 -17.08
CA LYS A 1186 -8.67 -58.53 -16.47
C LYS A 1186 -8.48 -58.62 -14.95
N GLY A 1187 -7.42 -58.01 -14.43
CA GLY A 1187 -7.13 -57.84 -13.02
C GLY A 1187 -6.03 -58.76 -12.48
N TYR A 1188 -5.17 -58.22 -11.62
CA TYR A 1188 -4.01 -58.90 -11.04
C TYR A 1188 -4.36 -60.20 -10.28
N THR A 1189 -5.46 -60.19 -9.54
CA THR A 1189 -5.93 -61.36 -8.77
C THR A 1189 -6.43 -62.51 -9.63
N LYS A 1190 -6.86 -62.24 -10.88
CA LYS A 1190 -7.31 -63.28 -11.83
C LYS A 1190 -6.17 -63.96 -12.59
N GLY A 1191 -4.98 -63.36 -12.64
CA GLY A 1191 -3.82 -63.92 -13.34
C GLY A 1191 -3.19 -65.10 -12.59
N GLU A 1192 -2.60 -66.04 -13.33
CA GLU A 1192 -1.83 -67.15 -12.76
C GLU A 1192 -0.37 -66.75 -12.48
N GLU A 1193 0.27 -67.50 -11.58
CA GLU A 1193 1.68 -67.33 -11.24
C GLU A 1193 2.55 -68.27 -12.08
N PHE A 1194 3.60 -67.71 -12.66
CA PHE A 1194 4.53 -68.38 -13.56
C PHE A 1194 5.97 -68.18 -13.08
N ASN A 1195 6.83 -69.04 -13.61
CA ASN A 1195 8.27 -68.92 -13.53
C ASN A 1195 8.88 -69.13 -14.93
N LEU A 1196 10.15 -68.75 -15.07
CA LEU A 1196 10.92 -68.97 -16.30
C LEU A 1196 12.26 -69.63 -15.99
N ARG A 1197 12.78 -70.39 -16.95
CA ARG A 1197 14.15 -70.92 -16.94
C ARG A 1197 14.73 -70.83 -18.36
N ALA A 1198 16.06 -70.77 -18.45
CA ALA A 1198 16.74 -70.90 -19.73
C ALA A 1198 16.41 -72.27 -20.37
N GLU A 1199 16.21 -72.27 -21.68
CA GLU A 1199 15.86 -73.44 -22.47
C GLU A 1199 16.88 -73.64 -23.60
N THR A 1200 17.26 -74.89 -23.83
CA THR A 1200 18.33 -75.25 -24.77
C THR A 1200 17.81 -75.75 -26.12
N SER A 1201 16.53 -76.12 -26.17
CA SER A 1201 15.87 -76.50 -27.42
C SER A 1201 15.65 -75.28 -28.31
N ASP A 1202 15.62 -75.51 -29.63
CA ASP A 1202 15.34 -74.45 -30.59
C ASP A 1202 13.88 -73.95 -30.39
N PRO A 1203 13.64 -72.63 -30.35
CA PRO A 1203 12.30 -72.05 -30.20
C PRO A 1203 11.50 -72.24 -31.48
N THR A 1204 10.99 -73.45 -31.71
CA THR A 1204 10.24 -73.84 -32.91
C THR A 1204 8.74 -73.91 -32.66
N ALA A 1205 7.96 -73.86 -33.74
CA ALA A 1205 6.55 -74.27 -33.69
C ALA A 1205 6.41 -75.70 -33.17
N ASN A 1206 5.33 -75.99 -32.45
CA ASN A 1206 4.75 -77.31 -32.60
C ASN A 1206 3.98 -77.30 -33.90
N GLU A 1207 4.56 -77.90 -34.94
CA GLU A 1207 3.82 -78.14 -36.16
C GLU A 1207 2.54 -78.91 -35.80
N THR A 1208 1.41 -78.45 -36.33
CA THR A 1208 0.23 -79.31 -36.35
C THR A 1208 0.66 -80.53 -37.15
N ILE A 1209 0.67 -81.71 -36.54
CA ILE A 1209 0.76 -82.99 -37.26
C ILE A 1209 -0.47 -83.03 -38.15
N THR A 1210 -0.34 -82.43 -39.32
CA THR A 1210 -1.28 -82.55 -40.42
C THR A 1210 -0.89 -83.85 -41.06
N ALA A 1211 -1.70 -84.88 -40.84
CA ALA A 1211 -1.58 -86.09 -41.62
C ALA A 1211 -1.66 -85.73 -43.12
N GLU A 1212 -0.80 -86.40 -43.92
CA GLU A 1212 -0.92 -86.65 -45.38
C GLU A 1212 -0.05 -85.82 -46.36
N GLY A 1213 1.01 -86.46 -46.88
CA GLY A 1213 1.03 -86.90 -48.28
C GLY A 1213 1.32 -85.92 -49.42
N ALA A 1214 2.05 -84.82 -49.24
CA ALA A 1214 2.40 -83.92 -50.35
C ALA A 1214 3.53 -84.47 -51.24
N VAL A 1215 3.32 -84.52 -52.56
CA VAL A 1215 4.35 -84.92 -53.54
C VAL A 1215 5.38 -83.80 -53.72
N SER A 1216 6.68 -84.11 -53.57
CA SER A 1216 7.78 -83.16 -53.79
C SER A 1216 8.71 -83.63 -54.92
N VAL A 1217 9.21 -82.69 -55.74
CA VAL A 1217 10.10 -82.99 -56.87
C VAL A 1217 11.32 -82.09 -56.77
N VAL A 1218 12.52 -82.68 -56.65
CA VAL A 1218 13.79 -81.98 -56.41
C VAL A 1218 14.81 -82.37 -57.49
N ALA A 1219 15.47 -81.40 -58.12
CA ALA A 1219 16.55 -81.65 -59.06
C ALA A 1219 17.89 -81.88 -58.34
N THR A 1220 18.68 -82.83 -58.85
CA THR A 1220 20.04 -83.14 -58.40
C THR A 1220 20.94 -83.32 -59.62
N ASP A 1221 22.24 -83.54 -59.42
CA ASP A 1221 23.24 -83.59 -60.48
C ASP A 1221 23.02 -84.76 -61.46
N GLY A 1222 22.20 -84.54 -62.49
CA GLY A 1222 21.89 -85.55 -63.52
C GLY A 1222 20.71 -86.47 -63.17
N ALA A 1223 19.88 -86.09 -62.21
CA ALA A 1223 18.66 -86.82 -61.83
C ALA A 1223 17.60 -85.90 -61.21
N VAL A 1224 16.37 -86.40 -61.08
CA VAL A 1224 15.28 -85.77 -60.34
C VAL A 1224 14.78 -86.75 -59.28
N THR A 1225 14.70 -86.31 -58.03
CA THR A 1225 14.15 -87.07 -56.92
C THR A 1225 12.70 -86.67 -56.70
N ILE A 1226 11.79 -87.66 -56.71
CA ILE A 1226 10.35 -87.49 -56.49
C ILE A 1226 10.01 -88.16 -55.16
N LYS A 1227 9.39 -87.41 -54.25
CA LYS A 1227 8.97 -87.85 -52.92
C LYS A 1227 7.46 -87.83 -52.80
N GLY A 1228 6.88 -88.76 -52.04
CA GLY A 1228 5.45 -88.82 -51.74
C GLY A 1228 4.54 -89.18 -52.92
N ALA A 1229 5.10 -89.77 -54.00
CA ALA A 1229 4.38 -90.15 -55.21
C ALA A 1229 4.29 -91.67 -55.43
N GLU A 1230 4.45 -92.49 -54.39
CA GLU A 1230 4.39 -93.96 -54.51
C GLU A 1230 3.06 -94.41 -55.14
N GLY A 1231 3.16 -95.28 -56.14
CA GLY A 1231 2.05 -95.77 -56.95
C GLY A 1231 1.55 -94.79 -58.03
N LYS A 1232 2.13 -93.59 -58.19
CA LYS A 1232 1.76 -92.62 -59.22
C LYS A 1232 2.66 -92.73 -60.45
N ASN A 1233 2.09 -92.51 -61.64
CA ASN A 1233 2.86 -92.43 -62.88
C ASN A 1233 3.53 -91.05 -62.99
N VAL A 1234 4.83 -91.03 -63.27
CA VAL A 1234 5.60 -89.81 -63.44
C VAL A 1234 6.21 -89.73 -64.83
N ILE A 1235 5.89 -88.66 -65.54
CA ILE A 1235 6.44 -88.33 -66.85
C ILE A 1235 7.42 -87.17 -66.69
N ILE A 1236 8.67 -87.38 -67.12
CA ILE A 1236 9.68 -86.34 -67.22
C ILE A 1236 9.92 -86.02 -68.69
N ALA A 1237 9.83 -84.75 -69.08
CA ALA A 1237 10.11 -84.28 -70.42
C ALA A 1237 11.09 -83.10 -70.44
N THR A 1238 11.85 -82.97 -71.53
CA THR A 1238 12.61 -81.74 -71.81
C THR A 1238 11.66 -80.56 -72.09
N ILE A 1239 12.15 -79.32 -71.98
CA ILE A 1239 11.34 -78.12 -72.27
C ILE A 1239 10.78 -78.07 -73.72
N LEU A 1240 11.33 -78.86 -74.64
CA LEU A 1240 10.83 -79.02 -76.03
C LEU A 1240 9.83 -80.18 -76.19
N GLY A 1241 9.35 -80.77 -75.09
CA GLY A 1241 8.30 -81.80 -75.10
C GLY A 1241 8.77 -83.23 -75.40
N LYS A 1242 10.09 -83.47 -75.50
CA LYS A 1242 10.62 -84.85 -75.62
C LYS A 1242 10.59 -85.54 -74.26
N VAL A 1243 9.83 -86.62 -74.13
CA VAL A 1243 9.77 -87.47 -72.92
C VAL A 1243 11.10 -88.18 -72.72
N VAL A 1244 11.62 -88.10 -71.49
CA VAL A 1244 12.90 -88.65 -71.02
C VAL A 1244 12.67 -89.83 -70.09
N ALA A 1245 11.63 -89.78 -69.26
CA ALA A 1245 11.18 -90.89 -68.41
C ALA A 1245 9.64 -90.91 -68.32
N ASN A 1246 9.06 -92.10 -68.20
CA ASN A 1246 7.63 -92.32 -67.99
C ASN A 1246 7.48 -93.63 -67.21
N GLU A 1247 7.45 -93.55 -65.89
CA GLU A 1247 7.43 -94.72 -65.01
C GLU A 1247 6.57 -94.49 -63.77
N VAL A 1248 6.05 -95.59 -63.23
CA VAL A 1248 5.33 -95.59 -61.95
C VAL A 1248 6.34 -95.66 -60.84
N ILE A 1249 6.27 -94.69 -59.93
CA ILE A 1249 7.10 -94.61 -58.75
C ILE A 1249 6.67 -95.71 -57.78
N ASN A 1250 7.60 -96.57 -57.39
CA ASN A 1250 7.34 -97.70 -56.50
C ASN A 1250 7.83 -97.43 -55.06
N SER A 1251 8.35 -96.24 -54.78
CA SER A 1251 8.76 -95.82 -53.44
C SER A 1251 8.46 -94.35 -53.19
N ASP A 1252 8.09 -94.01 -51.97
CA ASP A 1252 7.91 -92.63 -51.50
C ASP A 1252 9.14 -91.71 -51.61
N ASN A 1253 10.29 -92.19 -52.09
CA ASN A 1253 11.47 -91.40 -52.39
C ASN A 1253 12.30 -92.05 -53.52
N GLU A 1254 11.98 -91.73 -54.77
CA GLU A 1254 12.57 -92.36 -55.94
C GLU A 1254 13.32 -91.35 -56.81
N THR A 1255 14.48 -91.76 -57.35
CA THR A 1255 15.38 -90.87 -58.10
C THR A 1255 15.52 -91.35 -59.54
N ILE A 1256 15.11 -90.50 -60.48
CA ILE A 1256 15.10 -90.78 -61.91
C ILE A 1256 16.22 -90.00 -62.59
N ALA A 1257 17.12 -90.68 -63.29
CA ALA A 1257 18.20 -90.03 -64.04
C ALA A 1257 17.65 -89.20 -65.21
N VAL A 1258 18.13 -87.96 -65.37
CA VAL A 1258 17.74 -87.05 -66.46
C VAL A 1258 18.96 -86.33 -67.06
N PRO A 1259 18.99 -86.05 -68.38
CA PRO A 1259 20.04 -85.25 -69.00
C PRO A 1259 20.12 -83.84 -68.39
N ALA A 1260 21.33 -83.25 -68.38
CA ALA A 1260 21.54 -81.89 -67.89
C ALA A 1260 20.72 -80.86 -68.69
N GLY A 1261 19.95 -80.01 -67.99
CA GLY A 1261 19.08 -78.97 -68.57
C GLY A 1261 17.75 -78.83 -67.80
N ILE A 1262 16.81 -78.06 -68.36
CA ILE A 1262 15.47 -77.88 -67.78
C ILE A 1262 14.60 -79.11 -68.06
N ALA A 1263 14.08 -79.72 -66.99
CA ALA A 1263 13.15 -80.83 -67.05
C ALA A 1263 11.78 -80.41 -66.51
N VAL A 1264 10.72 -80.88 -67.16
CA VAL A 1264 9.33 -80.72 -66.73
C VAL A 1264 8.85 -82.07 -66.23
N VAL A 1265 8.40 -82.13 -64.99
CA VAL A 1265 7.92 -83.34 -64.34
C VAL A 1265 6.41 -83.25 -64.15
N SER A 1266 5.70 -84.26 -64.62
CA SER A 1266 4.26 -84.43 -64.46
C SER A 1266 4.02 -85.66 -63.60
N VAL A 1267 3.31 -85.50 -62.49
CA VAL A 1267 2.87 -86.61 -61.64
C VAL A 1267 1.35 -86.78 -61.82
N ASP A 1268 0.90 -88.02 -61.99
CA ASP A 1268 -0.51 -88.32 -62.27
C ASP A 1268 -1.44 -87.79 -61.15
N GLY A 1269 -2.29 -86.81 -61.49
CA GLY A 1269 -3.18 -86.12 -60.55
C GLY A 1269 -2.67 -84.77 -60.00
N GLU A 1270 -1.46 -84.32 -60.35
CA GLU A 1270 -0.92 -83.00 -59.97
C GLU A 1270 -0.52 -82.14 -61.18
N SER A 1271 -0.42 -80.82 -60.97
CA SER A 1271 0.07 -79.85 -61.95
C SER A 1271 1.59 -79.97 -62.20
N PHE A 1272 2.03 -79.69 -63.43
CA PHE A 1272 3.44 -79.80 -63.85
C PHE A 1272 4.40 -79.01 -62.94
N LYS A 1273 5.49 -79.66 -62.49
CA LYS A 1273 6.59 -79.00 -61.79
C LYS A 1273 7.77 -78.86 -62.74
N VAL A 1274 8.19 -77.63 -62.98
CA VAL A 1274 9.40 -77.33 -63.78
C VAL A 1274 10.59 -77.30 -62.83
N VAL A 1275 11.57 -78.15 -63.10
CA VAL A 1275 12.83 -78.19 -62.34
C VAL A 1275 13.95 -77.72 -63.26
N VAL A 1276 14.63 -76.66 -62.82
CA VAL A 1276 15.80 -76.10 -63.50
C VAL A 1276 17.04 -76.58 -62.77
N LYS A 1277 18.03 -77.03 -63.52
CA LYS A 1277 19.36 -77.36 -63.02
C LYS A 1277 20.37 -76.35 -63.52
#